data_AF-A0A3M7ER77-F1
#
_entry.id   AF-A0A3M7ER77-F1
#
_cell.length_a   1.000
_cell.length_b   1.000
_cell.length_c   1.000
_cell.angle_alpha   90.00
_cell.angle_beta   90.00
_cell.angle_gamma   90.00
#
_symmetry.space_group_name_H-M   'P 1'
#
loop_
_entity.id
_entity.type
_entity.pdbx_description
1 polymer ?
#
loop_
_entity_poly.entity_id
_entity_poly.type
_entity_poly.pdbx_seq_one_letter_code
_entity_poly.pdbx_strand_id
1 'polypeptide(L)'
;MAAPQTSNLVALPQHLQSDTGLTSHIASRYHLQHPITYLSTQAILSINTYTSAAKGPNGSKQDSAMGAADELAQRMFTRLSARQENQAAVFLGETGAGKTTVRSHLLSSLLNYSSTPLSKKLSFASFVFDTLTTTKSTTTPTASKAGLFFELQYETAASMHPTLIGGKLLDHRLERSRIATVPPGERNFHILYYLLAGTSPAEKEHLGLRDGPIHVTSHSGNRASVTGGAQRWRYLGHPSQLKVGINDAEGFQHFKTALRKLEFPREEIAHMCEILAAILHIGQLEFVTTASTTPAPDESGGYGHEGGEEVTVVKNKEVLTTIAAFLGVAERDLEQSLGYRSKILHRERVTIMLDPKGARENADELARTIYSLLVAFIMEKINSRLSVDEESVANTISVVDFPGFAQNPSTNNILDQLLSNAATESLYNFCLQHFFERRAELLETEEVSVPATSYFDNSDAVKGLMKSGNGLLSILDDQMRRGKTDSQFLESARKRFQDKNPAIAVDSPTTYLPGTNFPTHNAAAGFTVKHFAGEVEYPVEGLLEANGEIISGDLMNLMSTTTSDLVEELFGQKALEKVVHPRDRSAVQQASVASKPGRMPSMARRKGERPARLGARRDEDASSEEGASRSFSRTKPSTRDGDVQQGAAAQFVSSIDALIKALAAPNTNPYFVFCLKPNDRRIANQFDSKCVRTQLQTLGIAEISQRLRNADFSLFMPFSEFLGVAEGEVTVVGSEREKAEMILEEKSWPANEARVGSTGVFLSERCWRHIAHVQDVGPNMGGSGAGLGESADMYGDSLGVPGTGKGGFAESKVTLLNTPYSDDKHGGAGYFGSRDLDAKSEAGVSALGEGDMFRNLETRSQMAEKGNESKMQEVDELPVSSSRKRWLALVWAMTFWCPTPFIKWFGRIQRKDVQVAWREKLAINLMIWIACAFVIFFMVGIPRIICPTQHVYSEAELTSFNGEDGAKSYIAIRGVVFDFGKFMPAHYPSIVSESALEKYAGTDATNLFPVQVSALCQGVDEGGIDPAVQLDYKTHNYTNQPLTISRTDTNAQYHDFRWATNDSRPDWFTEQMIMLKGNYWKGNVGYSPEYIKTLADKSNNIGYIKGRVYDFTSYTAGGRSPDYPAGYDVPKDKPSSNYMDQSVVDLFTQRSGQDLTKYWEALNIDEGLRNRMQTCMDNLFYVGNLDTRNSPQCLFAKYILLAISLVLVSVIGVKFLAALQFGKKSMPENLDKFIIATVPAYTEDEDSLRRAIDSAARMKYDDKRKLLFIVCD
;
A
#
# COMPACT_ATOMS: atom_id res chain seq x y z
N MET A 1 17.45 39.14 -45.07
CA MET A 1 18.60 38.63 -44.28
C MET A 1 18.12 37.40 -43.51
N ALA A 2 18.43 36.20 -44.01
CA ALA A 2 18.05 34.96 -43.35
C ALA A 2 19.07 34.66 -42.24
N ALA A 3 18.63 34.68 -40.98
CA ALA A 3 19.44 34.19 -39.87
C ALA A 3 19.73 32.69 -40.05
N PRO A 4 20.90 32.18 -39.63
CA PRO A 4 21.17 30.74 -39.66
C PRO A 4 20.09 30.00 -38.87
N GLN A 5 19.34 29.13 -39.53
CA GLN A 5 18.16 28.47 -38.97
C GLN A 5 18.56 27.30 -38.06
N THR A 6 19.02 27.62 -36.86
CA THR A 6 19.38 26.63 -35.84
C THR A 6 18.17 25.77 -35.45
N SER A 7 18.42 24.47 -35.20
CA SER A 7 17.41 23.55 -34.66
C SER A 7 17.19 23.73 -33.16
N ASN A 8 18.15 24.35 -32.47
CA ASN A 8 18.06 24.70 -31.05
C ASN A 8 17.47 26.11 -30.88
N LEU A 9 16.37 26.23 -30.11
CA LEU A 9 15.72 27.51 -29.78
C LEU A 9 16.58 28.37 -28.84
N VAL A 10 17.34 27.77 -27.95
CA VAL A 10 18.18 28.48 -26.97
C VAL A 10 19.32 29.25 -27.64
N ALA A 11 19.80 28.73 -28.77
CA ALA A 11 20.85 29.34 -29.58
C ALA A 11 20.39 30.60 -30.33
N LEU A 12 19.08 30.87 -30.42
CA LEU A 12 18.56 32.07 -31.09
C LEU A 12 18.99 33.35 -30.36
N PRO A 13 19.33 34.44 -31.08
CA PRO A 13 19.64 35.74 -30.49
C PRO A 13 18.59 36.22 -29.47
N GLN A 14 19.04 36.97 -28.44
CA GLN A 14 18.18 37.39 -27.32
C GLN A 14 16.89 38.11 -27.75
N HIS A 15 16.95 38.96 -28.79
CA HIS A 15 15.78 39.68 -29.29
C HIS A 15 14.72 38.78 -29.96
N LEU A 16 15.05 37.52 -30.29
CA LEU A 16 14.14 36.51 -30.83
C LEU A 16 13.62 35.53 -29.76
N GLN A 17 14.02 35.67 -28.50
CA GLN A 17 13.58 34.84 -27.36
C GLN A 17 12.22 35.27 -26.79
N SER A 18 11.40 35.96 -27.59
CA SER A 18 10.02 36.33 -27.27
C SER A 18 9.05 35.35 -27.93
N ASP A 19 7.81 35.25 -27.45
CA ASP A 19 6.79 34.38 -28.06
C ASP A 19 6.63 34.61 -29.55
N THR A 20 6.67 35.87 -29.98
CA THR A 20 6.57 36.26 -31.40
C THR A 20 7.80 35.83 -32.18
N GLY A 21 9.00 36.03 -31.64
CA GLY A 21 10.26 35.58 -32.22
C GLY A 21 10.28 34.06 -32.40
N LEU A 22 10.03 33.31 -31.33
CA LEU A 22 9.99 31.85 -31.34
C LEU A 22 8.91 31.32 -32.30
N THR A 23 7.70 31.89 -32.28
CA THR A 23 6.63 31.51 -33.22
C THR A 23 7.07 31.69 -34.67
N SER A 24 7.72 32.80 -35.01
CA SER A 24 8.16 33.07 -36.38
C SER A 24 9.29 32.13 -36.83
N HIS A 25 10.24 31.81 -35.95
CA HIS A 25 11.27 30.81 -36.21
C HIS A 25 10.66 29.42 -36.43
N ILE A 26 9.77 29.01 -35.54
CA ILE A 26 9.03 27.76 -35.63
C ILE A 26 8.22 27.69 -36.94
N ALA A 27 7.53 28.78 -37.30
CA ALA A 27 6.79 28.86 -38.55
C ALA A 27 7.72 28.65 -39.75
N SER A 28 8.90 29.29 -39.76
CA SER A 28 9.88 29.12 -40.84
C SER A 28 10.33 27.67 -40.98
N ARG A 29 10.61 26.97 -39.86
CA ARG A 29 11.00 25.56 -39.85
C ARG A 29 9.87 24.65 -40.34
N TYR A 30 8.64 24.91 -39.90
CA TYR A 30 7.46 24.16 -40.32
C TYR A 30 7.25 24.21 -41.84
N HIS A 31 7.37 25.39 -42.47
CA HIS A 31 7.22 25.52 -43.92
C HIS A 31 8.37 24.87 -44.71
N LEU A 32 9.54 24.69 -44.08
CA LEU A 32 10.67 23.94 -44.62
C LEU A 32 10.61 22.44 -44.31
N GLN A 33 9.45 21.94 -43.83
CA GLN A 33 9.24 20.54 -43.49
C GLN A 33 10.16 20.02 -42.37
N HIS A 34 10.60 20.92 -41.48
CA HIS A 34 11.27 20.57 -40.22
C HIS A 34 10.28 20.70 -39.05
N PRO A 35 9.52 19.64 -38.70
CA PRO A 35 8.51 19.69 -37.64
C PRO A 35 9.10 19.69 -36.22
N ILE A 36 10.40 19.40 -36.09
CA ILE A 36 11.08 19.28 -34.80
C ILE A 36 11.99 20.48 -34.54
N THR A 37 11.91 20.98 -33.30
CA THR A 37 12.82 21.97 -32.75
C THR A 37 13.24 21.54 -31.35
N TYR A 38 14.49 21.77 -30.97
CA TYR A 38 15.03 21.38 -29.68
C TYR A 38 15.09 22.59 -28.74
N LEU A 39 14.72 22.40 -27.48
CA LEU A 39 14.98 23.37 -26.40
C LEU A 39 16.30 23.01 -25.72
N SER A 40 16.45 21.75 -25.34
CA SER A 40 17.70 21.19 -24.84
C SER A 40 17.80 19.72 -25.28
N THR A 41 18.81 19.04 -24.77
CA THR A 41 18.91 17.58 -24.89
C THR A 41 17.77 16.83 -24.19
N GLN A 42 17.17 17.44 -23.16
CA GLN A 42 16.08 16.88 -22.36
C GLN A 42 14.67 17.30 -22.83
N ALA A 43 14.56 18.37 -23.64
CA ALA A 43 13.26 18.90 -24.10
C ALA A 43 13.18 19.08 -25.62
N ILE A 44 12.17 18.46 -26.21
CA ILE A 44 11.88 18.51 -27.65
C ILE A 44 10.52 19.15 -27.90
N LEU A 45 10.45 20.04 -28.87
CA LEU A 45 9.22 20.62 -29.40
C LEU A 45 8.88 19.95 -30.74
N SER A 46 7.71 19.32 -30.81
CA SER A 46 7.20 18.63 -31.99
C SER A 46 5.91 19.28 -32.48
N ILE A 47 5.86 19.62 -33.76
CA ILE A 47 4.68 20.20 -34.38
C ILE A 47 4.05 19.18 -35.31
N ASN A 48 2.78 18.90 -35.11
CA ASN A 48 2.05 17.94 -35.94
C ASN A 48 1.92 18.46 -37.38
N THR A 49 2.49 17.79 -38.37
CA THR A 49 2.38 18.19 -39.78
C THR A 49 1.04 17.81 -40.42
N TYR A 50 0.24 16.97 -39.76
CA TYR A 50 -0.95 16.31 -40.31
C TYR A 50 -0.69 15.52 -41.61
N THR A 51 0.57 15.18 -41.89
CA THR A 51 0.99 14.31 -42.99
C THR A 51 1.60 13.02 -42.44
N SER A 52 2.85 12.71 -42.76
CA SER A 52 3.57 11.56 -42.22
C SER A 52 4.54 12.02 -41.13
N ALA A 53 4.50 11.38 -39.96
CA ALA A 53 5.47 11.62 -38.90
C ALA A 53 6.85 10.99 -39.18
N ALA A 54 6.94 10.10 -40.18
CA ALA A 54 8.13 9.31 -40.51
C ALA A 54 9.05 9.96 -41.56
N LYS A 55 8.55 10.96 -42.30
CA LYS A 55 9.27 11.60 -43.40
C LYS A 55 9.67 13.02 -43.02
N GLY A 56 10.97 13.31 -43.10
CA GLY A 56 11.54 14.65 -43.02
C GLY A 56 11.57 15.34 -44.39
N PRO A 57 12.27 16.49 -44.50
CA PRO A 57 12.27 17.32 -45.72
C PRO A 57 12.78 16.60 -46.97
N ASN A 58 13.72 15.66 -46.79
CA ASN A 58 14.32 14.88 -47.87
C ASN A 58 13.59 13.54 -48.11
N GLY A 59 12.43 13.32 -47.48
CA GLY A 59 11.73 12.03 -47.46
C GLY A 59 12.41 10.96 -46.60
N SER A 60 13.59 11.25 -46.04
CA SER A 60 14.30 10.38 -45.10
C SER A 60 13.74 10.50 -43.67
N LYS A 61 14.16 9.61 -42.79
CA LYS A 61 13.81 9.64 -41.36
C LYS A 61 14.43 10.82 -40.62
N GLN A 62 15.52 11.39 -41.13
CA GLN A 62 16.25 12.47 -40.49
C GLN A 62 15.40 13.75 -40.43
N ASP A 63 15.46 14.47 -39.31
CA ASP A 63 14.64 15.66 -39.02
C ASP A 63 13.11 15.44 -39.03
N SER A 64 12.65 14.18 -39.04
CA SER A 64 11.24 13.82 -38.84
C SER A 64 10.91 13.66 -37.36
N ALA A 65 9.61 13.60 -37.02
CA ALA A 65 9.19 13.31 -35.65
C ALA A 65 9.59 11.89 -35.21
N MET A 66 9.60 10.93 -36.13
CA MET A 66 10.14 9.59 -35.87
C MET A 66 11.65 9.64 -35.59
N GLY A 67 12.43 10.32 -36.43
CA GLY A 67 13.89 10.46 -36.23
C GLY A 67 14.25 11.10 -34.89
N ALA A 68 13.50 12.12 -34.46
CA ALA A 68 13.69 12.74 -33.14
C ALA A 68 13.31 11.79 -31.98
N ALA A 69 12.28 10.97 -32.15
CA ALA A 69 11.92 9.96 -31.16
C ALA A 69 13.00 8.86 -31.03
N ASP A 70 13.63 8.45 -32.14
CA ASP A 70 14.77 7.52 -32.10
C ASP A 70 15.99 8.12 -31.43
N GLU A 71 16.32 9.37 -31.73
CA GLU A 71 17.41 10.08 -31.06
C GLU A 71 17.16 10.20 -29.55
N LEU A 72 15.91 10.49 -29.15
CA LEU A 72 15.50 10.51 -27.75
C LEU A 72 15.61 9.13 -27.10
N ALA A 73 15.14 8.07 -27.77
CA ALA A 73 15.30 6.68 -27.29
C ALA A 73 16.77 6.33 -27.09
N GLN A 74 17.64 6.71 -28.03
CA GLN A 74 19.08 6.48 -27.95
C GLN A 74 19.69 7.16 -26.73
N ARG A 75 19.32 8.43 -26.47
CA ARG A 75 19.76 9.19 -25.29
C ARG A 75 19.34 8.51 -24.00
N MET A 76 18.06 8.15 -23.89
CA MET A 76 17.53 7.44 -22.73
C MET A 76 18.25 6.12 -22.49
N PHE A 77 18.43 5.30 -23.53
CA PHE A 77 19.08 3.99 -23.42
C PHE A 77 20.56 4.10 -23.07
N THR A 78 21.27 5.08 -23.66
CA THR A 78 22.67 5.39 -23.34
C THR A 78 22.82 5.78 -21.87
N ARG A 79 21.97 6.70 -21.39
CA ARG A 79 22.03 7.18 -20.02
C ARG A 79 21.68 6.09 -19.01
N LEU A 80 20.70 5.24 -19.33
CA LEU A 80 20.39 4.03 -18.58
C LEU A 80 21.62 3.11 -18.47
N SER A 81 22.31 2.85 -19.59
CA SER A 81 23.47 1.95 -19.64
C SER A 81 24.69 2.51 -18.91
N ALA A 82 25.01 3.79 -19.11
CA ALA A 82 26.25 4.38 -18.62
C ALA A 82 26.16 4.86 -17.16
N ARG A 83 24.99 5.33 -16.72
CA ARG A 83 24.79 5.90 -15.37
C ARG A 83 23.90 5.07 -14.46
N GLN A 84 23.22 4.03 -14.98
CA GLN A 84 22.25 3.24 -14.20
C GLN A 84 21.19 4.13 -13.53
N GLU A 85 20.78 5.19 -14.23
CA GLU A 85 19.69 6.09 -13.85
C GLU A 85 18.38 5.62 -14.51
N ASN A 86 17.27 5.70 -13.79
CA ASN A 86 15.95 5.53 -14.38
C ASN A 86 15.65 6.67 -15.34
N GLN A 87 14.92 6.40 -16.41
CA GLN A 87 14.56 7.41 -17.41
C GLN A 87 13.06 7.56 -17.48
N ALA A 88 12.56 8.77 -17.74
CA ALA A 88 11.14 9.00 -17.98
C ALA A 88 10.94 9.92 -19.18
N ALA A 89 9.97 9.62 -20.06
CA ALA A 89 9.54 10.50 -21.13
C ALA A 89 8.10 10.96 -20.87
N VAL A 90 7.91 12.26 -20.69
CA VAL A 90 6.61 12.88 -20.39
C VAL A 90 6.12 13.67 -21.61
N PHE A 91 4.95 13.30 -22.12
CA PHE A 91 4.34 13.95 -23.27
C PHE A 91 3.35 15.03 -22.82
N LEU A 92 3.57 16.26 -23.26
CA LEU A 92 2.76 17.43 -22.92
C LEU A 92 2.16 18.05 -24.19
N GLY A 93 0.92 18.52 -24.11
CA GLY A 93 0.24 19.19 -25.21
C GLY A 93 -1.25 18.90 -25.28
N GLU A 94 -1.95 19.64 -26.13
CA GLU A 94 -3.39 19.51 -26.30
C GLU A 94 -3.79 18.22 -27.04
N THR A 95 -5.08 17.89 -27.02
CA THR A 95 -5.63 16.77 -27.76
C THR A 95 -5.54 17.02 -29.27
N GLY A 96 -4.86 16.11 -29.99
CA GLY A 96 -4.62 16.22 -31.44
C GLY A 96 -3.28 16.83 -31.84
N ALA A 97 -2.45 17.22 -30.87
CA ALA A 97 -1.11 17.76 -31.13
C ALA A 97 -0.06 16.70 -31.56
N GLY A 98 -0.41 15.41 -31.61
CA GLY A 98 0.50 14.34 -32.06
C GLY A 98 1.20 13.54 -30.95
N LYS A 99 0.85 13.75 -29.68
CA LYS A 99 1.44 13.06 -28.51
C LYS A 99 1.55 11.54 -28.68
N THR A 100 0.41 10.89 -28.92
CA THR A 100 0.30 9.43 -29.07
C THR A 100 1.16 8.89 -30.21
N THR A 101 1.29 9.63 -31.31
CA THR A 101 2.12 9.26 -32.47
C THR A 101 3.60 9.30 -32.12
N VAL A 102 4.08 10.38 -31.52
CA VAL A 102 5.50 10.50 -31.11
C VAL A 102 5.83 9.48 -30.02
N ARG A 103 4.92 9.24 -29.08
CA ARG A 103 5.02 8.18 -28.06
C ARG A 103 5.16 6.79 -28.67
N SER A 104 4.35 6.47 -29.67
CA SER A 104 4.42 5.18 -30.39
C SER A 104 5.78 4.97 -31.08
N HIS A 105 6.31 6.02 -31.71
CA HIS A 105 7.66 5.98 -32.30
C HIS A 105 8.74 5.79 -31.22
N LEU A 106 8.69 6.56 -30.13
CA LEU A 106 9.64 6.44 -29.02
C LEU A 106 9.67 5.02 -28.44
N LEU A 107 8.49 4.45 -28.17
CA LEU A 107 8.36 3.09 -27.64
C LEU A 107 8.92 2.06 -28.62
N SER A 108 8.61 2.20 -29.91
CA SER A 108 9.15 1.31 -30.96
C SER A 108 10.68 1.32 -30.95
N SER A 109 11.29 2.50 -30.87
CA SER A 109 12.74 2.67 -30.85
C SER A 109 13.37 2.08 -29.60
N LEU A 110 12.79 2.31 -28.42
CA LEU A 110 13.25 1.70 -27.15
C LEU A 110 13.22 0.17 -27.20
N LEU A 111 12.13 -0.41 -27.72
CA LEU A 111 11.97 -1.86 -27.83
C LEU A 111 12.91 -2.50 -28.87
N ASN A 112 13.32 -1.74 -29.89
CA ASN A 112 14.30 -2.17 -30.89
C ASN A 112 15.72 -2.28 -30.31
N TYR A 113 16.10 -1.47 -29.32
CA TYR A 113 17.42 -1.59 -28.67
C TYR A 113 17.59 -2.92 -27.93
N SER A 114 16.52 -3.47 -27.37
CA SER A 114 16.57 -4.78 -26.71
C SER A 114 16.32 -5.95 -27.68
N SER A 115 15.49 -5.76 -28.72
CA SER A 115 15.23 -6.76 -29.79
C SER A 115 14.91 -8.19 -29.33
N THR A 116 14.28 -8.36 -28.15
CA THR A 116 13.91 -9.67 -27.59
C THR A 116 12.49 -10.10 -28.00
N PRO A 117 12.11 -11.39 -27.88
CA PRO A 117 10.72 -11.82 -28.02
C PRO A 117 9.76 -11.07 -27.08
N LEU A 118 10.26 -10.72 -25.88
CA LEU A 118 9.53 -9.89 -24.92
C LEU A 118 9.27 -8.48 -25.46
N SER A 119 10.22 -7.87 -26.18
CA SER A 119 10.00 -6.53 -26.74
C SER A 119 8.86 -6.51 -27.77
N LYS A 120 8.70 -7.59 -28.55
CA LYS A 120 7.52 -7.78 -29.42
C LYS A 120 6.23 -7.97 -28.64
N LYS A 121 6.24 -8.69 -27.51
CA LYS A 121 5.06 -8.81 -26.64
C LYS A 121 4.65 -7.45 -26.07
N LEU A 122 5.61 -6.63 -25.64
CA LEU A 122 5.35 -5.29 -25.11
C LEU A 122 4.79 -4.33 -26.17
N SER A 123 5.22 -4.44 -27.44
CA SER A 123 4.60 -3.65 -28.52
C SER A 123 3.15 -4.09 -28.80
N PHE A 124 2.85 -5.39 -28.75
CA PHE A 124 1.47 -5.88 -28.83
C PHE A 124 0.62 -5.40 -27.66
N ALA A 125 1.16 -5.36 -26.43
CA ALA A 125 0.47 -4.84 -25.27
C ALA A 125 0.09 -3.35 -25.44
N SER A 126 1.01 -2.53 -25.96
CA SER A 126 0.71 -1.12 -26.29
C SER A 126 -0.44 -1.01 -27.30
N PHE A 127 -0.42 -1.83 -28.35
CA PHE A 127 -1.45 -1.80 -29.39
C PHE A 127 -2.83 -2.18 -28.84
N VAL A 128 -2.88 -3.20 -27.97
CA VAL A 128 -4.12 -3.62 -27.29
C VAL A 128 -4.65 -2.49 -26.40
N PHE A 129 -3.78 -1.84 -25.62
CA PHE A 129 -4.15 -0.68 -24.82
C PHE A 129 -4.73 0.46 -25.67
N ASP A 130 -4.06 0.83 -26.76
CA ASP A 130 -4.54 1.91 -27.64
C ASP A 130 -5.89 1.56 -28.26
N THR A 131 -6.08 0.31 -28.70
CA THR A 131 -7.34 -0.16 -29.29
C THR A 131 -8.53 -0.05 -28.32
N LEU A 132 -8.28 -0.28 -27.03
CA LEU A 132 -9.27 -0.26 -25.96
C LEU A 132 -9.48 1.13 -25.33
N THR A 133 -8.55 2.07 -25.47
CA THR A 133 -8.59 3.34 -24.72
C THR A 133 -8.55 4.59 -25.59
N THR A 134 -8.38 4.44 -26.90
CA THR A 134 -8.36 5.57 -27.84
C THR A 134 -9.64 5.66 -28.66
N THR A 135 -9.93 6.86 -29.14
CA THR A 135 -11.08 7.17 -30.00
C THR A 135 -10.70 8.15 -31.10
N LYS A 136 -11.52 8.22 -32.15
CA LYS A 136 -11.54 9.35 -33.07
C LYS A 136 -12.27 10.54 -32.44
N SER A 137 -11.53 11.61 -32.19
CA SER A 137 -12.08 12.91 -31.76
C SER A 137 -12.35 13.83 -32.96
N THR A 138 -12.89 15.02 -32.69
CA THR A 138 -13.02 16.10 -33.69
C THR A 138 -11.67 16.64 -34.16
N THR A 139 -10.59 16.48 -33.36
CA THR A 139 -9.21 17.00 -33.63
C THR A 139 -8.07 15.98 -33.85
N THR A 140 -8.24 14.68 -33.55
CA THR A 140 -7.41 13.58 -34.12
C THR A 140 -8.17 12.27 -34.39
N PRO A 141 -7.75 11.41 -35.35
CA PRO A 141 -8.27 10.04 -35.51
C PRO A 141 -7.96 9.11 -34.33
N THR A 142 -6.88 9.37 -33.59
CA THR A 142 -6.47 8.63 -32.39
C THR A 142 -6.24 9.61 -31.24
N ALA A 143 -7.17 9.65 -30.29
CA ALA A 143 -7.11 10.44 -29.06
C ALA A 143 -7.17 9.50 -27.85
N SER A 144 -6.14 9.55 -27.00
CA SER A 144 -6.12 8.83 -25.71
C SER A 144 -7.21 9.35 -24.78
N LYS A 145 -8.02 8.44 -24.22
CA LYS A 145 -9.07 8.70 -23.23
C LYS A 145 -8.85 7.98 -21.90
N ALA A 146 -7.64 7.50 -21.69
CA ALA A 146 -7.09 7.03 -20.43
C ALA A 146 -5.63 7.53 -20.33
N GLY A 147 -5.17 7.79 -19.11
CA GLY A 147 -3.75 8.04 -18.87
C GLY A 147 -2.94 6.76 -18.95
N LEU A 148 -1.81 6.81 -19.64
CA LEU A 148 -0.88 5.71 -19.80
C LEU A 148 0.39 6.01 -19.01
N PHE A 149 0.74 5.10 -18.11
CA PHE A 149 2.08 4.99 -17.55
C PHE A 149 2.64 3.63 -17.96
N PHE A 150 3.48 3.62 -18.99
CA PHE A 150 4.14 2.41 -19.49
C PHE A 150 5.56 2.35 -18.93
N GLU A 151 5.81 1.40 -18.04
CA GLU A 151 7.13 1.11 -17.47
C GLU A 151 7.79 -0.08 -18.18
N LEU A 152 8.98 0.14 -18.73
CA LEU A 152 9.89 -0.90 -19.20
C LEU A 152 10.88 -1.22 -18.08
N GLN A 153 11.00 -2.49 -17.71
CA GLN A 153 11.81 -2.96 -16.59
C GLN A 153 13.13 -3.56 -17.10
N TYR A 154 14.25 -3.02 -16.62
CA TYR A 154 15.59 -3.43 -17.01
C TYR A 154 16.40 -3.97 -15.83
N GLU A 155 17.22 -4.97 -16.13
CA GLU A 155 18.31 -5.41 -15.27
C GLU A 155 19.61 -4.78 -15.81
N THR A 156 20.32 -4.06 -14.94
CA THR A 156 21.55 -3.30 -15.24
C THR A 156 22.71 -3.68 -14.32
N ALA A 157 22.45 -4.50 -13.29
CA ALA A 157 23.44 -4.85 -12.26
C ALA A 157 24.38 -5.98 -12.68
N ALA A 158 23.88 -6.96 -13.45
CA ALA A 158 24.63 -8.16 -13.80
C ALA A 158 25.43 -8.04 -15.11
N SER A 159 25.07 -7.10 -16.00
CA SER A 159 25.62 -6.98 -17.35
C SER A 159 26.02 -5.54 -17.68
N MET A 160 27.08 -5.38 -18.46
CA MET A 160 27.53 -4.07 -18.99
C MET A 160 26.48 -3.42 -19.93
N HIS A 161 25.49 -4.19 -20.39
CA HIS A 161 24.39 -3.71 -21.23
C HIS A 161 23.04 -3.92 -20.52
N PRO A 162 22.12 -2.93 -20.55
CA PRO A 162 20.78 -3.08 -19.98
C PRO A 162 19.98 -4.18 -20.69
N THR A 163 19.53 -5.18 -19.94
CA THR A 163 18.67 -6.25 -20.47
C THR A 163 17.22 -6.01 -20.08
N LEU A 164 16.32 -5.99 -21.07
CA LEU A 164 14.88 -5.86 -20.85
C LEU A 164 14.33 -7.17 -20.27
N ILE A 165 13.89 -7.12 -19.01
CA ILE A 165 13.38 -8.28 -18.27
C ILE A 165 11.85 -8.32 -18.20
N GLY A 166 11.19 -7.17 -18.27
CA GLY A 166 9.73 -7.08 -18.12
C GLY A 166 9.15 -5.73 -18.53
N GLY A 167 7.83 -5.60 -18.39
CA GLY A 167 7.15 -4.32 -18.50
C GLY A 167 5.80 -4.30 -17.81
N LYS A 168 5.37 -3.11 -17.40
CA LYS A 168 4.08 -2.85 -16.76
C LYS A 168 3.34 -1.75 -17.51
N LEU A 169 2.05 -1.97 -17.71
CA LEU A 169 1.14 -0.99 -18.28
C LEU A 169 0.14 -0.59 -17.19
N LEU A 170 0.19 0.66 -16.75
CA LEU A 170 -0.73 1.18 -15.75
C LEU A 170 -1.71 2.16 -16.42
N ASP A 171 -2.99 1.83 -16.37
CA ASP A 171 -4.07 2.66 -16.86
C ASP A 171 -4.59 3.58 -15.75
N HIS A 172 -4.57 4.88 -16.00
CA HIS A 172 -5.06 5.90 -15.09
C HIS A 172 -6.37 6.47 -15.64
N ARG A 173 -7.49 6.20 -14.94
CA ARG A 173 -8.82 6.76 -15.18
C ARG A 173 -9.30 6.72 -16.65
N LEU A 174 -9.92 5.62 -17.04
CA LEU A 174 -10.65 5.51 -18.30
C LEU A 174 -11.90 6.42 -18.34
N GLU A 175 -12.14 7.15 -19.45
CA GLU A 175 -13.36 7.93 -19.71
C GLU A 175 -14.57 7.01 -20.00
N ARG A 176 -15.01 6.24 -19.00
CA ARG A 176 -16.07 5.23 -19.15
C ARG A 176 -17.43 5.81 -19.60
N SER A 177 -17.69 7.09 -19.31
CA SER A 177 -18.92 7.80 -19.73
C SER A 177 -19.15 7.76 -21.25
N ARG A 178 -18.06 7.68 -22.03
CA ARG A 178 -18.08 7.60 -23.51
C ARG A 178 -18.79 6.37 -24.06
N ILE A 179 -18.86 5.28 -23.30
CA ILE A 179 -19.54 4.06 -23.74
C ILE A 179 -21.02 4.32 -24.01
N ALA A 180 -21.69 5.02 -23.09
CA ALA A 180 -23.12 5.31 -23.18
C ALA A 180 -23.43 6.57 -24.00
N THR A 181 -22.53 7.55 -24.00
CA THR A 181 -22.72 8.87 -24.61
C THR A 181 -21.64 9.14 -25.64
N VAL A 182 -21.99 9.08 -26.93
CA VAL A 182 -21.07 9.39 -28.04
C VAL A 182 -21.24 10.85 -28.46
N PRO A 183 -20.22 11.70 -28.35
CA PRO A 183 -20.32 13.11 -28.74
C PRO A 183 -20.51 13.28 -30.25
N PRO A 184 -21.24 14.31 -30.72
CA PRO A 184 -21.41 14.58 -32.14
C PRO A 184 -20.07 14.75 -32.87
N GLY A 185 -19.86 13.98 -33.94
CA GLY A 185 -18.64 14.05 -34.75
C GLY A 185 -17.44 13.29 -34.19
N GLU A 186 -17.52 12.72 -32.98
CA GLU A 186 -16.52 11.81 -32.42
C GLU A 186 -16.91 10.34 -32.62
N ARG A 187 -16.06 9.39 -32.24
CA ARG A 187 -16.42 7.97 -32.15
C ARG A 187 -16.47 7.53 -30.68
N ASN A 188 -17.04 6.35 -30.46
CA ASN A 188 -16.74 5.55 -29.27
C ASN A 188 -15.34 4.91 -29.39
N PHE A 189 -14.93 4.06 -28.45
CA PHE A 189 -13.65 3.35 -28.53
C PHE A 189 -13.53 2.49 -29.79
N HIS A 190 -12.33 2.43 -30.37
CA HIS A 190 -12.10 1.76 -31.66
C HIS A 190 -12.52 0.28 -31.65
N ILE A 191 -12.29 -0.44 -30.55
CA ILE A 191 -12.65 -1.85 -30.41
C ILE A 191 -14.12 -2.17 -30.75
N LEU A 192 -15.06 -1.27 -30.44
CA LEU A 192 -16.49 -1.48 -30.72
C LEU A 192 -16.79 -1.43 -32.22
N TYR A 193 -16.06 -0.61 -32.97
CA TYR A 193 -16.13 -0.56 -34.43
C TYR A 193 -15.39 -1.73 -35.07
N TYR A 194 -14.25 -2.12 -34.49
CA TYR A 194 -13.45 -3.26 -34.94
C TYR A 194 -14.27 -4.55 -34.86
N LEU A 195 -15.01 -4.75 -33.76
CA LEU A 195 -15.88 -5.91 -33.62
C LEU A 195 -16.96 -5.96 -34.71
N LEU A 196 -17.64 -4.85 -34.99
CA LEU A 196 -18.72 -4.81 -35.98
C LEU A 196 -18.21 -5.00 -37.42
N ALA A 197 -17.06 -4.40 -37.76
CA ALA A 197 -16.52 -4.43 -39.10
C ALA A 197 -15.67 -5.67 -39.40
N GLY A 198 -14.93 -6.18 -38.42
CA GLY A 198 -13.89 -7.20 -38.60
C GLY A 198 -14.31 -8.64 -38.31
N THR A 199 -15.50 -8.85 -37.77
CA THR A 199 -16.06 -10.20 -37.53
C THR A 199 -16.46 -10.87 -38.84
N SER A 200 -16.16 -12.16 -38.97
CA SER A 200 -16.58 -12.98 -40.11
C SER A 200 -18.11 -13.16 -40.12
N PRO A 201 -18.74 -13.54 -41.24
CA PRO A 201 -20.18 -13.76 -41.29
C PRO A 201 -20.69 -14.78 -40.26
N ALA A 202 -19.94 -15.85 -40.00
CA ALA A 202 -20.27 -16.85 -38.97
C ALA A 202 -20.14 -16.27 -37.55
N GLU A 203 -19.06 -15.52 -37.28
CA GLU A 203 -18.87 -14.81 -35.99
C GLU A 203 -19.99 -13.79 -35.76
N LYS A 204 -20.41 -13.05 -36.81
CA LYS A 204 -21.53 -12.10 -36.74
C LYS A 204 -22.85 -12.78 -36.43
N GLU A 205 -23.10 -13.96 -37.00
CA GLU A 205 -24.30 -14.73 -36.73
C GLU A 205 -24.36 -15.19 -35.26
N HIS A 206 -23.26 -15.72 -34.73
CA HIS A 206 -23.14 -16.10 -33.31
C HIS A 206 -23.33 -14.91 -32.37
N LEU A 207 -22.65 -13.79 -32.65
CA LEU A 207 -22.72 -12.56 -31.84
C LEU A 207 -24.03 -11.78 -32.01
N GLY A 208 -24.92 -12.21 -32.92
CA GLY A 208 -26.17 -11.50 -33.22
C GLY A 208 -25.98 -10.13 -33.86
N LEU A 209 -24.84 -9.88 -34.50
CA LEU A 209 -24.49 -8.61 -35.14
C LEU A 209 -24.99 -8.59 -36.59
N ARG A 210 -26.31 -8.41 -36.80
CA ARG A 210 -26.89 -8.36 -38.15
C ARG A 210 -26.82 -6.94 -38.72
N ASP A 211 -25.99 -6.75 -39.75
CA ASP A 211 -26.01 -5.57 -40.62
C ASP A 211 -27.15 -5.73 -41.64
N GLY A 212 -28.16 -4.87 -41.60
CA GLY A 212 -29.05 -4.72 -42.75
C GLY A 212 -28.34 -3.96 -43.89
N PRO A 213 -28.66 -4.21 -45.17
CA PRO A 213 -27.90 -3.67 -46.29
C PRO A 213 -27.97 -2.13 -46.35
N ILE A 214 -26.82 -1.46 -46.30
CA ILE A 214 -26.69 -0.01 -46.48
C ILE A 214 -26.77 0.33 -47.98
N HIS A 215 -27.98 0.50 -48.51
CA HIS A 215 -28.20 1.12 -49.83
C HIS A 215 -28.65 2.57 -49.64
N VAL A 216 -27.73 3.53 -49.81
CA VAL A 216 -28.10 4.95 -49.92
C VAL A 216 -28.09 5.29 -51.41
N THR A 217 -29.26 5.26 -52.05
CA THR A 217 -29.42 5.88 -53.37
C THR A 217 -29.62 7.38 -53.18
N SER A 218 -28.74 8.17 -53.78
CA SER A 218 -28.77 9.63 -53.74
C SER A 218 -29.92 10.14 -54.63
N HIS A 219 -31.09 10.45 -54.08
CA HIS A 219 -32.04 11.35 -54.73
C HIS A 219 -32.61 12.36 -53.74
N SER A 220 -32.50 13.63 -54.14
CA SER A 220 -32.97 14.82 -53.45
C SER A 220 -34.49 14.91 -53.49
N GLY A 221 -35.12 15.11 -52.32
CA GLY A 221 -36.49 15.62 -52.22
C GLY A 221 -37.40 14.79 -51.32
N ASN A 222 -38.03 15.48 -50.37
CA ASN A 222 -39.13 15.07 -49.49
C ASN A 222 -38.79 14.32 -48.18
N ARG A 223 -39.09 15.02 -47.08
CA ARG A 223 -39.17 14.52 -45.71
C ARG A 223 -40.31 13.50 -45.61
N ALA A 224 -39.99 12.22 -45.78
CA ALA A 224 -40.83 11.10 -45.37
C ALA A 224 -39.92 9.96 -44.90
N SER A 225 -40.19 9.47 -43.69
CA SER A 225 -39.79 8.18 -43.10
C SER A 225 -38.85 7.31 -43.95
N VAL A 226 -37.57 7.27 -43.60
CA VAL A 226 -36.61 6.30 -44.14
C VAL A 226 -36.89 4.93 -43.51
N THR A 227 -37.78 4.15 -44.13
CA THR A 227 -37.93 2.70 -43.91
C THR A 227 -36.96 1.94 -44.81
N GLY A 228 -35.67 2.00 -44.45
CA GLY A 228 -34.56 1.36 -45.17
C GLY A 228 -33.52 0.78 -44.19
N GLY A 229 -33.91 -0.29 -43.50
CA GLY A 229 -33.11 -1.41 -43.00
C GLY A 229 -31.62 -1.28 -42.64
N ALA A 230 -31.15 -0.25 -41.95
CA ALA A 230 -29.86 -0.30 -41.24
C ALA A 230 -30.11 -0.19 -39.72
N GLN A 231 -29.77 -1.25 -38.97
CA GLN A 231 -29.87 -1.27 -37.51
C GLN A 231 -28.96 -0.18 -36.92
N ARG A 232 -29.53 0.74 -36.14
CA ARG A 232 -28.79 1.87 -35.56
C ARG A 232 -28.25 1.48 -34.18
N TRP A 233 -26.95 1.22 -34.12
CA TRP A 233 -26.23 0.99 -32.86
C TRP A 233 -26.07 2.28 -32.05
N ARG A 234 -26.85 2.46 -30.96
CA ARG A 234 -26.84 3.68 -30.11
C ARG A 234 -25.43 4.05 -29.65
N TYR A 235 -24.68 3.06 -29.15
CA TYR A 235 -23.31 3.25 -28.64
C TYR A 235 -22.26 3.44 -29.74
N LEU A 236 -22.59 3.27 -31.03
CA LEU A 236 -21.69 3.65 -32.13
C LEU A 236 -22.01 5.05 -32.69
N GLY A 237 -23.08 5.68 -32.20
CA GLY A 237 -23.51 7.02 -32.53
C GLY A 237 -24.28 7.13 -33.84
N HIS A 238 -24.06 8.21 -34.60
CA HIS A 238 -24.70 8.45 -35.89
C HIS A 238 -24.06 7.59 -37.00
N PRO A 239 -24.82 7.07 -37.99
CA PRO A 239 -24.27 6.20 -39.05
C PRO A 239 -23.09 6.80 -39.85
N SER A 240 -22.98 8.14 -39.92
CA SER A 240 -21.82 8.81 -40.54
C SER A 240 -20.50 8.54 -39.81
N GLN A 241 -20.54 8.21 -38.51
CA GLN A 241 -19.37 7.85 -37.71
C GLN A 241 -18.87 6.43 -38.03
N LEU A 242 -19.64 5.60 -38.75
CA LEU A 242 -19.17 4.28 -39.22
C LEU A 242 -18.26 4.40 -40.45
N LYS A 243 -18.35 5.49 -41.22
CA LYS A 243 -17.59 5.74 -42.46
C LYS A 243 -16.50 6.80 -42.25
N VAL A 244 -15.61 6.56 -41.29
CA VAL A 244 -14.44 7.40 -41.02
C VAL A 244 -13.25 6.60 -41.52
N GLY A 245 -12.49 7.09 -42.51
CA GLY A 245 -11.45 6.37 -43.29
C GLY A 245 -10.32 5.69 -42.50
N ILE A 246 -10.70 4.80 -41.59
CA ILE A 246 -9.94 3.93 -40.70
C ILE A 246 -10.39 2.53 -41.09
N ASN A 247 -9.43 1.64 -41.34
CA ASN A 247 -9.72 0.26 -41.70
C ASN A 247 -10.07 -0.56 -40.44
N ASP A 248 -11.33 -0.49 -40.00
CA ASP A 248 -11.80 -1.16 -38.79
C ASP A 248 -11.68 -2.69 -38.89
N ALA A 249 -11.83 -3.27 -40.09
CA ALA A 249 -11.73 -4.71 -40.30
C ALA A 249 -10.31 -5.24 -40.09
N GLU A 250 -9.32 -4.53 -40.63
CA GLU A 250 -7.89 -4.83 -40.41
C GLU A 250 -7.49 -4.61 -38.95
N GLY A 251 -7.97 -3.52 -38.33
CA GLY A 251 -7.77 -3.25 -36.91
C GLY A 251 -8.19 -4.40 -36.01
N PHE A 252 -9.33 -5.04 -36.30
CA PHE A 252 -9.78 -6.23 -35.57
C PHE A 252 -8.88 -7.45 -35.76
N GLN A 253 -8.40 -7.70 -36.97
CA GLN A 253 -7.49 -8.82 -37.22
C GLN A 253 -6.15 -8.64 -36.50
N HIS A 254 -5.64 -7.39 -36.46
CA HIS A 254 -4.47 -7.04 -35.67
C HIS A 254 -4.72 -7.22 -34.17
N PHE A 255 -5.89 -6.82 -33.67
CA PHE A 255 -6.29 -7.02 -32.27
C PHE A 255 -6.33 -8.51 -31.89
N LYS A 256 -7.02 -9.35 -32.68
CA LYS A 256 -7.05 -10.82 -32.47
C LYS A 256 -5.64 -11.43 -32.51
N THR A 257 -4.78 -10.92 -33.38
CA THR A 257 -3.40 -11.41 -33.52
C THR A 257 -2.53 -10.98 -32.34
N ALA A 258 -2.68 -9.74 -31.87
CA ALA A 258 -1.97 -9.23 -30.70
C ALA A 258 -2.33 -10.04 -29.44
N LEU A 259 -3.62 -10.30 -29.19
CA LEU A 259 -4.06 -11.14 -28.07
C LEU A 259 -3.49 -12.57 -28.15
N ARG A 260 -3.51 -13.21 -29.31
CA ARG A 260 -2.88 -14.53 -29.49
C ARG A 260 -1.37 -14.51 -29.22
N LYS A 261 -0.66 -13.45 -29.62
CA LYS A 261 0.79 -13.28 -29.37
C LYS A 261 1.11 -12.93 -27.92
N LEU A 262 0.13 -12.39 -27.19
CA LEU A 262 0.17 -12.18 -25.74
C LEU A 262 -0.29 -13.42 -24.95
N GLU A 263 -0.45 -14.58 -25.61
CA GLU A 263 -0.78 -15.87 -24.99
C GLU A 263 -2.19 -15.96 -24.40
N PHE A 264 -3.13 -15.17 -24.94
CA PHE A 264 -4.55 -15.38 -24.64
C PHE A 264 -5.07 -16.61 -25.40
N PRO A 265 -5.75 -17.54 -24.71
CA PRO A 265 -6.35 -18.70 -25.36
C PRO A 265 -7.51 -18.24 -26.26
N ARG A 266 -7.78 -19.02 -27.31
CA ARG A 266 -8.80 -18.69 -28.32
C ARG A 266 -10.21 -18.57 -27.72
N GLU A 267 -10.52 -19.40 -26.73
CA GLU A 267 -11.80 -19.39 -26.00
C GLU A 267 -11.98 -18.09 -25.20
N GLU A 268 -10.96 -17.65 -24.45
CA GLU A 268 -11.02 -16.36 -23.76
C GLU A 268 -11.23 -15.19 -24.75
N ILE A 269 -10.55 -15.20 -25.91
CA ILE A 269 -10.73 -14.16 -26.95
C ILE A 269 -12.18 -14.16 -27.48
N ALA A 270 -12.78 -15.34 -27.67
CA ALA A 270 -14.16 -15.48 -28.11
C ALA A 270 -15.14 -14.92 -27.06
N HIS A 271 -14.96 -15.28 -25.78
CA HIS A 271 -15.78 -14.74 -24.69
C HIS A 271 -15.60 -13.22 -24.50
N MET A 272 -14.41 -12.66 -24.72
CA MET A 272 -14.22 -11.20 -24.76
C MET A 272 -15.07 -10.55 -25.88
N CYS A 273 -15.17 -11.18 -27.05
CA CYS A 273 -16.00 -10.71 -28.14
C CYS A 273 -17.50 -10.80 -27.79
N GLU A 274 -17.93 -11.84 -27.07
CA GLU A 274 -19.30 -11.99 -26.55
C GLU A 274 -19.66 -10.85 -25.57
N ILE A 275 -18.75 -10.50 -24.65
CA ILE A 275 -18.93 -9.36 -23.73
C ILE A 275 -19.03 -8.03 -24.49
N LEU A 276 -18.14 -7.79 -25.47
CA LEU A 276 -18.21 -6.58 -26.29
C LEU A 276 -19.50 -6.51 -27.12
N ALA A 277 -19.99 -7.65 -27.62
CA ALA A 277 -21.27 -7.74 -28.29
C ALA A 277 -22.43 -7.49 -27.33
N ALA A 278 -22.38 -8.02 -26.10
CA ALA A 278 -23.38 -7.75 -25.06
C ALA A 278 -23.48 -6.25 -24.77
N ILE A 279 -22.37 -5.51 -24.70
CA ILE A 279 -22.37 -4.05 -24.56
C ILE A 279 -23.11 -3.37 -25.72
N LEU A 280 -22.85 -3.78 -26.96
CA LEU A 280 -23.56 -3.21 -28.12
C LEU A 280 -25.07 -3.50 -28.08
N HIS A 281 -25.47 -4.72 -27.68
CA HIS A 281 -26.86 -5.12 -27.52
C HIS A 281 -27.55 -4.40 -26.36
N ILE A 282 -26.88 -4.14 -25.24
CA ILE A 282 -27.43 -3.32 -24.14
C ILE A 282 -27.86 -1.94 -24.64
N GLY A 283 -27.10 -1.36 -25.58
CA GLY A 283 -27.43 -0.09 -26.23
C GLY A 283 -28.66 -0.15 -27.14
N GLN A 284 -29.15 -1.34 -27.50
CA GLN A 284 -30.36 -1.55 -28.29
C GLN A 284 -31.63 -1.73 -27.44
N LEU A 285 -31.51 -1.94 -26.12
CA LEU A 285 -32.68 -2.13 -25.26
C LEU A 285 -33.59 -0.88 -25.24
N GLU A 286 -34.87 -1.11 -25.53
CA GLU A 286 -35.95 -0.13 -25.45
C GLU A 286 -36.86 -0.48 -24.26
N PHE A 287 -37.15 0.52 -23.43
CA PHE A 287 -37.98 0.36 -22.23
C PHE A 287 -39.34 1.03 -22.44
N VAL A 288 -40.40 0.38 -21.96
CA VAL A 288 -41.78 0.89 -22.00
C VAL A 288 -42.45 0.68 -20.65
N THR A 289 -43.32 1.60 -20.27
CA THR A 289 -44.19 1.44 -19.09
C THR A 289 -45.36 0.55 -19.46
N THR A 290 -45.61 -0.50 -18.69
CA THR A 290 -46.79 -1.35 -18.82
C THR A 290 -47.51 -1.44 -17.47
N ALA A 291 -48.84 -1.44 -17.48
CA ALA A 291 -49.63 -1.72 -16.29
C ALA A 291 -49.71 -3.25 -16.11
N SER A 292 -49.17 -3.76 -15.01
CA SER A 292 -49.40 -5.15 -14.62
C SER A 292 -50.83 -5.27 -14.10
N THR A 293 -51.71 -5.98 -14.82
CA THR A 293 -53.09 -6.27 -14.38
C THR A 293 -53.21 -7.62 -13.65
N THR A 294 -52.09 -8.31 -13.41
CA THR A 294 -52.09 -9.53 -12.60
C THR A 294 -51.97 -9.14 -11.13
N PRO A 295 -53.02 -9.34 -10.31
CA PRO A 295 -52.90 -9.17 -8.88
C PRO A 295 -51.88 -10.18 -8.36
N ALA A 296 -51.04 -9.75 -7.44
CA ALA A 296 -50.29 -10.70 -6.63
C ALA A 296 -51.29 -11.60 -5.87
N PRO A 297 -50.95 -12.88 -5.58
CA PRO A 297 -51.88 -13.86 -4.99
C PRO A 297 -52.37 -13.53 -3.55
N ASP A 298 -52.10 -12.33 -3.06
CA ASP A 298 -52.54 -11.70 -1.82
C ASP A 298 -53.63 -10.63 -2.01
N GLU A 299 -53.91 -10.16 -3.22
CA GLU A 299 -54.96 -9.16 -3.49
C GLU A 299 -56.27 -9.81 -3.97
N SER A 300 -57.02 -10.37 -3.03
CA SER A 300 -58.44 -10.66 -3.24
C SER A 300 -59.26 -9.47 -2.77
N GLY A 301 -59.52 -8.51 -3.66
CA GLY A 301 -60.38 -7.39 -3.33
C GLY A 301 -60.48 -6.30 -4.40
N GLY A 302 -61.50 -6.41 -5.26
CA GLY A 302 -62.09 -5.26 -5.94
C GLY A 302 -61.49 -4.91 -7.31
N TYR A 303 -62.32 -5.05 -8.35
CA TYR A 303 -62.13 -4.38 -9.63
C TYR A 303 -62.20 -2.85 -9.44
N GLY A 304 -61.07 -2.22 -9.10
CA GLY A 304 -60.89 -0.77 -9.14
C GLY A 304 -60.10 -0.40 -10.40
N HIS A 305 -60.64 0.48 -11.23
CA HIS A 305 -60.01 0.94 -12.48
C HIS A 305 -58.75 1.83 -12.29
N GLU A 306 -58.20 1.93 -11.07
CA GLU A 306 -57.13 2.88 -10.70
C GLU A 306 -55.96 2.24 -9.92
N GLY A 307 -55.76 0.92 -10.00
CA GLY A 307 -54.80 0.19 -9.16
C GLY A 307 -53.72 -0.63 -9.88
N GLY A 308 -53.40 -0.35 -11.14
CA GLY A 308 -52.30 -1.06 -11.81
C GLY A 308 -50.95 -0.51 -11.37
N GLU A 309 -50.07 -1.32 -10.78
CA GLU A 309 -48.67 -0.94 -10.61
C GLU A 309 -48.03 -0.73 -12.00
N GLU A 310 -47.53 0.49 -12.24
CA GLU A 310 -46.76 0.81 -13.43
C GLU A 310 -45.37 0.19 -13.31
N VAL A 311 -45.09 -0.82 -14.13
CA VAL A 311 -43.79 -1.50 -14.19
C VAL A 311 -43.12 -1.18 -15.52
N THR A 312 -41.83 -0.85 -15.47
CA THR A 312 -41.01 -0.67 -16.66
C THR A 312 -40.52 -2.02 -17.16
N VAL A 313 -40.84 -2.36 -18.41
CA VAL A 313 -40.57 -3.66 -19.04
C VAL A 313 -39.76 -3.44 -20.33
N VAL A 314 -38.99 -4.43 -20.75
CA VAL A 314 -38.22 -4.37 -22.00
C VAL A 314 -39.13 -4.68 -23.19
N LYS A 315 -39.17 -3.77 -24.16
CA LYS A 315 -39.98 -3.91 -25.38
C LYS A 315 -39.42 -4.98 -26.33
N ASN A 316 -38.10 -5.01 -26.51
CA ASN A 316 -37.41 -5.89 -27.44
C ASN A 316 -36.76 -7.10 -26.73
N LYS A 317 -37.59 -8.10 -26.39
CA LYS A 317 -37.15 -9.30 -25.65
C LYS A 317 -36.07 -10.11 -26.34
N GLU A 318 -36.04 -10.18 -27.67
CA GLU A 318 -34.99 -10.90 -28.41
C GLU A 318 -33.56 -10.37 -28.13
N VAL A 319 -33.44 -9.06 -27.93
CA VAL A 319 -32.16 -8.41 -27.56
C VAL A 319 -31.82 -8.76 -26.11
N LEU A 320 -32.82 -8.74 -25.22
CA LEU A 320 -32.65 -9.13 -23.82
C LEU A 320 -32.18 -10.59 -23.70
N THR A 321 -32.79 -11.54 -24.42
CA THR A 321 -32.37 -12.94 -24.45
C THR A 321 -30.92 -13.08 -24.92
N THR A 322 -30.49 -12.27 -25.89
CA THR A 322 -29.10 -12.27 -26.38
C THR A 322 -28.12 -11.78 -25.31
N ILE A 323 -28.48 -10.73 -24.58
CA ILE A 323 -27.66 -10.20 -23.47
C ILE A 323 -27.60 -11.22 -22.32
N ALA A 324 -28.74 -11.80 -21.95
CA ALA A 324 -28.85 -12.81 -20.90
C ALA A 324 -27.96 -14.03 -21.20
N ALA A 325 -27.96 -14.49 -22.46
CA ALA A 325 -27.11 -15.59 -22.92
C ALA A 325 -25.61 -15.28 -22.76
N PHE A 326 -25.14 -14.12 -23.23
CA PHE A 326 -23.71 -13.76 -23.14
C PHE A 326 -23.26 -13.45 -21.70
N LEU A 327 -24.16 -12.93 -20.87
CA LEU A 327 -23.89 -12.71 -19.45
C LEU A 327 -24.08 -13.97 -18.59
N GLY A 328 -24.63 -15.05 -19.15
CA GLY A 328 -24.89 -16.31 -18.44
C GLY A 328 -25.95 -16.22 -17.34
N VAL A 329 -26.91 -15.29 -17.43
CA VAL A 329 -27.94 -15.04 -16.41
C VAL A 329 -29.35 -15.33 -16.94
N ALA A 330 -30.31 -15.55 -16.05
CA ALA A 330 -31.71 -15.76 -16.45
C ALA A 330 -32.32 -14.49 -17.04
N GLU A 331 -33.11 -14.63 -18.12
CA GLU A 331 -33.72 -13.49 -18.83
C GLU A 331 -34.63 -12.65 -17.92
N ARG A 332 -35.43 -13.33 -17.08
CA ARG A 332 -36.39 -12.68 -16.19
C ARG A 332 -35.69 -11.85 -15.11
N ASP A 333 -34.63 -12.39 -14.52
CA ASP A 333 -33.89 -11.71 -13.44
C ASP A 333 -33.14 -10.50 -13.99
N LEU A 334 -32.61 -10.61 -15.21
CA LEU A 334 -32.03 -9.48 -15.93
C LEU A 334 -33.07 -8.38 -16.20
N GLU A 335 -34.25 -8.73 -16.73
CA GLU A 335 -35.34 -7.76 -16.96
C GLU A 335 -35.73 -7.02 -15.68
N GLN A 336 -35.92 -7.78 -14.59
CA GLN A 336 -36.29 -7.24 -13.29
C GLN A 336 -35.22 -6.26 -12.77
N SER A 337 -33.94 -6.67 -12.80
CA SER A 337 -32.81 -5.87 -12.30
C SER A 337 -32.62 -4.53 -13.05
N LEU A 338 -33.08 -4.45 -14.30
CA LEU A 338 -33.04 -3.24 -15.10
C LEU A 338 -34.21 -2.29 -14.76
N GLY A 339 -35.36 -2.84 -14.37
CA GLY A 339 -36.59 -2.10 -14.07
C GLY A 339 -36.68 -1.52 -12.66
N TYR A 340 -35.84 -1.98 -11.71
CA TYR A 340 -35.78 -1.41 -10.36
C TYR A 340 -34.35 -1.18 -9.87
N ARG A 341 -34.19 -0.32 -8.87
CA ARG A 341 -32.91 -0.08 -8.18
C ARG A 341 -33.12 0.02 -6.67
N SER A 342 -32.50 -0.88 -5.92
CA SER A 342 -32.46 -0.83 -4.47
C SER A 342 -31.44 0.21 -3.98
N LYS A 343 -31.88 1.11 -3.10
CA LYS A 343 -31.02 2.07 -2.39
C LYS A 343 -31.26 1.93 -0.88
N ILE A 344 -30.23 2.23 -0.08
CA ILE A 344 -30.37 2.28 1.38
C ILE A 344 -30.70 3.72 1.76
N LEU A 345 -31.94 3.97 2.18
CA LEU A 345 -32.36 5.25 2.74
C LEU A 345 -32.51 5.10 4.25
N HIS A 346 -31.85 5.97 5.02
CA HIS A 346 -31.98 6.00 6.49
C HIS A 346 -31.75 4.64 7.19
N ARG A 347 -30.84 3.80 6.65
CA ARG A 347 -30.53 2.43 7.10
C ARG A 347 -31.60 1.36 6.79
N GLU A 348 -32.57 1.66 5.94
CA GLU A 348 -33.53 0.70 5.40
C GLU A 348 -33.30 0.52 3.89
N ARG A 349 -33.45 -0.71 3.40
CA ARG A 349 -33.35 -1.00 1.95
C ARG A 349 -34.70 -0.69 1.32
N VAL A 350 -34.71 0.26 0.40
CA VAL A 350 -35.88 0.65 -0.38
C VAL A 350 -35.61 0.34 -1.84
N THR A 351 -36.52 -0.39 -2.47
CA THR A 351 -36.47 -0.65 -3.91
C THR A 351 -37.25 0.42 -4.64
N ILE A 352 -36.57 1.16 -5.51
CA ILE A 352 -37.17 2.22 -6.32
C ILE A 352 -37.48 1.62 -7.69
N MET A 353 -38.75 1.62 -8.08
CA MET A 353 -39.16 1.29 -9.44
C MET A 353 -38.70 2.40 -10.38
N LEU A 354 -37.98 2.05 -11.43
CA LEU A 354 -37.43 3.01 -12.38
C LEU A 354 -38.46 3.29 -13.48
N ASP A 355 -38.52 4.53 -13.93
CA ASP A 355 -39.23 4.90 -15.16
C ASP A 355 -38.41 4.45 -16.40
N PRO A 356 -38.97 4.49 -17.63
CA PRO A 356 -38.23 4.08 -18.82
C PRO A 356 -36.90 4.82 -19.02
N LYS A 357 -36.81 6.08 -18.57
CA LYS A 357 -35.57 6.85 -18.61
C LYS A 357 -34.57 6.33 -17.57
N GLY A 358 -34.97 6.12 -16.32
CA GLY A 358 -34.14 5.57 -15.26
C GLY A 358 -33.67 4.14 -15.57
N ALA A 359 -34.51 3.29 -16.16
CA ALA A 359 -34.12 1.94 -16.59
C ALA A 359 -33.06 1.98 -17.70
N ARG A 360 -33.16 2.94 -18.63
CA ARG A 360 -32.13 3.19 -19.65
C ARG A 360 -30.81 3.66 -19.04
N GLU A 361 -30.85 4.56 -18.06
CA GLU A 361 -29.66 5.01 -17.33
C GLU A 361 -29.01 3.86 -16.54
N ASN A 362 -29.80 2.98 -15.92
CA ASN A 362 -29.32 1.79 -15.22
C ASN A 362 -28.66 0.78 -16.18
N ALA A 363 -29.25 0.57 -17.35
CA ALA A 363 -28.66 -0.26 -18.40
C ALA A 363 -27.38 0.37 -18.99
N ASP A 364 -27.32 1.70 -19.12
CA ASP A 364 -26.10 2.42 -19.51
C ASP A 364 -24.99 2.26 -18.46
N GLU A 365 -25.32 2.27 -17.16
CA GLU A 365 -24.35 2.02 -16.09
C GLU A 365 -23.84 0.57 -16.11
N LEU A 366 -24.70 -0.40 -16.43
CA LEU A 366 -24.29 -1.79 -16.64
C LEU A 366 -23.27 -1.89 -17.80
N ALA A 367 -23.54 -1.25 -18.94
CA ALA A 367 -22.63 -1.25 -20.09
C ALA A 367 -21.27 -0.61 -19.77
N ARG A 368 -21.27 0.55 -19.07
CA ARG A 368 -20.03 1.21 -18.61
C ARG A 368 -19.23 0.31 -17.67
N THR A 369 -19.91 -0.32 -16.71
CA THR A 369 -19.28 -1.20 -15.71
C THR A 369 -18.62 -2.40 -16.38
N ILE A 370 -19.35 -3.11 -17.24
CA ILE A 370 -18.83 -4.28 -17.96
C ILE A 370 -17.59 -3.88 -18.80
N TYR A 371 -17.66 -2.75 -19.51
CA TYR A 371 -16.52 -2.30 -20.32
C TYR A 371 -15.30 -1.95 -19.46
N SER A 372 -15.48 -1.19 -18.38
CA SER A 372 -14.37 -0.84 -17.48
C SER A 372 -13.73 -2.07 -16.84
N LEU A 373 -14.53 -3.06 -16.40
CA LEU A 373 -14.03 -4.32 -15.87
C LEU A 373 -13.33 -5.18 -16.93
N LEU A 374 -13.80 -5.16 -18.18
CA LEU A 374 -13.15 -5.85 -19.29
C LEU A 374 -11.78 -5.23 -19.62
N VAL A 375 -11.67 -3.91 -19.64
CA VAL A 375 -10.38 -3.24 -19.86
C VAL A 375 -9.41 -3.56 -18.71
N ALA A 376 -9.87 -3.42 -17.45
CA ALA A 376 -9.06 -3.76 -16.28
C ALA A 376 -8.61 -5.24 -16.30
N PHE A 377 -9.50 -6.15 -16.70
CA PHE A 377 -9.20 -7.57 -16.88
C PHE A 377 -8.03 -7.80 -17.85
N ILE A 378 -8.16 -7.24 -19.06
CA ILE A 378 -7.18 -7.43 -20.12
C ILE A 378 -5.83 -6.85 -19.69
N MET A 379 -5.82 -5.67 -19.07
CA MET A 379 -4.58 -5.04 -18.60
C MET A 379 -3.91 -5.83 -17.48
N GLU A 380 -4.67 -6.34 -16.50
CA GLU A 380 -4.10 -7.15 -15.42
C GLU A 380 -3.59 -8.51 -15.94
N LYS A 381 -4.31 -9.16 -16.87
CA LYS A 381 -3.86 -10.41 -17.49
C LYS A 381 -2.56 -10.17 -18.29
N ILE A 382 -2.46 -9.10 -19.06
CA ILE A 382 -1.22 -8.70 -19.75
C ILE A 382 -0.09 -8.47 -18.73
N ASN A 383 -0.32 -7.67 -17.69
CA ASN A 383 0.69 -7.37 -16.68
C ASN A 383 1.15 -8.63 -15.92
N SER A 384 0.24 -9.57 -15.63
CA SER A 384 0.58 -10.84 -14.97
C SER A 384 1.53 -11.72 -15.79
N ARG A 385 1.54 -11.55 -17.11
CA ARG A 385 2.40 -12.29 -18.05
C ARG A 385 3.71 -11.55 -18.37
N LEU A 386 3.70 -10.22 -18.38
CA LEU A 386 4.83 -9.40 -18.86
C LEU A 386 5.67 -8.75 -17.77
N SER A 387 5.11 -8.57 -16.57
CA SER A 387 5.84 -7.93 -15.47
C SER A 387 6.64 -8.94 -14.65
N VAL A 388 7.79 -8.50 -14.14
CA VAL A 388 8.65 -9.27 -13.25
C VAL A 388 8.55 -8.70 -11.83
N ASP A 389 8.97 -9.49 -10.84
CA ASP A 389 9.06 -9.11 -9.44
C ASP A 389 9.87 -7.83 -9.24
N GLU A 390 9.42 -6.97 -8.31
CA GLU A 390 9.99 -5.64 -8.07
C GLU A 390 11.44 -5.69 -7.58
N GLU A 391 11.88 -6.83 -7.02
CA GLU A 391 13.23 -7.03 -6.51
C GLU A 391 14.25 -7.25 -7.64
N SER A 392 13.86 -7.87 -8.75
CA SER A 392 14.77 -8.10 -9.90
C SER A 392 14.93 -6.87 -10.79
N VAL A 393 14.09 -5.85 -10.63
CA VAL A 393 14.15 -4.62 -11.43
C VAL A 393 15.25 -3.73 -10.89
N ALA A 394 16.32 -3.52 -11.67
CA ALA A 394 17.39 -2.62 -11.28
C ALA A 394 17.05 -1.17 -11.67
N ASN A 395 16.65 -0.97 -12.92
CA ASN A 395 16.28 0.32 -13.47
C ASN A 395 15.06 0.26 -14.38
N THR A 396 14.45 1.41 -14.63
CA THR A 396 13.22 1.51 -15.43
C THR A 396 13.29 2.63 -16.46
N ILE A 397 12.66 2.41 -17.61
CA ILE A 397 12.30 3.47 -18.57
C ILE A 397 10.78 3.64 -18.56
N SER A 398 10.30 4.82 -18.18
CA SER A 398 8.86 5.11 -18.11
C SER A 398 8.42 6.02 -19.24
N VAL A 399 7.31 5.71 -19.90
CA VAL A 399 6.67 6.50 -20.96
C VAL A 399 5.30 6.94 -20.46
N VAL A 400 5.09 8.25 -20.31
CA VAL A 400 3.92 8.85 -19.68
C VAL A 400 3.14 9.70 -20.67
N ASP A 401 1.90 9.29 -20.98
CA ASP A 401 1.00 9.98 -21.91
C ASP A 401 -0.40 10.07 -21.32
N PHE A 402 -0.86 11.29 -21.05
CA PHE A 402 -2.20 11.56 -20.52
C PHE A 402 -3.05 12.29 -21.56
N PRO A 403 -4.39 12.20 -21.47
CA PRO A 403 -5.27 13.04 -22.27
C PRO A 403 -4.88 14.53 -22.14
N GLY A 404 -4.93 15.26 -23.24
CA GLY A 404 -4.57 16.68 -23.24
C GLY A 404 -5.62 17.53 -22.52
N PHE A 405 -5.23 18.73 -22.10
CA PHE A 405 -6.11 19.70 -21.47
C PHE A 405 -7.40 19.94 -22.28
N ALA A 406 -8.55 19.98 -21.59
CA ALA A 406 -9.87 20.14 -22.19
C ALA A 406 -10.64 21.31 -21.57
N GLN A 407 -10.94 22.33 -22.39
CA GLN A 407 -11.74 23.49 -22.01
C GLN A 407 -13.22 23.15 -21.79
N ASN A 408 -13.76 22.19 -22.56
CA ASN A 408 -15.15 21.75 -22.48
C ASN A 408 -15.23 20.23 -22.30
N PRO A 409 -16.26 19.70 -21.60
CA PRO A 409 -16.44 18.27 -21.42
C PRO A 409 -16.90 17.61 -22.73
N SER A 410 -16.30 16.47 -23.11
CA SER A 410 -16.71 15.74 -24.31
C SER A 410 -18.06 15.01 -24.14
N THR A 411 -18.27 14.34 -23.01
CA THR A 411 -19.41 13.43 -22.76
C THR A 411 -20.44 14.00 -21.79
N ASN A 412 -20.40 15.32 -21.53
CA ASN A 412 -21.13 16.01 -20.45
C ASN A 412 -20.83 15.48 -19.03
N ASN A 413 -19.79 14.64 -18.85
CA ASN A 413 -19.35 14.23 -17.53
C ASN A 413 -18.28 15.19 -16.99
N ILE A 414 -18.65 15.98 -15.98
CA ILE A 414 -17.81 17.03 -15.39
C ILE A 414 -16.63 16.42 -14.63
N LEU A 415 -16.83 15.27 -13.97
CA LEU A 415 -15.78 14.60 -13.22
C LEU A 415 -14.62 14.16 -14.12
N ASP A 416 -14.91 13.56 -15.29
CA ASP A 416 -13.89 13.11 -16.24
C ASP A 416 -13.01 14.29 -16.70
N GLN A 417 -13.63 15.44 -17.00
CA GLN A 417 -12.92 16.66 -17.38
C GLN A 417 -12.05 17.18 -16.25
N LEU A 418 -12.60 17.31 -15.03
CA LEU A 418 -11.88 17.81 -13.86
C LEU A 418 -10.65 16.95 -13.53
N LEU A 419 -10.79 15.62 -13.54
CA LEU A 419 -9.69 14.70 -13.25
C LEU A 419 -8.61 14.74 -14.35
N SER A 420 -9.02 14.79 -15.63
CA SER A 420 -8.08 14.92 -16.75
C SER A 420 -7.26 16.21 -16.66
N ASN A 421 -7.93 17.34 -16.43
CA ASN A 421 -7.27 18.64 -16.30
C ASN A 421 -6.37 18.69 -15.06
N ALA A 422 -6.78 18.10 -13.93
CA ALA A 422 -5.95 17.99 -12.73
C ALA A 422 -4.68 17.15 -12.95
N ALA A 423 -4.76 16.08 -13.76
CA ALA A 423 -3.59 15.30 -14.18
C ALA A 423 -2.64 16.12 -15.05
N THR A 424 -3.17 16.83 -16.07
CA THR A 424 -2.33 17.70 -16.92
C THR A 424 -1.67 18.80 -16.10
N GLU A 425 -2.40 19.42 -15.17
CA GLU A 425 -1.88 20.44 -14.25
C GLU A 425 -0.70 19.92 -13.41
N SER A 426 -0.85 18.70 -12.87
CA SER A 426 0.17 18.04 -12.04
C SER A 426 1.43 17.66 -12.84
N LEU A 427 1.26 17.12 -14.05
CA LEU A 427 2.37 16.79 -14.94
C LEU A 427 3.11 18.04 -15.45
N TYR A 428 2.38 19.11 -15.73
CA TYR A 428 2.98 20.39 -16.11
C TYR A 428 3.73 21.03 -14.93
N ASN A 429 3.18 20.97 -13.71
CA ASN A 429 3.89 21.42 -12.51
C ASN A 429 5.19 20.63 -12.30
N PHE A 430 5.18 19.30 -12.47
CA PHE A 430 6.40 18.50 -12.43
C PHE A 430 7.45 18.96 -13.47
N CYS A 431 7.01 19.33 -14.67
CA CYS A 431 7.89 19.89 -15.70
C CYS A 431 8.52 21.22 -15.25
N LEU A 432 7.72 22.14 -14.71
CA LEU A 432 8.21 23.44 -14.23
C LEU A 432 9.18 23.27 -13.04
N GLN A 433 8.85 22.43 -12.07
CA GLN A 433 9.72 22.14 -10.92
C GLN A 433 11.08 21.57 -11.36
N HIS A 434 11.10 20.75 -12.42
CA HIS A 434 12.35 20.21 -12.96
C HIS A 434 13.24 21.30 -13.61
N PHE A 435 12.67 22.20 -14.42
CA PHE A 435 13.45 23.24 -15.10
C PHE A 435 13.86 24.41 -14.20
N PHE A 436 13.01 24.80 -13.25
CA PHE A 436 13.20 26.04 -12.49
C PHE A 436 13.65 25.81 -11.03
N GLU A 437 13.02 24.90 -10.27
CA GLU A 437 13.23 24.78 -8.82
C GLU A 437 14.35 23.81 -8.45
N ARG A 438 14.23 22.53 -8.82
CA ARG A 438 15.14 21.46 -8.36
C ARG A 438 16.60 21.70 -8.75
N ARG A 439 16.82 22.35 -9.90
CA ARG A 439 18.15 22.72 -10.37
C ARG A 439 18.70 23.94 -9.66
N ALA A 440 17.85 24.89 -9.25
CA ALA A 440 18.28 26.09 -8.54
C ALA A 440 18.85 25.73 -7.17
N GLU A 441 18.17 24.86 -6.40
CA GLU A 441 18.67 24.39 -5.10
C GLU A 441 20.06 23.76 -5.20
N LEU A 442 20.26 22.87 -6.19
CA LEU A 442 21.56 22.21 -6.39
C LEU A 442 22.66 23.21 -6.81
N LEU A 443 22.32 24.20 -7.64
CA LEU A 443 23.25 25.24 -8.05
C LEU A 443 23.64 26.15 -6.88
N GLU A 444 22.69 26.50 -6.01
CA GLU A 444 22.94 27.28 -4.80
C GLU A 444 23.83 26.53 -3.81
N THR A 445 23.60 25.24 -3.59
CA THR A 445 24.46 24.41 -2.71
C THR A 445 25.90 24.29 -3.21
N GLU A 446 26.10 24.40 -4.53
CA GLU A 446 27.41 24.34 -5.18
C GLU A 446 28.02 25.73 -5.43
N GLU A 447 27.41 26.78 -4.87
CA GLU A 447 27.83 28.18 -4.98
C GLU A 447 27.89 28.71 -6.43
N VAL A 448 27.06 28.13 -7.33
CA VAL A 448 26.95 28.54 -8.73
C VAL A 448 25.81 29.54 -8.92
N SER A 449 26.15 30.81 -9.06
CA SER A 449 25.15 31.85 -9.35
C SER A 449 24.65 31.80 -10.79
N VAL A 450 23.33 31.65 -10.96
CA VAL A 450 22.61 31.73 -12.24
C VAL A 450 21.55 32.84 -12.16
N PRO A 451 21.38 33.69 -13.19
CA PRO A 451 20.33 34.71 -13.19
C PRO A 451 18.93 34.10 -13.04
N ALA A 452 18.16 34.61 -12.09
CA ALA A 452 16.79 34.18 -11.87
C ALA A 452 15.89 34.54 -13.07
N THR A 453 15.08 33.58 -13.51
CA THR A 453 14.08 33.75 -14.59
C THR A 453 12.69 33.69 -14.00
N SER A 454 11.88 34.74 -14.21
CA SER A 454 10.46 34.71 -13.82
C SER A 454 9.69 33.74 -14.71
N TYR A 455 8.87 32.88 -14.10
CA TYR A 455 7.98 31.95 -14.79
C TYR A 455 6.60 31.94 -14.11
N PHE A 456 5.60 31.40 -14.81
CA PHE A 456 4.28 31.17 -14.23
C PHE A 456 4.30 29.91 -13.36
N ASP A 457 4.18 30.08 -12.04
CA ASP A 457 4.07 28.95 -11.11
C ASP A 457 2.59 28.54 -10.94
N ASN A 458 2.29 27.29 -11.31
CA ASN A 458 0.96 26.70 -11.16
C ASN A 458 0.79 25.87 -9.86
N SER A 459 1.74 25.97 -8.92
CA SER A 459 1.71 25.24 -7.65
C SER A 459 0.46 25.50 -6.82
N ASP A 460 -0.14 26.70 -6.89
CA ASP A 460 -1.38 27.02 -6.17
C ASP A 460 -2.60 26.24 -6.70
N ALA A 461 -2.68 26.04 -8.03
CA ALA A 461 -3.70 25.20 -8.66
C ALA A 461 -3.51 23.73 -8.27
N VAL A 462 -2.28 23.21 -8.35
CA VAL A 462 -1.98 21.81 -7.98
C VAL A 462 -2.24 21.56 -6.49
N LYS A 463 -1.77 22.44 -5.59
CA LYS A 463 -2.05 22.35 -4.15
C LYS A 463 -3.54 22.51 -3.85
N GLY A 464 -4.23 23.35 -4.60
CA GLY A 464 -5.68 23.54 -4.51
C GLY A 464 -6.47 22.28 -4.88
N LEU A 465 -6.09 21.61 -5.97
CA LEU A 465 -6.79 20.43 -6.51
C LEU A 465 -6.40 19.12 -5.82
N MET A 466 -5.09 18.85 -5.70
CA MET A 466 -4.53 17.51 -5.46
C MET A 466 -4.01 17.28 -4.04
N LYS A 467 -3.91 18.32 -3.20
CA LYS A 467 -3.34 18.17 -1.84
C LYS A 467 -4.11 17.12 -1.03
N SER A 468 -3.42 16.09 -0.56
CA SER A 468 -4.04 15.01 0.20
C SER A 468 -4.74 15.55 1.47
N GLY A 469 -6.00 15.14 1.64
CA GLY A 469 -6.86 15.49 2.77
C GLY A 469 -7.42 16.92 2.77
N ASN A 470 -6.87 17.83 1.95
CA ASN A 470 -7.12 19.26 2.05
C ASN A 470 -7.35 19.98 0.71
N GLY A 471 -7.11 19.30 -0.41
CA GLY A 471 -7.40 19.77 -1.76
C GLY A 471 -8.85 19.49 -2.16
N LEU A 472 -9.30 20.13 -3.24
CA LEU A 472 -10.68 20.12 -3.73
C LEU A 472 -11.18 18.69 -3.99
N LEU A 473 -10.35 17.85 -4.62
CA LEU A 473 -10.69 16.46 -4.91
C LEU A 473 -10.80 15.59 -3.64
N SER A 474 -9.97 15.86 -2.62
CA SER A 474 -10.08 15.20 -1.32
C SER A 474 -11.34 15.64 -0.55
N ILE A 475 -11.72 16.91 -0.68
CA ILE A 475 -12.94 17.45 -0.09
C ILE A 475 -14.18 16.88 -0.79
N LEU A 476 -14.17 16.78 -2.13
CA LEU A 476 -15.24 16.15 -2.90
C LEU A 476 -15.52 14.73 -2.41
N ASP A 477 -14.44 13.95 -2.20
CA ASP A 477 -14.53 12.60 -1.66
C ASP A 477 -15.04 12.55 -0.21
N ASP A 478 -14.55 13.43 0.67
CA ASP A 478 -15.03 13.51 2.05
C ASP A 478 -16.51 13.91 2.14
N GLN A 479 -16.98 14.85 1.33
CA GLN A 479 -18.39 15.24 1.30
C GLN A 479 -19.29 14.13 0.73
N MET A 480 -18.83 13.41 -0.30
CA MET A 480 -19.54 12.25 -0.86
C MET A 480 -19.71 11.16 0.21
N ARG A 481 -18.63 10.78 0.91
CA ARG A 481 -18.69 9.77 1.99
C ARG A 481 -19.62 10.17 3.14
N ARG A 482 -19.78 11.46 3.39
CA ARG A 482 -20.68 12.00 4.42
C ARG A 482 -22.15 12.08 3.96
N GLY A 483 -22.46 11.69 2.73
CA GLY A 483 -23.80 11.76 2.15
C GLY A 483 -24.34 13.19 2.07
N LYS A 484 -23.47 14.16 1.78
CA LYS A 484 -23.83 15.58 1.67
C LYS A 484 -24.40 15.90 0.29
N THR A 485 -25.11 17.03 0.18
CA THR A 485 -25.63 17.51 -1.12
C THR A 485 -24.56 18.31 -1.87
N ASP A 486 -24.73 18.42 -3.19
CA ASP A 486 -23.87 19.22 -4.07
C ASP A 486 -23.71 20.67 -3.58
N SER A 487 -24.80 21.28 -3.12
CA SER A 487 -24.80 22.63 -2.51
C SER A 487 -23.96 22.73 -1.23
N GLN A 488 -23.97 21.70 -0.38
CA GLN A 488 -23.16 21.64 0.84
C GLN A 488 -21.67 21.42 0.53
N PHE A 489 -21.37 20.67 -0.54
CA PHE A 489 -20.00 20.57 -1.04
C PHE A 489 -19.50 21.93 -1.53
N LEU A 490 -20.28 22.66 -2.32
CA LEU A 490 -19.91 24.00 -2.79
C LEU A 490 -19.68 24.98 -1.62
N GLU A 491 -20.52 24.94 -0.58
CA GLU A 491 -20.31 25.76 0.62
C GLU A 491 -19.00 25.41 1.36
N SER A 492 -18.67 24.12 1.42
CA SER A 492 -17.42 23.63 2.03
C SER A 492 -16.20 24.04 1.20
N ALA A 493 -16.28 23.95 -0.13
CA ALA A 493 -15.27 24.44 -1.05
C ALA A 493 -15.09 25.96 -0.90
N ARG A 494 -16.18 26.72 -0.82
CA ARG A 494 -16.16 28.18 -0.62
C ARG A 494 -15.44 28.55 0.68
N LYS A 495 -15.81 27.95 1.81
CA LYS A 495 -15.14 28.16 3.12
C LYS A 495 -13.63 27.87 3.08
N ARG A 496 -13.21 26.95 2.20
CA ARG A 496 -11.83 26.52 2.08
C ARG A 496 -10.99 27.37 1.14
N PHE A 497 -11.54 27.73 -0.02
CA PHE A 497 -10.76 28.32 -1.11
C PHE A 497 -11.01 29.81 -1.29
N GLN A 498 -12.20 30.32 -0.94
CA GLN A 498 -12.51 31.75 -1.08
C GLN A 498 -11.52 32.58 -0.26
N ASP A 499 -10.89 33.55 -0.93
CA ASP A 499 -9.87 34.48 -0.41
C ASP A 499 -8.60 33.82 0.16
N LYS A 500 -8.47 32.49 0.05
CA LYS A 500 -7.34 31.70 0.58
C LYS A 500 -6.48 31.04 -0.50
N ASN A 501 -7.06 30.67 -1.64
CA ASN A 501 -6.33 30.15 -2.78
C ASN A 501 -6.65 31.00 -4.02
N PRO A 502 -5.64 31.65 -4.64
CA PRO A 502 -5.86 32.53 -5.79
C PRO A 502 -6.31 31.78 -7.06
N ALA A 503 -6.06 30.47 -7.14
CA ALA A 503 -6.35 29.64 -8.30
C ALA A 503 -7.77 29.04 -8.30
N ILE A 504 -8.52 29.07 -7.19
CA ILE A 504 -9.87 28.49 -7.12
C ILE A 504 -10.86 29.55 -6.65
N ALA A 505 -11.73 29.98 -7.56
CA ALA A 505 -12.89 30.81 -7.25
C ALA A 505 -14.14 29.93 -7.11
N VAL A 506 -15.02 30.25 -6.17
CA VAL A 506 -16.21 29.44 -5.87
C VAL A 506 -17.43 30.35 -5.84
N ASP A 507 -18.45 30.00 -6.62
CA ASP A 507 -19.69 30.79 -6.68
C ASP A 507 -20.56 30.62 -5.44
N SER A 508 -21.54 31.50 -5.30
CA SER A 508 -22.54 31.39 -4.25
C SER A 508 -23.54 30.27 -4.58
N PRO A 509 -23.83 29.33 -3.64
CA PRO A 509 -24.83 28.28 -3.84
C PRO A 509 -26.26 28.82 -3.95
N THR A 510 -26.49 30.07 -3.53
CA THR A 510 -27.80 30.73 -3.55
C THR A 510 -27.74 32.04 -4.32
N THR A 511 -28.75 32.27 -5.16
CA THR A 511 -28.99 33.54 -5.87
C THR A 511 -30.34 34.13 -5.46
N TYR A 512 -30.44 35.46 -5.47
CA TYR A 512 -31.72 36.16 -5.30
C TYR A 512 -32.31 36.43 -6.68
N LEU A 513 -33.44 35.81 -7.00
CA LEU A 513 -34.15 36.08 -8.25
C LEU A 513 -34.73 37.51 -8.25
N PRO A 514 -34.72 38.21 -9.40
CA PRO A 514 -35.34 39.53 -9.50
C PRO A 514 -36.83 39.47 -9.12
N GLY A 515 -37.22 40.17 -8.04
CA GLY A 515 -38.60 40.24 -7.55
C GLY A 515 -38.92 39.35 -6.34
N THR A 516 -37.99 38.53 -5.84
CA THR A 516 -38.17 37.75 -4.60
C THR A 516 -37.02 37.98 -3.61
N ASN A 517 -37.34 38.28 -2.34
CA ASN A 517 -36.35 38.43 -1.26
C ASN A 517 -35.88 37.09 -0.66
N PHE A 518 -36.25 35.96 -1.28
CA PHE A 518 -35.87 34.63 -0.79
C PHE A 518 -34.64 34.12 -1.54
N PRO A 519 -33.61 33.63 -0.84
CA PRO A 519 -32.47 32.98 -1.48
C PRO A 519 -32.93 31.67 -2.12
N THR A 520 -32.81 31.57 -3.44
CA THR A 520 -33.13 30.36 -4.22
C THR A 520 -31.88 29.59 -4.61
N HIS A 521 -32.01 28.27 -4.76
CA HIS A 521 -30.89 27.42 -5.18
C HIS A 521 -30.41 27.83 -6.57
N ASN A 522 -29.11 28.11 -6.69
CA ASN A 522 -28.52 28.44 -7.97
C ASN A 522 -28.15 27.13 -8.70
N ALA A 523 -28.99 26.74 -9.67
CA ALA A 523 -28.72 25.56 -10.50
C ALA A 523 -27.45 25.72 -11.37
N ALA A 524 -27.03 26.96 -11.66
CA ALA A 524 -25.79 27.25 -12.37
C ALA A 524 -24.59 27.44 -11.41
N ALA A 525 -24.69 27.03 -10.13
CA ALA A 525 -23.60 27.20 -9.20
C ALA A 525 -22.43 26.27 -9.53
N GLY A 526 -21.26 26.88 -9.75
CA GLY A 526 -20.03 26.20 -10.09
C GLY A 526 -18.85 26.61 -9.21
N PHE A 527 -17.70 26.02 -9.50
CA PHE A 527 -16.41 26.58 -9.09
C PHE A 527 -15.53 26.74 -10.33
N THR A 528 -14.71 27.77 -10.33
CA THR A 528 -13.79 28.10 -11.41
C THR A 528 -12.38 27.83 -10.96
N VAL A 529 -11.65 27.03 -11.74
CA VAL A 529 -10.24 26.76 -11.51
C VAL A 529 -9.42 27.50 -12.56
N LYS A 530 -8.46 28.29 -12.11
CA LYS A 530 -7.47 28.96 -12.95
C LYS A 530 -6.34 27.99 -13.22
N HIS A 531 -6.45 27.26 -14.32
CA HIS A 531 -5.42 26.33 -14.79
C HIS A 531 -4.30 27.08 -15.53
N PHE A 532 -3.16 26.41 -15.77
CA PHE A 532 -2.09 26.97 -16.61
C PHE A 532 -2.56 27.31 -18.04
N ALA A 533 -3.58 26.62 -18.55
CA ALA A 533 -4.16 26.80 -19.88
C ALA A 533 -5.39 27.73 -19.92
N GLY A 534 -5.73 28.38 -18.81
CA GLY A 534 -6.85 29.30 -18.69
C GLY A 534 -7.86 28.93 -17.60
N GLU A 535 -8.88 29.77 -17.44
CA GLU A 535 -9.93 29.57 -16.44
C GLU A 535 -11.00 28.60 -16.97
N VAL A 536 -11.32 27.57 -16.19
CA VAL A 536 -12.38 26.59 -16.52
C VAL A 536 -13.42 26.59 -15.40
N GLU A 537 -14.68 26.76 -15.78
CA GLU A 537 -15.83 26.70 -14.90
C GLU A 537 -16.38 25.26 -14.85
N TYR A 538 -16.51 24.72 -13.64
CA TYR A 538 -17.05 23.39 -13.39
C TYR A 538 -18.40 23.50 -12.64
N PRO A 539 -19.51 23.11 -13.29
CA PRO A 539 -20.79 23.01 -12.59
C PRO A 539 -20.76 21.94 -11.50
N VAL A 540 -21.49 22.14 -10.40
CA VAL A 540 -21.48 21.20 -9.26
C VAL A 540 -22.62 20.18 -9.30
N GLU A 541 -23.65 20.41 -10.11
CA GLU A 541 -24.81 19.52 -10.21
C GLU A 541 -24.40 18.09 -10.61
N GLY A 542 -24.75 17.10 -9.76
CA GLY A 542 -24.46 15.69 -9.98
C GLY A 542 -23.01 15.27 -9.73
N LEU A 543 -22.13 16.17 -9.28
CA LEU A 543 -20.70 15.90 -9.13
C LEU A 543 -20.40 14.90 -8.00
N LEU A 544 -21.14 14.96 -6.88
CA LEU A 544 -20.95 14.00 -5.78
C LEU A 544 -21.39 12.58 -6.16
N GLU A 545 -22.51 12.44 -6.88
CA GLU A 545 -22.98 11.15 -7.39
C GLU A 545 -21.99 10.58 -8.42
N ALA A 546 -21.51 11.43 -9.34
CA ALA A 546 -20.48 11.06 -10.30
C ALA A 546 -19.18 10.60 -9.60
N ASN A 547 -18.80 11.21 -8.46
CA ASN A 547 -17.62 10.79 -7.70
C ASN A 547 -17.81 9.46 -6.95
N GLY A 548 -19.03 9.14 -6.54
CA GLY A 548 -19.36 7.87 -5.87
C GLY A 548 -19.33 6.67 -6.80
N GLU A 549 -19.58 6.86 -8.10
CA GLU A 549 -19.57 5.80 -9.13
C GLU A 549 -20.30 4.51 -8.69
N ILE A 550 -21.46 4.70 -8.03
CA ILE A 550 -22.18 3.63 -7.32
C ILE A 550 -22.93 2.72 -8.31
N ILE A 551 -22.48 1.47 -8.38
CA ILE A 551 -23.15 0.36 -9.04
C ILE A 551 -24.22 -0.24 -8.11
N SER A 552 -25.39 -0.54 -8.67
CA SER A 552 -26.49 -1.16 -7.94
C SER A 552 -26.11 -2.52 -7.36
N GLY A 553 -26.40 -2.75 -6.08
CA GLY A 553 -26.25 -4.06 -5.45
C GLY A 553 -27.10 -5.14 -6.12
N ASP A 554 -28.22 -4.77 -6.75
CA ASP A 554 -29.08 -5.72 -7.46
C ASP A 554 -28.39 -6.28 -8.70
N LEU A 555 -27.70 -5.43 -9.48
CA LEU A 555 -26.87 -5.87 -10.61
C LEU A 555 -25.73 -6.77 -10.12
N MET A 556 -25.13 -6.45 -8.97
CA MET A 556 -24.07 -7.27 -8.39
C MET A 556 -24.55 -8.66 -7.95
N ASN A 557 -25.74 -8.74 -7.37
CA ASN A 557 -26.36 -10.01 -6.98
C ASN A 557 -26.76 -10.81 -8.23
N LEU A 558 -27.27 -10.17 -9.28
CA LEU A 558 -27.54 -10.83 -10.57
C LEU A 558 -26.26 -11.41 -11.19
N MET A 559 -25.16 -10.65 -11.18
CA MET A 559 -23.89 -11.14 -11.72
C MET A 559 -23.30 -12.29 -10.89
N SER A 560 -23.72 -12.45 -9.63
CA SER A 560 -23.31 -13.60 -8.81
C SER A 560 -24.02 -14.90 -9.18
N THR A 561 -25.12 -14.84 -9.95
CA THR A 561 -25.84 -16.01 -10.46
C THR A 561 -25.44 -16.36 -11.90
N THR A 562 -24.39 -15.72 -12.44
CA THR A 562 -23.89 -16.03 -13.79
C THR A 562 -23.39 -17.47 -13.88
N THR A 563 -23.61 -18.09 -15.02
CA THR A 563 -23.04 -19.39 -15.41
C THR A 563 -21.78 -19.24 -16.27
N SER A 564 -21.37 -18.00 -16.60
CA SER A 564 -20.21 -17.72 -17.44
C SER A 564 -18.95 -17.48 -16.59
N ASP A 565 -17.95 -18.34 -16.76
CA ASP A 565 -16.66 -18.28 -16.03
C ASP A 565 -15.97 -16.91 -16.20
N LEU A 566 -15.99 -16.35 -17.42
CA LEU A 566 -15.37 -15.06 -17.69
C LEU A 566 -16.10 -13.94 -16.95
N VAL A 567 -17.44 -13.95 -16.93
CA VAL A 567 -18.24 -12.93 -16.22
C VAL A 567 -18.01 -13.04 -14.71
N GLU A 568 -17.94 -14.26 -14.16
CA GLU A 568 -17.58 -14.48 -12.76
C GLU A 568 -16.17 -13.91 -12.45
N GLU A 569 -15.19 -14.15 -13.33
CA GLU A 569 -13.84 -13.60 -13.19
C GLU A 569 -13.85 -12.06 -13.29
N LEU A 570 -14.60 -11.46 -14.23
CA LEU A 570 -14.73 -9.99 -14.37
C LEU A 570 -15.27 -9.33 -13.10
N PHE A 571 -16.36 -9.87 -12.54
CA PHE A 571 -16.99 -9.32 -11.34
C PHE A 571 -16.32 -9.79 -10.03
N GLY A 572 -15.33 -10.69 -10.11
CA GLY A 572 -14.49 -11.15 -9.00
C GLY A 572 -13.21 -10.34 -8.78
N GLN A 573 -12.90 -9.39 -9.67
CA GLN A 573 -11.64 -8.64 -9.64
C GLN A 573 -11.51 -7.69 -8.44
N LYS A 574 -10.26 -7.42 -8.05
CA LYS A 574 -9.92 -6.36 -7.08
C LYS A 574 -10.27 -4.96 -7.57
N ALA A 575 -10.40 -4.78 -8.89
CA ALA A 575 -10.85 -3.53 -9.47
C ALA A 575 -12.31 -3.20 -9.11
N LEU A 576 -13.09 -4.16 -8.61
CA LEU A 576 -14.47 -3.96 -8.18
C LEU A 576 -14.54 -3.95 -6.65
N GLU A 577 -14.66 -2.75 -6.07
CA GLU A 577 -14.81 -2.57 -4.63
C GLU A 577 -16.27 -2.81 -4.25
N LYS A 578 -16.55 -3.91 -3.52
CA LYS A 578 -17.90 -4.29 -3.09
C LYS A 578 -18.13 -3.89 -1.63
N VAL A 579 -19.18 -3.11 -1.38
CA VAL A 579 -19.69 -2.85 -0.04
C VAL A 579 -20.69 -3.93 0.31
N VAL A 580 -20.33 -4.75 1.27
CA VAL A 580 -21.10 -5.90 1.73
C VAL A 580 -21.80 -5.55 3.04
N HIS A 581 -23.01 -6.06 3.25
CA HIS A 581 -23.77 -5.79 4.46
C HIS A 581 -22.99 -6.28 5.72
N PRO A 582 -22.84 -5.46 6.78
CA PRO A 582 -22.03 -5.82 7.95
C PRO A 582 -22.45 -7.12 8.66
N ARG A 583 -23.73 -7.48 8.56
CA ARG A 583 -24.29 -8.73 9.14
C ARG A 583 -24.38 -9.90 8.16
N ASP A 584 -24.41 -9.63 6.85
CA ASP A 584 -24.57 -10.67 5.82
C ASP A 584 -23.48 -10.49 4.77
N ARG A 585 -22.49 -11.39 4.79
CA ARG A 585 -21.34 -11.34 3.89
C ARG A 585 -21.67 -11.73 2.45
N SER A 586 -22.83 -12.32 2.20
CA SER A 586 -23.31 -12.66 0.86
C SER A 586 -24.02 -11.49 0.19
N ALA A 587 -24.63 -10.58 0.95
CA ALA A 587 -25.42 -9.49 0.40
C ALA A 587 -24.55 -8.27 0.06
N VAL A 588 -24.31 -8.05 -1.24
CA VAL A 588 -23.66 -6.84 -1.74
C VAL A 588 -24.68 -5.70 -1.76
N GLN A 589 -24.39 -4.62 -1.04
CA GLN A 589 -25.25 -3.43 -0.99
C GLN A 589 -25.00 -2.52 -2.18
N GLN A 590 -23.72 -2.25 -2.45
CA GLN A 590 -23.25 -1.33 -3.48
C GLN A 590 -21.87 -1.79 -3.96
N ALA A 591 -21.48 -1.38 -5.16
CA ALA A 591 -20.11 -1.55 -5.64
C ALA A 591 -19.63 -0.30 -6.38
N SER A 592 -18.32 -0.15 -6.55
CA SER A 592 -17.72 0.85 -7.45
C SER A 592 -16.53 0.26 -8.17
N VAL A 593 -16.24 0.74 -9.38
CA VAL A 593 -15.02 0.38 -10.11
C VAL A 593 -13.87 1.28 -9.64
N ALA A 594 -12.71 0.69 -9.42
CA ALA A 594 -11.53 1.42 -9.01
C ALA A 594 -11.03 2.35 -10.14
N SER A 595 -10.80 3.61 -9.80
CA SER A 595 -10.22 4.63 -10.68
C SER A 595 -8.68 4.66 -10.65
N LYS A 596 -8.05 3.85 -9.80
CA LYS A 596 -6.60 3.68 -9.68
C LYS A 596 -6.15 2.37 -10.35
N PRO A 597 -4.93 2.30 -10.92
CA PRO A 597 -4.41 1.06 -11.48
C PRO A 597 -4.26 -0.02 -10.41
N GLY A 598 -4.46 -1.29 -10.80
CA GLY A 598 -4.36 -2.45 -9.89
C GLY A 598 -2.95 -2.73 -9.36
N ARG A 599 -1.92 -2.19 -10.02
CA ARG A 599 -0.50 -2.31 -9.68
C ARG A 599 0.14 -0.93 -9.45
N MET A 600 1.20 -0.88 -8.67
CA MET A 600 2.01 0.33 -8.45
C MET A 600 3.25 0.34 -9.35
N PRO A 601 3.82 1.52 -9.66
CA PRO A 601 5.12 1.63 -10.32
C PRO A 601 6.21 0.87 -9.55
N SER A 602 7.11 0.18 -10.24
CA SER A 602 8.07 -0.76 -9.62
C SER A 602 8.99 -0.09 -8.59
N MET A 603 9.36 1.17 -8.83
CA MET A 603 10.24 1.93 -7.95
C MET A 603 9.52 2.63 -6.79
N ALA A 604 8.17 2.64 -6.74
CA ALA A 604 7.40 3.36 -5.73
C ALA A 604 7.47 2.73 -4.31
N ARG A 605 7.84 1.44 -4.22
CA ARG A 605 7.89 0.67 -2.96
C ARG A 605 9.25 0.63 -2.27
N ARG A 606 10.35 1.06 -2.92
CA ARG A 606 11.69 1.08 -2.32
C ARG A 606 11.79 2.23 -1.31
N LYS A 607 11.28 1.97 -0.11
CA LYS A 607 11.38 2.85 1.04
C LYS A 607 12.82 2.83 1.56
N GLY A 608 13.63 3.80 1.10
CA GLY A 608 14.80 4.31 1.79
C GLY A 608 15.95 3.33 2.05
N GLU A 609 16.64 2.89 0.99
CA GLU A 609 18.07 2.57 1.10
C GLU A 609 18.85 3.78 0.62
N ARG A 610 19.42 4.54 1.57
CA ARG A 610 20.59 5.37 1.26
C ARG A 610 21.75 4.40 1.01
N PRO A 611 22.48 4.48 -0.12
CA PRO A 611 23.74 3.75 -0.23
C PRO A 611 24.70 4.29 0.84
N ALA A 612 25.19 3.38 1.68
CA ALA A 612 26.19 3.68 2.68
C ALA A 612 27.46 4.22 1.99
N ARG A 613 27.66 5.54 2.03
CA ARG A 613 29.00 6.11 1.81
C ARG A 613 29.80 5.92 3.09
N LEU A 614 30.89 5.18 2.97
CA LEU A 614 31.95 5.08 3.96
C LEU A 614 32.47 6.48 4.33
N GLY A 615 32.56 6.74 5.64
CA GLY A 615 33.59 7.59 6.25
C GLY A 615 33.35 9.09 6.26
N ALA A 616 32.81 9.62 7.38
CA ALA A 616 33.31 10.83 8.05
C ALA A 616 32.63 10.99 9.42
N ARG A 617 33.38 11.58 10.36
CA ARG A 617 33.20 11.59 11.81
C ARG A 617 32.13 12.58 12.30
N ARG A 618 31.70 12.34 13.55
CA ARG A 618 31.06 13.26 14.52
C ARG A 618 31.31 14.75 14.25
N ASP A 619 30.27 15.56 14.38
CA ASP A 619 30.20 16.59 15.42
C ASP A 619 28.75 17.00 15.72
N GLU A 620 28.49 17.21 17.01
CA GLU A 620 27.33 17.93 17.55
C GLU A 620 27.62 19.42 17.38
N ASP A 621 26.71 20.20 16.78
CA ASP A 621 26.21 21.42 17.44
C ASP A 621 25.09 22.16 16.69
N ALA A 622 24.36 22.90 17.51
CA ALA A 622 23.12 23.63 17.35
C ALA A 622 23.00 24.67 16.21
N SER A 623 21.71 24.91 15.91
CA SER A 623 21.07 26.18 15.53
C SER A 623 20.93 26.56 14.05
N SER A 624 19.73 26.33 13.53
CA SER A 624 18.93 27.38 12.87
C SER A 624 17.49 26.89 12.74
N GLU A 625 16.61 27.52 13.53
CA GLU A 625 15.17 27.47 13.34
C GLU A 625 14.81 28.37 12.15
N GLU A 626 14.02 27.86 11.21
CA GLU A 626 12.76 28.49 10.78
C GLU A 626 11.98 27.56 9.83
N GLY A 627 10.65 27.47 10.04
CA GLY A 627 9.73 27.21 8.93
C GLY A 627 9.10 25.82 8.73
N ALA A 628 9.01 24.94 9.74
CA ALA A 628 8.17 23.73 9.63
C ALA A 628 6.99 23.78 10.61
N SER A 629 5.84 24.25 10.11
CA SER A 629 4.56 24.13 10.80
C SER A 629 4.26 22.64 11.06
N ARG A 630 4.30 22.27 12.35
CA ARG A 630 3.99 20.93 12.85
C ARG A 630 2.55 20.56 12.51
N SER A 631 2.33 19.84 11.40
CA SER A 631 1.07 19.12 11.20
C SER A 631 1.08 17.90 12.11
N PHE A 632 0.33 17.96 13.20
CA PHE A 632 -0.04 16.79 13.98
C PHE A 632 -0.92 15.87 13.11
N SER A 633 -0.33 14.90 12.42
CA SER A 633 -1.04 13.68 12.02
C SER A 633 -0.43 12.51 12.77
N ARG A 634 -1.10 12.15 13.85
CA ARG A 634 -0.77 11.05 14.74
C ARG A 634 -1.14 9.74 14.01
N THR A 635 -0.28 9.24 13.14
CA THR A 635 -0.41 7.90 12.54
C THR A 635 -0.11 6.85 13.61
N LYS A 636 -1.14 6.50 14.40
CA LYS A 636 -1.22 5.16 14.99
C LYS A 636 -1.41 4.15 13.84
N PRO A 637 -0.80 2.96 13.91
CA PRO A 637 -1.23 1.86 13.06
C PRO A 637 -2.61 1.41 13.56
N SER A 638 -3.68 1.81 12.87
CA SER A 638 -5.02 1.31 13.18
C SER A 638 -5.14 -0.12 12.68
N THR A 639 -5.05 -1.05 13.61
CA THR A 639 -5.66 -2.37 13.49
C THR A 639 -7.18 -2.19 13.38
N ARG A 640 -7.78 -2.69 12.28
CA ARG A 640 -9.23 -2.91 12.09
C ARG A 640 -10.14 -1.69 12.29
N ASP A 641 -10.27 -0.88 11.24
CA ASP A 641 -11.56 -0.26 10.90
C ASP A 641 -11.89 -0.67 9.46
N GLY A 642 -13.18 -0.95 9.20
CA GLY A 642 -13.65 -1.43 7.91
C GLY A 642 -13.22 -0.50 6.78
N ASP A 643 -12.84 -1.09 5.64
CA ASP A 643 -12.46 -0.39 4.42
C ASP A 643 -13.63 0.50 3.98
N VAL A 644 -13.61 1.78 4.38
CA VAL A 644 -14.62 2.75 3.97
C VAL A 644 -14.27 3.13 2.54
N GLN A 645 -15.12 2.69 1.61
CA GLN A 645 -15.04 2.93 0.16
C GLN A 645 -14.57 4.36 -0.16
N GLN A 646 -13.47 4.47 -0.91
CA GLN A 646 -12.96 5.73 -1.43
C GLN A 646 -13.63 6.01 -2.78
N GLY A 647 -14.10 7.23 -3.02
CA GLY A 647 -14.64 7.65 -4.31
C GLY A 647 -13.55 7.84 -5.37
N ALA A 648 -14.00 8.00 -6.62
CA ALA A 648 -13.15 8.07 -7.80
C ALA A 648 -12.05 9.15 -7.70
N ALA A 649 -12.38 10.34 -7.18
CA ALA A 649 -11.44 11.44 -7.04
C ALA A 649 -10.30 11.14 -6.05
N ALA A 650 -10.57 10.52 -4.89
CA ALA A 650 -9.52 10.18 -3.93
C ALA A 650 -8.60 9.07 -4.46
N GLN A 651 -9.18 8.06 -5.12
CA GLN A 651 -8.40 7.01 -5.77
C GLN A 651 -7.51 7.57 -6.89
N PHE A 652 -8.05 8.50 -7.69
CA PHE A 652 -7.30 9.18 -8.74
C PHE A 652 -6.15 10.02 -8.17
N VAL A 653 -6.40 10.83 -7.14
CA VAL A 653 -5.36 11.62 -6.43
C VAL A 653 -4.24 10.71 -5.93
N SER A 654 -4.59 9.58 -5.31
CA SER A 654 -3.59 8.61 -4.86
C SER A 654 -2.77 8.03 -6.02
N SER A 655 -3.39 7.80 -7.18
CA SER A 655 -2.70 7.26 -8.36
C SER A 655 -1.71 8.27 -8.96
N ILE A 656 -2.09 9.55 -9.06
CA ILE A 656 -1.24 10.61 -9.60
C ILE A 656 -0.11 10.93 -8.61
N ASP A 657 -0.38 10.98 -7.31
CA ASP A 657 0.65 11.18 -6.29
C ASP A 657 1.72 10.07 -6.35
N ALA A 658 1.32 8.80 -6.52
CA ALA A 658 2.26 7.70 -6.70
C ALA A 658 3.08 7.83 -8.00
N LEU A 659 2.45 8.26 -9.10
CA LEU A 659 3.11 8.50 -10.38
C LEU A 659 4.13 9.64 -10.26
N ILE A 660 3.75 10.79 -9.73
CA ILE A 660 4.63 11.96 -9.57
C ILE A 660 5.80 11.64 -8.65
N LYS A 661 5.58 10.88 -7.57
CA LYS A 661 6.67 10.40 -6.69
C LYS A 661 7.66 9.49 -7.43
N ALA A 662 7.17 8.62 -8.32
CA ALA A 662 8.05 7.77 -9.13
C ALA A 662 8.87 8.60 -10.13
N LEU A 663 8.26 9.60 -10.76
CA LEU A 663 8.95 10.52 -11.69
C LEU A 663 9.95 11.44 -10.98
N ALA A 664 9.63 11.92 -9.78
CA ALA A 664 10.46 12.84 -9.01
C ALA A 664 11.57 12.13 -8.18
N ALA A 665 11.64 10.80 -8.21
CA ALA A 665 12.66 10.05 -7.48
C ALA A 665 14.09 10.54 -7.85
N PRO A 666 15.04 10.58 -6.90
CA PRO A 666 16.36 11.18 -7.11
C PRO A 666 17.22 10.48 -8.18
N ASN A 667 16.95 9.20 -8.46
CA ASN A 667 17.64 8.43 -9.50
C ASN A 667 16.84 8.36 -10.82
N THR A 668 15.90 9.28 -11.05
CA THR A 668 15.08 9.32 -12.27
C THR A 668 15.34 10.60 -13.05
N ASN A 669 15.72 10.46 -14.32
CA ASN A 669 15.96 11.55 -15.25
C ASN A 669 14.78 11.70 -16.23
N PRO A 670 14.05 12.85 -16.20
CA PRO A 670 12.93 13.09 -17.09
C PRO A 670 13.34 13.79 -18.40
N TYR A 671 12.66 13.40 -19.48
CA TYR A 671 12.66 14.03 -20.79
C TYR A 671 11.25 14.54 -21.10
N PHE A 672 11.14 15.72 -21.69
CA PHE A 672 9.87 16.37 -21.98
C PHE A 672 9.66 16.51 -23.49
N VAL A 673 8.51 16.04 -23.98
CA VAL A 673 8.11 16.20 -25.38
C VAL A 673 6.89 17.10 -25.43
N PHE A 674 7.10 18.33 -25.89
CA PHE A 674 6.04 19.31 -26.10
C PHE A 674 5.47 19.16 -27.50
N CYS A 675 4.23 18.72 -27.59
CA CYS A 675 3.52 18.55 -28.86
C CYS A 675 2.59 19.75 -29.11
N LEU A 676 2.70 20.35 -30.30
CA LEU A 676 1.89 21.48 -30.74
C LEU A 676 1.06 21.14 -31.99
N LYS A 677 -0.16 21.68 -32.07
CA LYS A 677 -0.92 21.72 -33.33
C LYS A 677 -0.52 22.97 -34.13
N PRO A 678 -0.32 22.89 -35.46
CA PRO A 678 -0.01 24.05 -36.28
C PRO A 678 -1.25 24.88 -36.62
N ASN A 679 -2.44 24.29 -36.55
CA ASN A 679 -3.74 24.94 -36.76
C ASN A 679 -4.88 24.07 -36.20
N ASP A 680 -6.02 24.70 -35.90
CA ASP A 680 -7.23 24.03 -35.38
C ASP A 680 -8.03 23.29 -36.46
N ARG A 681 -7.78 23.57 -37.75
CA ARG A 681 -8.52 23.00 -38.89
C ARG A 681 -7.96 21.66 -39.37
N ARG A 682 -6.82 21.22 -38.83
CA ARG A 682 -6.06 20.04 -39.24
C ARG A 682 -5.64 20.01 -40.71
N ILE A 683 -5.39 21.17 -41.29
CA ILE A 683 -4.97 21.23 -42.68
C ILE A 683 -3.45 21.12 -42.71
N ALA A 684 -2.96 20.08 -43.40
CA ALA A 684 -1.53 19.92 -43.66
C ALA A 684 -0.95 21.15 -44.36
N ASN A 685 0.31 21.48 -44.08
CA ASN A 685 1.02 22.66 -44.63
C ASN A 685 0.39 24.03 -44.30
N GLN A 686 -0.64 24.09 -43.46
CA GLN A 686 -1.16 25.35 -42.93
C GLN A 686 -0.57 25.61 -41.54
N PHE A 687 -0.14 26.85 -41.31
CA PHE A 687 0.37 27.29 -40.01
C PHE A 687 -0.38 28.54 -39.54
N ASP A 688 -1.12 28.41 -38.44
CA ASP A 688 -1.77 29.52 -37.76
C ASP A 688 -0.86 30.04 -36.63
N SER A 689 -0.24 31.19 -36.89
CA SER A 689 0.66 31.83 -35.92
C SER A 689 -0.02 32.21 -34.61
N LYS A 690 -1.33 32.49 -34.60
CA LYS A 690 -2.06 32.80 -33.37
C LYS A 690 -2.24 31.53 -32.54
N CYS A 691 -2.71 30.46 -33.18
CA CYS A 691 -2.90 29.14 -32.56
C CYS A 691 -1.60 28.60 -31.92
N VAL A 692 -0.49 28.67 -32.64
CA VAL A 692 0.82 28.19 -32.14
C VAL A 692 1.35 29.10 -31.03
N ARG A 693 1.26 30.43 -31.18
CA ARG A 693 1.71 31.37 -30.15
C ARG A 693 0.97 31.20 -28.83
N THR A 694 -0.35 31.01 -28.87
CA THR A 694 -1.13 30.76 -27.65
C THR A 694 -0.68 29.47 -26.95
N GLN A 695 -0.35 28.41 -27.69
CA GLN A 695 0.18 27.19 -27.08
C GLN A 695 1.60 27.39 -26.50
N LEU A 696 2.47 28.15 -27.19
CA LEU A 696 3.82 28.48 -26.67
C LEU A 696 3.75 29.27 -25.37
N GLN A 697 2.82 30.24 -25.29
CA GLN A 697 2.55 31.02 -24.08
C GLN A 697 2.00 30.16 -22.95
N THR A 698 1.03 29.29 -23.28
CA THR A 698 0.41 28.39 -22.31
C THR A 698 1.42 27.42 -21.70
N LEU A 699 2.33 26.88 -22.52
CA LEU A 699 3.34 25.90 -22.09
C LEU A 699 4.63 26.55 -21.56
N GLY A 700 4.71 27.89 -21.48
CA GLY A 700 5.86 28.61 -20.95
C GLY A 700 7.17 28.37 -21.73
N ILE A 701 7.08 28.14 -23.05
CA ILE A 701 8.24 27.70 -23.86
C ILE A 701 9.32 28.80 -23.94
N ALA A 702 8.91 30.07 -23.95
CA ALA A 702 9.85 31.20 -23.98
C ALA A 702 10.64 31.29 -22.68
N GLU A 703 9.97 31.15 -21.54
CA GLU A 703 10.56 31.17 -20.20
C GLU A 703 11.52 29.98 -20.01
N ILE A 704 11.11 28.78 -20.44
CA ILE A 704 11.97 27.59 -20.42
C ILE A 704 13.21 27.80 -21.30
N SER A 705 13.05 28.34 -22.52
CA SER A 705 14.17 28.65 -23.42
C SER A 705 15.15 29.65 -22.78
N GLN A 706 14.64 30.70 -22.13
CA GLN A 706 15.47 31.67 -21.41
C GLN A 706 16.19 31.04 -20.22
N ARG A 707 15.53 30.16 -19.46
CA ARG A 707 16.14 29.43 -18.34
C ARG A 707 17.28 28.53 -18.78
N LEU A 708 17.10 27.81 -19.90
CA LEU A 708 18.11 26.93 -20.48
C LEU A 708 19.28 27.71 -21.10
N ARG A 709 19.03 28.92 -21.59
CA ARG A 709 20.08 29.83 -22.07
C ARG A 709 21.06 30.23 -20.96
N ASN A 710 20.55 30.42 -19.75
CA ASN A 710 21.36 30.77 -18.59
C ASN A 710 22.08 29.56 -18.00
N ALA A 711 21.42 28.40 -17.96
CA ALA A 711 22.00 27.16 -17.45
C ALA A 711 21.24 25.92 -17.95
N ASP A 712 21.82 25.19 -18.90
CA ASP A 712 21.35 23.89 -19.42
C ASP A 712 22.17 22.74 -18.79
N PHE A 713 22.10 22.64 -17.46
CA PHE A 713 22.77 21.58 -16.73
C PHE A 713 21.83 20.40 -16.52
N SER A 714 22.18 19.26 -17.13
CA SER A 714 21.38 18.03 -17.09
C SER A 714 21.91 17.00 -16.07
N LEU A 715 23.16 17.17 -15.62
CA LEU A 715 23.80 16.33 -14.61
C LEU A 715 24.83 17.12 -13.81
N PHE A 716 25.10 16.62 -12.62
CA PHE A 716 26.17 17.06 -11.75
C PHE A 716 27.06 15.85 -11.47
N MET A 717 28.35 15.96 -11.74
CA MET A 717 29.33 14.91 -11.41
C MET A 717 30.31 15.43 -10.37
N PRO A 718 30.51 14.71 -9.24
CA PRO A 718 31.62 14.98 -8.34
C PRO A 718 32.96 14.97 -9.09
N PHE A 719 33.96 15.70 -8.60
CA PHE A 719 35.24 15.83 -9.30
C PHE A 719 35.91 14.49 -9.60
N SER A 720 35.91 13.57 -8.65
CA SER A 720 36.47 12.22 -8.82
C SER A 720 35.79 11.43 -9.96
N GLU A 721 34.47 11.56 -10.11
CA GLU A 721 33.72 10.93 -11.20
C GLU A 721 34.01 11.60 -12.54
N PHE A 722 33.99 12.95 -12.58
CA PHE A 722 34.27 13.72 -13.79
C PHE A 722 35.68 13.44 -14.33
N LEU A 723 36.70 13.46 -13.46
CA LEU A 723 38.10 13.22 -13.84
C LEU A 723 38.32 11.77 -14.28
N GLY A 724 37.60 10.81 -13.67
CA GLY A 724 37.65 9.41 -14.09
C GLY A 724 37.06 9.18 -15.48
N VAL A 725 36.03 9.95 -15.88
CA VAL A 725 35.37 9.81 -17.18
C VAL A 725 36.05 10.62 -18.28
N ALA A 726 36.59 11.80 -17.97
CA ALA A 726 37.13 12.71 -18.98
C ALA A 726 38.51 12.28 -19.53
N GLU A 727 39.13 11.22 -18.98
CA GLU A 727 40.45 10.65 -19.38
C GLU A 727 41.50 11.71 -19.77
N GLY A 728 41.58 12.80 -18.98
CA GLY A 728 42.60 13.82 -19.22
C GLY A 728 43.96 13.33 -18.75
N GLU A 729 44.94 13.23 -19.65
CA GLU A 729 46.37 13.16 -19.30
C GLU A 729 46.82 14.48 -18.64
N VAL A 730 46.27 14.80 -17.47
CA VAL A 730 46.68 15.98 -16.71
C VAL A 730 47.94 15.60 -15.96
N THR A 731 49.08 15.80 -16.61
CA THR A 731 50.46 15.62 -16.11
C THR A 731 50.84 16.60 -14.98
N VAL A 732 49.87 17.32 -14.41
CA VAL A 732 50.10 18.41 -13.45
C VAL A 732 49.58 18.07 -12.05
N VAL A 733 50.42 18.37 -11.05
CA VAL A 733 50.10 18.29 -9.61
C VAL A 733 49.24 19.50 -9.24
N GLY A 734 47.97 19.27 -8.86
CA GLY A 734 46.99 20.30 -8.48
C GLY A 734 45.76 19.67 -7.82
N SER A 735 44.87 20.49 -7.26
CA SER A 735 43.61 20.05 -6.65
C SER A 735 42.65 19.46 -7.70
N GLU A 736 41.73 18.59 -7.29
CA GLU A 736 40.76 17.97 -8.24
C GLU A 736 39.91 19.02 -8.98
N ARG A 737 39.62 20.14 -8.32
CA ARG A 737 38.91 21.28 -8.90
C ARG A 737 39.71 21.96 -10.00
N GLU A 738 40.98 22.29 -9.75
CA GLU A 738 41.85 22.94 -10.75
C GLU A 738 42.01 22.05 -11.99
N LYS A 739 42.11 20.73 -11.79
CA LYS A 739 42.14 19.77 -12.90
C LYS A 739 40.86 19.80 -13.73
N ALA A 740 39.71 19.87 -13.07
CA ALA A 740 38.43 19.96 -13.77
C ALA A 740 38.26 21.29 -14.53
N GLU A 741 38.69 22.42 -13.94
CA GLU A 741 38.69 23.73 -14.59
C GLU A 741 39.54 23.74 -15.86
N MET A 742 40.76 23.17 -15.81
CA MET A 742 41.63 23.05 -16.99
C MET A 742 41.00 22.22 -18.12
N ILE A 743 40.34 21.10 -17.79
CA ILE A 743 39.65 20.28 -18.80
C ILE A 743 38.49 21.06 -19.44
N LEU A 744 37.74 21.84 -18.66
CA LEU A 744 36.65 22.67 -19.20
C LEU A 744 37.18 23.76 -20.14
N GLU A 745 38.31 24.38 -19.80
CA GLU A 745 38.99 25.35 -20.67
C GLU A 745 39.52 24.69 -21.96
N GLU A 746 40.14 23.52 -21.86
CA GLU A 746 40.63 22.75 -23.01
C GLU A 746 39.49 22.38 -23.97
N LYS A 747 38.34 21.90 -23.44
CA LYS A 747 37.18 21.55 -24.26
C LYS A 747 36.41 22.75 -24.81
N SER A 748 36.67 23.97 -24.30
CA SER A 748 36.05 25.23 -24.76
C SER A 748 34.51 25.18 -24.81
N TRP A 749 33.88 24.53 -23.82
CA TRP A 749 32.42 24.45 -23.75
C TRP A 749 31.78 25.76 -23.27
N PRO A 750 30.57 26.12 -23.75
CA PRO A 750 29.85 27.27 -23.24
C PRO A 750 29.59 27.19 -21.73
N ALA A 751 29.73 28.30 -21.00
CA ALA A 751 29.56 28.35 -19.55
C ALA A 751 28.12 28.00 -19.07
N ASN A 752 27.12 28.08 -19.95
CA ASN A 752 25.76 27.63 -19.69
C ASN A 752 25.57 26.11 -19.89
N GLU A 753 26.49 25.42 -20.57
CA GLU A 753 26.48 23.96 -20.78
C GLU A 753 27.47 23.23 -19.86
N ALA A 754 28.55 23.88 -19.42
CA ALA A 754 29.51 23.29 -18.48
C ALA A 754 30.00 24.32 -17.47
N ARG A 755 29.95 23.99 -16.17
CA ARG A 755 30.38 24.90 -15.11
C ARG A 755 30.89 24.16 -13.87
N VAL A 756 31.97 24.66 -13.29
CA VAL A 756 32.54 24.12 -12.06
C VAL A 756 31.79 24.66 -10.84
N GLY A 757 31.41 23.76 -9.93
CA GLY A 757 30.85 24.05 -8.61
C GLY A 757 31.89 23.89 -7.49
N SER A 758 31.43 23.81 -6.24
CA SER A 758 32.31 23.66 -5.07
C SER A 758 32.79 22.22 -4.86
N THR A 759 31.98 21.21 -5.17
CA THR A 759 32.28 19.78 -4.98
C THR A 759 32.28 18.95 -6.26
N GLY A 760 31.92 19.55 -7.40
CA GLY A 760 31.90 18.86 -8.69
C GLY A 760 31.69 19.78 -9.89
N VAL A 761 31.32 19.18 -11.02
CA VAL A 761 31.10 19.85 -12.31
C VAL A 761 29.67 19.63 -12.79
N PHE A 762 29.00 20.71 -13.14
CA PHE A 762 27.73 20.70 -13.85
C PHE A 762 27.96 20.56 -15.35
N LEU A 763 27.24 19.63 -15.98
CA LEU A 763 27.32 19.39 -17.43
C LEU A 763 25.93 19.26 -18.07
N SER A 764 25.82 19.77 -19.29
CA SER A 764 24.77 19.43 -20.23
C SER A 764 24.94 17.98 -20.68
N GLU A 765 23.84 17.35 -21.13
CA GLU A 765 23.88 15.94 -21.55
C GLU A 765 24.79 15.78 -22.76
N ARG A 766 24.85 16.81 -23.60
CA ARG A 766 25.73 16.90 -24.76
C ARG A 766 27.21 16.89 -24.32
N CYS A 767 27.58 17.73 -23.36
CA CYS A 767 28.96 17.77 -22.85
C CYS A 767 29.35 16.44 -22.21
N TRP A 768 28.47 15.85 -21.38
CA TRP A 768 28.71 14.54 -20.79
C TRP A 768 28.89 13.44 -21.83
N ARG A 769 28.03 13.36 -22.85
CA ARG A 769 28.16 12.35 -23.93
C ARG A 769 29.49 12.48 -24.67
N HIS A 770 30.00 13.70 -24.82
CA HIS A 770 31.27 13.95 -25.49
C HIS A 770 32.48 13.43 -24.70
N ILE A 771 32.47 13.53 -23.36
CA ILE A 771 33.57 13.01 -22.51
C ILE A 771 33.43 11.53 -22.19
N ALA A 772 32.21 11.00 -22.10
CA ALA A 772 32.00 9.59 -21.77
C ALA A 772 32.37 8.64 -22.92
N HIS A 773 33.01 9.14 -24.00
CA HIS A 773 33.37 8.41 -25.22
C HIS A 773 32.26 7.49 -25.74
N VAL A 774 31.00 7.86 -25.50
CA VAL A 774 29.86 7.10 -25.96
C VAL A 774 29.77 7.31 -27.46
N GLN A 775 30.41 6.42 -28.22
CA GLN A 775 30.13 6.27 -29.64
C GLN A 775 28.61 6.12 -29.78
N ASP A 776 28.00 6.85 -30.72
CA ASP A 776 26.61 6.65 -31.08
C ASP A 776 26.40 5.15 -31.36
N VAL A 777 25.80 4.42 -30.41
CA VAL A 777 25.41 3.02 -30.59
C VAL A 777 24.24 3.02 -31.58
N GLY A 778 24.57 3.19 -32.85
CA GLY A 778 23.70 2.97 -33.97
C GLY A 778 23.85 1.52 -34.46
N PRO A 779 22.77 0.88 -34.92
CA PRO A 779 22.92 -0.27 -35.79
C PRO A 779 23.57 0.21 -37.10
N ASN A 780 24.70 -0.37 -37.49
CA ASN A 780 25.38 -0.25 -38.78
C ASN A 780 24.75 0.74 -39.79
N MET A 781 25.28 1.96 -39.83
CA MET A 781 25.27 2.78 -41.06
C MET A 781 26.73 3.13 -41.39
N GLY A 782 27.24 2.52 -42.45
CA GLY A 782 28.58 2.76 -42.94
C GLY A 782 28.75 4.13 -43.60
N GLY A 783 29.98 4.65 -43.50
CA GLY A 783 30.60 5.65 -44.38
C GLY A 783 29.94 7.04 -44.37
N SER A 784 30.60 8.12 -43.93
CA SER A 784 31.89 8.55 -44.48
C SER A 784 32.51 9.62 -43.57
N GLY A 785 33.65 9.31 -42.97
CA GLY A 785 34.58 10.30 -42.42
C GLY A 785 35.67 10.57 -43.46
N ALA A 786 35.73 11.81 -43.97
CA ALA A 786 36.89 12.30 -44.71
C ALA A 786 37.95 12.72 -43.68
N GLY A 787 39.17 12.16 -43.78
CA GLY A 787 40.27 12.51 -42.88
C GLY A 787 41.48 11.57 -43.00
N LEU A 788 42.19 11.70 -44.12
CA LEU A 788 43.63 11.44 -44.39
C LEU A 788 44.51 10.82 -43.26
N GLY A 789 45.31 9.80 -43.61
CA GLY A 789 46.64 9.59 -43.01
C GLY A 789 47.14 8.14 -42.80
N GLU A 790 47.85 7.63 -43.80
CA GLU A 790 49.06 6.76 -43.72
C GLU A 790 49.06 5.31 -43.14
N SER A 791 49.24 4.36 -44.09
CA SER A 791 50.20 3.22 -44.16
C SER A 791 50.42 2.26 -42.98
N ALA A 792 50.16 0.95 -43.21
CA ALA A 792 51.19 -0.06 -43.57
C ALA A 792 50.66 -1.51 -43.44
N ASP A 793 50.48 -2.16 -44.60
CA ASP A 793 50.87 -3.53 -45.00
C ASP A 793 50.98 -4.71 -43.99
N MET A 794 50.32 -5.82 -44.38
CA MET A 794 50.93 -7.09 -44.83
C MET A 794 50.52 -8.41 -44.11
N TYR A 795 50.25 -9.41 -44.95
CA TYR A 795 49.93 -10.84 -44.74
C TYR A 795 48.48 -11.17 -44.33
N GLY A 796 47.75 -12.07 -45.00
CA GLY A 796 48.09 -13.00 -46.08
C GLY A 796 47.24 -14.26 -45.98
N ASP A 797 46.56 -14.56 -47.08
CA ASP A 797 46.20 -15.89 -47.60
C ASP A 797 44.85 -16.58 -47.25
N SER A 798 43.91 -16.38 -48.19
CA SER A 798 43.22 -17.38 -49.03
C SER A 798 42.74 -18.73 -48.45
N LEU A 799 41.43 -18.99 -48.61
CA LEU A 799 40.88 -20.08 -49.45
C LEU A 799 39.33 -20.09 -49.46
N GLY A 800 38.72 -20.12 -50.66
CA GLY A 800 37.48 -20.90 -50.90
C GLY A 800 36.14 -20.21 -51.22
N VAL A 801 36.05 -19.56 -52.39
CA VAL A 801 34.88 -19.15 -53.23
C VAL A 801 33.88 -20.32 -53.54
N PRO A 802 32.63 -20.21 -54.11
CA PRO A 802 31.86 -19.06 -54.69
C PRO A 802 30.35 -18.90 -54.34
N GLY A 803 29.91 -17.64 -54.27
CA GLY A 803 28.89 -17.01 -55.12
C GLY A 803 27.44 -17.53 -55.21
N THR A 804 26.48 -16.72 -54.73
CA THR A 804 25.21 -16.43 -55.43
C THR A 804 24.66 -15.07 -54.97
N GLY A 805 24.39 -14.17 -55.92
CA GLY A 805 23.67 -12.94 -55.65
C GLY A 805 22.16 -13.17 -55.48
N LYS A 806 21.53 -12.44 -54.56
CA LYS A 806 20.17 -11.87 -54.64
C LYS A 806 19.78 -11.28 -53.28
N GLY A 807 19.07 -10.15 -53.33
CA GLY A 807 18.09 -9.82 -52.30
C GLY A 807 18.14 -8.40 -51.76
N GLY A 808 17.66 -7.45 -52.54
CA GLY A 808 17.04 -6.25 -51.97
C GLY A 808 15.79 -6.65 -51.19
N PHE A 809 15.85 -6.54 -49.87
CA PHE A 809 14.71 -6.64 -48.94
C PHE A 809 15.10 -5.88 -47.67
N ALA A 810 15.16 -4.55 -47.76
CA ALA A 810 15.45 -3.67 -46.63
C ALA A 810 14.42 -2.53 -46.44
N GLU A 811 13.27 -2.60 -47.12
CA GLU A 811 12.16 -1.66 -46.91
C GLU A 811 10.89 -2.42 -46.50
N SER A 812 10.18 -1.86 -45.50
CA SER A 812 8.97 -2.33 -44.81
C SER A 812 9.16 -3.27 -43.59
N LYS A 813 9.84 -2.78 -42.55
CA LYS A 813 9.65 -3.24 -41.16
C LYS A 813 9.15 -2.10 -40.26
N VAL A 814 8.01 -1.52 -40.63
CA VAL A 814 7.18 -0.72 -39.72
C VAL A 814 6.20 -1.69 -39.06
N THR A 815 6.65 -2.26 -37.95
CA THR A 815 5.92 -3.19 -37.09
C THR A 815 4.67 -2.52 -36.52
N LEU A 816 3.45 -2.96 -36.93
CA LEU A 816 2.10 -2.91 -36.31
C LEU A 816 1.65 -1.70 -35.42
N LEU A 817 2.45 -0.65 -35.27
CA LEU A 817 2.27 0.50 -34.40
C LEU A 817 1.87 1.77 -35.18
N ASN A 818 1.57 1.62 -36.48
CA ASN A 818 1.08 2.68 -37.33
C ASN A 818 -0.36 2.37 -37.76
N THR A 819 -1.34 3.10 -37.21
CA THR A 819 -2.69 3.15 -37.80
C THR A 819 -2.62 3.79 -39.19
N PRO A 820 -3.36 3.30 -40.20
CA PRO A 820 -3.08 3.62 -41.59
C PRO A 820 -3.63 5.00 -41.98
N TYR A 821 -2.75 5.86 -42.49
CA TYR A 821 -3.12 6.99 -43.35
C TYR A 821 -2.62 6.66 -44.76
N SER A 822 -3.57 6.63 -45.69
CA SER A 822 -3.46 6.12 -47.06
C SER A 822 -2.56 6.95 -47.98
N ASP A 823 -1.94 6.29 -48.95
CA ASP A 823 -1.74 6.87 -50.28
C ASP A 823 -2.07 5.79 -51.35
N ASP A 824 -2.93 6.15 -52.29
CA ASP A 824 -3.48 5.28 -53.33
C ASP A 824 -2.44 5.03 -54.43
N LYS A 825 -2.21 3.74 -54.75
CA LYS A 825 -2.03 3.16 -56.11
C LYS A 825 -1.08 1.95 -56.10
N HIS A 826 -1.63 0.75 -56.19
CA HIS A 826 -1.43 -0.24 -57.27
C HIS A 826 -1.94 -1.61 -56.79
N GLY A 827 -2.82 -2.22 -57.59
CA GLY A 827 -3.37 -3.53 -57.33
C GLY A 827 -2.32 -4.64 -57.46
N GLY A 828 -2.48 -5.67 -56.64
CA GLY A 828 -1.69 -6.89 -56.71
C GLY A 828 -2.01 -7.81 -55.53
N ALA A 829 -2.94 -8.74 -55.75
CA ALA A 829 -3.13 -9.88 -54.87
C ALA A 829 -1.81 -10.68 -54.77
N GLY A 830 -1.37 -11.03 -53.56
CA GLY A 830 -0.07 -11.69 -53.37
C GLY A 830 0.18 -12.24 -51.98
N TYR A 831 -0.36 -13.43 -51.72
CA TYR A 831 0.40 -14.61 -51.27
C TYR A 831 1.44 -14.44 -50.14
N PHE A 832 1.00 -14.46 -48.88
CA PHE A 832 1.84 -14.87 -47.75
C PHE A 832 1.08 -15.86 -46.86
N GLY A 833 1.23 -17.13 -47.20
CA GLY A 833 0.81 -18.26 -46.39
C GLY A 833 1.81 -18.50 -45.26
N SER A 834 1.24 -18.66 -44.06
CA SER A 834 1.86 -19.08 -42.80
C SER A 834 2.72 -20.33 -42.96
N ARG A 835 3.96 -20.26 -42.46
CA ARG A 835 4.72 -21.42 -41.97
C ARG A 835 5.90 -20.96 -41.13
N ASP A 836 5.68 -20.82 -39.82
CA ASP A 836 6.73 -20.98 -38.82
C ASP A 836 6.17 -21.80 -37.66
N LEU A 837 6.64 -23.04 -37.63
CA LEU A 837 6.45 -24.05 -36.59
C LEU A 837 7.40 -23.74 -35.45
N ASP A 838 6.86 -23.34 -34.29
CA ASP A 838 7.34 -23.84 -32.99
C ASP A 838 6.36 -23.45 -31.88
N ALA A 839 5.40 -24.35 -31.64
CA ALA A 839 4.74 -24.52 -30.36
C ALA A 839 4.42 -26.01 -30.23
N LYS A 840 5.14 -26.69 -29.34
CA LYS A 840 4.92 -28.10 -29.02
C LYS A 840 3.50 -28.29 -28.47
N SER A 841 2.71 -29.03 -29.24
CA SER A 841 1.73 -30.03 -28.81
C SER A 841 0.51 -29.59 -27.99
N GLU A 842 -0.51 -29.11 -28.71
CA GLU A 842 -1.89 -29.61 -28.60
C GLU A 842 -2.49 -29.65 -30.00
N ALA A 843 -2.29 -30.77 -30.72
CA ALA A 843 -2.87 -30.98 -32.03
C ALA A 843 -3.36 -32.42 -32.15
N GLY A 844 -4.67 -32.58 -31.93
CA GLY A 844 -5.40 -33.79 -32.32
C GLY A 844 -6.63 -33.51 -33.19
N VAL A 845 -7.18 -32.29 -33.22
CA VAL A 845 -8.33 -31.94 -34.07
C VAL A 845 -8.33 -30.43 -34.30
N SER A 846 -7.99 -29.95 -35.52
CA SER A 846 -8.39 -28.65 -36.13
C SER A 846 -7.48 -28.17 -37.28
N ALA A 847 -6.78 -29.06 -37.99
CA ALA A 847 -5.84 -28.65 -39.04
C ALA A 847 -6.47 -28.28 -40.41
N LEU A 848 -7.81 -28.19 -40.55
CA LEU A 848 -8.46 -27.96 -41.86
C LEU A 848 -9.71 -27.04 -41.81
N GLY A 849 -9.70 -25.97 -41.01
CA GLY A 849 -10.82 -25.02 -40.95
C GLY A 849 -10.43 -23.67 -40.35
N GLU A 850 -9.73 -22.87 -41.13
CA GLU A 850 -9.21 -21.55 -40.76
C GLU A 850 -10.35 -20.50 -40.78
N GLY A 851 -10.78 -19.98 -39.62
CA GLY A 851 -11.61 -18.76 -39.59
C GLY A 851 -12.49 -18.52 -38.37
N ASP A 852 -13.25 -19.52 -37.91
CA ASP A 852 -14.35 -19.29 -36.95
C ASP A 852 -13.98 -19.67 -35.50
N MET A 853 -13.89 -18.68 -34.61
CA MET A 853 -13.54 -18.87 -33.20
C MET A 853 -14.64 -19.52 -32.35
N PHE A 854 -15.88 -19.58 -32.83
CA PHE A 854 -17.03 -20.05 -32.06
C PHE A 854 -17.47 -21.48 -32.37
N ARG A 855 -16.77 -22.19 -33.26
CA ARG A 855 -17.18 -23.51 -33.78
C ARG A 855 -17.36 -24.61 -32.72
N ASN A 856 -16.69 -24.49 -31.57
CA ASN A 856 -16.78 -25.45 -30.46
C ASN A 856 -17.44 -24.85 -29.21
N LEU A 857 -17.96 -23.63 -29.29
CA LEU A 857 -18.64 -22.94 -28.18
C LEU A 857 -20.16 -23.20 -28.26
N GLU A 858 -20.82 -23.12 -27.11
CA GLU A 858 -22.28 -23.26 -27.00
C GLU A 858 -22.98 -22.21 -27.87
N THR A 859 -24.02 -22.59 -28.62
CA THR A 859 -24.80 -21.62 -29.41
C THR A 859 -25.58 -20.66 -28.48
N ARG A 860 -25.92 -19.46 -28.96
CA ARG A 860 -26.72 -18.49 -28.19
C ARG A 860 -28.01 -19.07 -27.59
N SER A 861 -28.70 -19.96 -28.31
CA SER A 861 -29.90 -20.63 -27.79
C SER A 861 -29.60 -21.61 -26.68
N GLN A 862 -28.50 -22.37 -26.77
CA GLN A 862 -28.06 -23.29 -25.72
C GLN A 862 -27.61 -22.53 -24.47
N MET A 863 -26.87 -21.42 -24.64
CA MET A 863 -26.47 -20.55 -23.53
C MET A 863 -27.69 -19.93 -22.82
N ALA A 864 -28.70 -19.48 -23.58
CA ALA A 864 -29.94 -18.95 -23.02
C ALA A 864 -30.75 -20.01 -22.26
N GLU A 865 -30.80 -21.25 -22.78
CA GLU A 865 -31.47 -22.38 -22.12
C GLU A 865 -30.77 -22.74 -20.80
N LYS A 866 -29.44 -22.89 -20.82
CA LYS A 866 -28.62 -23.14 -19.63
C LYS A 866 -28.72 -22.03 -18.58
N GLY A 867 -28.79 -20.77 -18.99
CA GLY A 867 -29.02 -19.63 -18.10
C GLY A 867 -30.39 -19.69 -17.41
N ASN A 868 -31.42 -20.13 -18.14
CA ASN A 868 -32.78 -20.32 -17.62
C ASN A 868 -32.96 -21.63 -16.83
N GLU A 869 -32.09 -22.62 -17.01
CA GLU A 869 -32.07 -23.90 -16.27
C GLU A 869 -31.51 -23.78 -14.84
N SER A 870 -31.10 -22.58 -14.42
CA SER A 870 -30.63 -22.34 -13.05
C SER A 870 -31.78 -22.40 -12.02
N LYS A 871 -31.94 -23.61 -11.45
CA LYS A 871 -32.62 -24.00 -10.20
C LYS A 871 -34.16 -24.10 -10.18
N MET A 872 -34.71 -25.09 -10.90
CA MET A 872 -35.83 -25.86 -10.33
C MET A 872 -35.28 -26.84 -9.28
N GLN A 873 -35.49 -26.52 -8.00
CA GLN A 873 -35.46 -27.44 -6.84
C GLN A 873 -34.31 -28.48 -6.80
N GLU A 874 -33.10 -28.03 -6.46
CA GLU A 874 -32.20 -28.84 -5.63
C GLU A 874 -32.35 -28.38 -4.19
N VAL A 875 -32.72 -29.29 -3.30
CA VAL A 875 -32.45 -29.13 -1.88
C VAL A 875 -30.93 -29.00 -1.77
N ASP A 876 -30.44 -27.82 -1.39
CA ASP A 876 -29.01 -27.55 -1.23
C ASP A 876 -28.35 -28.66 -0.40
N GLU A 877 -27.70 -29.64 -1.05
CA GLU A 877 -26.57 -30.31 -0.46
C GLU A 877 -25.42 -29.32 -0.49
N LEU A 878 -25.41 -28.43 0.50
CA LEU A 878 -24.37 -27.44 0.72
C LEU A 878 -23.01 -28.15 0.54
N PRO A 879 -22.17 -27.76 -0.44
CA PRO A 879 -20.82 -28.28 -0.52
C PRO A 879 -20.15 -27.97 0.81
N VAL A 880 -19.75 -29.02 1.52
CA VAL A 880 -19.21 -28.89 2.86
C VAL A 880 -18.01 -27.96 2.80
N SER A 881 -18.19 -26.75 3.36
CA SER A 881 -17.16 -25.71 3.39
C SER A 881 -15.82 -26.31 3.79
N SER A 882 -14.71 -25.82 3.22
CA SER A 882 -13.36 -26.20 3.64
C SER A 882 -13.18 -26.05 5.15
N SER A 883 -13.85 -25.07 5.77
CA SER A 883 -13.95 -24.90 7.23
C SER A 883 -14.64 -26.08 7.92
N ARG A 884 -15.76 -26.57 7.36
CA ARG A 884 -16.50 -27.72 7.88
C ARG A 884 -15.74 -29.03 7.67
N LYS A 885 -15.01 -29.20 6.57
CA LYS A 885 -14.11 -30.35 6.36
C LYS A 885 -12.99 -30.38 7.39
N ARG A 886 -12.35 -29.24 7.66
CA ARG A 886 -11.32 -29.10 8.70
C ARG A 886 -11.88 -29.31 10.10
N TRP A 887 -13.07 -28.76 10.38
CA TRP A 887 -13.77 -28.95 11.65
C TRP A 887 -14.13 -30.41 11.88
N LEU A 888 -14.70 -31.09 10.89
CA LEU A 888 -15.01 -32.52 10.97
C LEU A 888 -13.73 -33.33 11.16
N ALA A 889 -12.63 -33.01 10.46
CA ALA A 889 -11.34 -33.66 10.69
C ALA A 889 -10.86 -33.51 12.15
N LEU A 890 -11.00 -32.31 12.74
CA LEU A 890 -10.66 -32.06 14.14
C LEU A 890 -11.60 -32.78 15.12
N VAL A 891 -12.91 -32.79 14.86
CA VAL A 891 -13.90 -33.54 15.65
C VAL A 891 -13.58 -35.03 15.64
N TRP A 892 -13.23 -35.59 14.47
CA TRP A 892 -12.80 -36.98 14.35
C TRP A 892 -11.47 -37.24 15.05
N ALA A 893 -10.51 -36.31 14.99
CA ALA A 893 -9.24 -36.42 15.71
C ALA A 893 -9.41 -36.35 17.24
N MET A 894 -10.32 -35.52 17.76
CA MET A 894 -10.59 -35.43 19.22
C MET A 894 -11.45 -36.58 19.75
N THR A 895 -12.29 -37.18 18.91
CA THR A 895 -13.19 -38.29 19.27
C THR A 895 -12.72 -39.65 18.74
N PHE A 896 -11.44 -39.76 18.36
CA PHE A 896 -10.87 -40.95 17.72
C PHE A 896 -10.97 -42.21 18.60
N TRP A 897 -10.89 -42.06 19.92
CA TRP A 897 -10.99 -43.12 20.91
C TRP A 897 -12.42 -43.64 21.12
N CYS A 898 -13.43 -42.98 20.54
CA CYS A 898 -14.83 -43.42 20.56
C CYS A 898 -15.24 -43.90 19.15
N PRO A 899 -15.15 -45.20 18.83
CA PRO A 899 -15.47 -45.71 17.51
C PRO A 899 -16.99 -45.78 17.28
N THR A 900 -17.42 -45.66 16.02
CA THR A 900 -18.86 -45.63 15.66
C THR A 900 -19.70 -46.83 16.15
N PRO A 901 -19.18 -48.08 16.26
CA PRO A 901 -19.91 -49.19 16.86
C PRO A 901 -20.26 -48.95 18.34
N PHE A 902 -19.38 -48.28 19.09
CA PHE A 902 -19.61 -47.94 20.50
C PHE A 902 -20.79 -46.97 20.67
N ILE A 903 -20.87 -45.94 19.82
CA ILE A 903 -21.98 -44.97 19.80
C ILE A 903 -23.31 -45.65 19.42
N LYS A 904 -23.27 -46.61 18.47
CA LYS A 904 -24.45 -47.38 18.08
C LYS A 904 -24.94 -48.29 19.20
N TRP A 905 -24.04 -49.00 19.88
CA TRP A 905 -24.41 -50.04 20.84
C TRP A 905 -24.71 -49.50 22.24
N PHE A 906 -23.85 -48.62 22.78
CA PHE A 906 -24.04 -48.02 24.10
C PHE A 906 -24.90 -46.75 24.05
N GLY A 907 -24.78 -45.94 23.00
CA GLY A 907 -25.55 -44.69 22.85
C GLY A 907 -26.95 -44.87 22.27
N ARG A 908 -27.27 -46.04 21.70
CA ARG A 908 -28.53 -46.33 20.96
C ARG A 908 -28.84 -45.33 19.83
N ILE A 909 -27.83 -44.62 19.31
CA ILE A 909 -28.00 -43.64 18.23
C ILE A 909 -27.79 -44.35 16.89
N GLN A 910 -28.88 -44.71 16.21
CA GLN A 910 -28.83 -45.45 14.94
C GLN A 910 -28.50 -44.56 13.72
N ARG A 911 -28.96 -43.30 13.72
CA ARG A 911 -28.81 -42.37 12.59
C ARG A 911 -27.43 -41.70 12.52
N LYS A 912 -26.88 -41.58 11.32
CA LYS A 912 -25.51 -41.08 11.07
C LYS A 912 -25.36 -39.57 11.33
N ASP A 913 -26.36 -38.78 10.99
CA ASP A 913 -26.43 -37.33 11.27
C ASP A 913 -26.38 -37.03 12.78
N VAL A 914 -27.14 -37.77 13.58
CA VAL A 914 -27.16 -37.62 15.04
C VAL A 914 -25.84 -38.09 15.67
N GLN A 915 -25.19 -39.10 15.11
CA GLN A 915 -23.85 -39.53 15.55
C GLN A 915 -22.80 -38.43 15.32
N VAL A 916 -22.83 -37.77 14.16
CA VAL A 916 -21.91 -36.65 13.86
C VAL A 916 -22.19 -35.47 14.79
N ALA A 917 -23.46 -35.09 14.98
CA ALA A 917 -23.83 -34.01 15.90
C ALA A 917 -23.42 -34.31 17.36
N TRP A 918 -23.50 -35.57 17.78
CA TRP A 918 -23.02 -35.99 19.11
C TRP A 918 -21.49 -35.84 19.23
N ARG A 919 -20.73 -36.27 18.22
CA ARG A 919 -19.27 -36.11 18.20
C ARG A 919 -18.86 -34.64 18.22
N GLU A 920 -19.54 -33.79 17.46
CA GLU A 920 -19.30 -32.34 17.44
C GLU A 920 -19.51 -31.73 18.84
N LYS A 921 -20.61 -32.09 19.53
CA LYS A 921 -20.89 -31.61 20.90
C LYS A 921 -19.85 -32.09 21.90
N LEU A 922 -19.40 -33.34 21.80
CA LEU A 922 -18.35 -33.88 22.68
C LEU A 922 -17.01 -33.17 22.44
N ALA A 923 -16.64 -32.93 21.18
CA ALA A 923 -15.42 -32.21 20.84
C ALA A 923 -15.43 -30.77 21.37
N ILE A 924 -16.57 -30.07 21.27
CA ILE A 924 -16.74 -28.73 21.87
C ILE A 924 -16.57 -28.79 23.38
N ASN A 925 -17.18 -29.77 24.06
CA ASN A 925 -17.05 -29.94 25.51
C ASN A 925 -15.58 -30.16 25.92
N LEU A 926 -14.85 -31.03 25.22
CA LEU A 926 -13.44 -31.29 25.47
C LEU A 926 -12.57 -30.03 25.26
N MET A 927 -12.82 -29.25 24.20
CA MET A 927 -12.10 -27.99 23.98
C MET A 927 -12.34 -26.98 25.09
N ILE A 928 -13.56 -26.91 25.64
CA ILE A 928 -13.86 -26.03 26.78
C ILE A 928 -13.06 -26.45 28.00
N TRP A 929 -13.01 -27.75 28.33
CA TRP A 929 -12.19 -28.25 29.45
C TRP A 929 -10.70 -27.94 29.27
N ILE A 930 -10.16 -28.13 28.07
CA ILE A 930 -8.76 -27.82 27.77
C ILE A 930 -8.49 -26.31 27.91
N ALA A 931 -9.40 -25.47 27.40
CA ALA A 931 -9.27 -24.02 27.54
C ALA A 931 -9.35 -23.57 29.02
N CYS A 932 -10.27 -24.15 29.81
CA CYS A 932 -10.35 -23.89 31.24
C CYS A 932 -9.09 -24.33 31.98
N ALA A 933 -8.57 -25.53 31.70
CA ALA A 933 -7.33 -26.02 32.29
C ALA A 933 -6.13 -25.12 31.93
N PHE A 934 -6.05 -24.67 30.67
CA PHE A 934 -5.04 -23.74 30.22
C PHE A 934 -5.12 -22.40 30.98
N VAL A 935 -6.31 -21.83 31.14
CA VAL A 935 -6.49 -20.56 31.90
C VAL A 935 -6.06 -20.72 33.35
N ILE A 936 -6.38 -21.85 33.99
CA ILE A 936 -5.94 -22.14 35.38
C ILE A 936 -4.41 -22.23 35.43
N PHE A 937 -3.79 -22.98 34.51
CA PHE A 937 -2.33 -23.09 34.43
C PHE A 937 -1.67 -21.74 34.16
N PHE A 938 -2.26 -20.92 33.30
CA PHE A 938 -1.76 -19.59 32.97
C PHE A 938 -1.85 -18.63 34.18
N MET A 939 -2.94 -18.65 34.94
CA MET A 939 -3.12 -17.76 36.10
C MET A 939 -2.32 -18.18 37.33
N VAL A 940 -2.12 -19.48 37.56
CA VAL A 940 -1.47 -19.98 38.79
C VAL A 940 -0.04 -20.48 38.53
N GLY A 941 0.18 -21.16 37.40
CA GLY A 941 1.45 -21.79 37.06
C GLY A 941 2.51 -20.79 36.57
N ILE A 942 2.17 -19.97 35.58
CA ILE A 942 3.13 -19.04 34.96
C ILE A 942 3.71 -18.02 35.96
N PRO A 943 2.92 -17.41 36.87
CA PRO A 943 3.48 -16.44 37.83
C PRO A 943 4.48 -17.06 38.79
N ARG A 944 4.25 -18.33 39.22
CA ARG A 944 5.20 -19.06 40.07
C ARG A 944 6.48 -19.45 39.34
N ILE A 945 6.42 -19.62 38.01
CA ILE A 945 7.60 -19.89 37.17
C ILE A 945 8.41 -18.61 36.95
N ILE A 946 7.74 -17.47 36.70
CA ILE A 946 8.42 -16.21 36.37
C ILE A 946 8.98 -15.51 37.62
N CYS A 947 8.26 -15.54 38.74
CA CYS A 947 8.67 -14.91 39.99
C CYS A 947 8.55 -15.91 41.16
N PRO A 948 9.63 -16.63 41.49
CA PRO A 948 9.62 -17.57 42.60
C PRO A 948 9.48 -16.84 43.94
N THR A 949 8.87 -17.50 44.92
CA THR A 949 8.68 -16.92 46.26
C THR A 949 10.02 -16.78 46.99
N GLN A 950 10.31 -15.58 47.51
CA GLN A 950 11.50 -15.30 48.31
C GLN A 950 11.12 -15.03 49.78
N HIS A 951 11.88 -15.63 50.71
CA HIS A 951 11.71 -15.44 52.16
C HIS A 951 12.64 -14.33 52.67
N VAL A 952 12.35 -13.11 52.26
CA VAL A 952 13.17 -11.93 52.52
C VAL A 952 12.30 -10.84 53.15
N TYR A 953 12.83 -10.20 54.20
CA TYR A 953 12.16 -9.13 54.95
C TYR A 953 12.97 -7.84 54.82
N SER A 954 12.39 -6.79 54.25
CA SER A 954 12.99 -5.46 54.30
C SER A 954 13.06 -4.95 55.73
N GLU A 955 13.98 -4.02 56.04
CA GLU A 955 14.08 -3.43 57.38
C GLU A 955 12.75 -2.83 57.85
N ALA A 956 11.98 -2.20 56.95
CA ALA A 956 10.66 -1.66 57.26
C ALA A 956 9.56 -2.72 57.45
N GLU A 957 9.70 -3.90 56.85
CA GLU A 957 8.80 -5.03 57.15
C GLU A 957 9.17 -5.64 58.50
N LEU A 958 10.47 -5.76 58.82
CA LEU A 958 10.93 -6.31 60.10
C LEU A 958 10.39 -5.50 61.29
N THR A 959 10.34 -4.17 61.20
CA THR A 959 9.80 -3.31 62.27
C THR A 959 8.31 -3.50 62.52
N SER A 960 7.55 -3.85 61.48
CA SER A 960 6.14 -4.17 61.64
C SER A 960 5.91 -5.47 62.43
N PHE A 961 6.96 -6.26 62.64
CA PHE A 961 6.96 -7.47 63.46
C PHE A 961 7.52 -7.22 64.87
N ASN A 962 7.02 -6.16 65.52
CA ASN A 962 7.39 -5.74 66.88
C ASN A 962 6.58 -6.43 68.00
N GLY A 963 5.60 -7.28 67.67
CA GLY A 963 4.75 -7.96 68.67
C GLY A 963 3.60 -7.12 69.24
N GLU A 964 3.47 -5.85 68.86
CA GLU A 964 2.37 -4.96 69.29
C GLU A 964 1.13 -5.16 68.39
N ASP A 965 -0.08 -4.85 68.90
CA ASP A 965 -1.36 -4.97 68.17
C ASP A 965 -1.66 -6.35 67.54
N GLY A 966 -1.11 -7.43 68.12
CA GLY A 966 -1.28 -8.80 67.60
C GLY A 966 -0.39 -9.13 66.40
N ALA A 967 0.58 -8.26 66.07
CA ALA A 967 1.65 -8.57 65.14
C ALA A 967 2.55 -9.70 65.68
N LYS A 968 3.26 -10.40 64.79
CA LYS A 968 4.23 -11.44 65.19
C LYS A 968 5.53 -10.78 65.65
N SER A 969 6.25 -11.39 66.58
CA SER A 969 7.54 -10.87 67.09
C SER A 969 8.72 -11.53 66.37
N TYR A 970 9.42 -10.78 65.52
CA TYR A 970 10.64 -11.25 64.82
C TYR A 970 11.87 -10.45 65.24
N ILE A 971 13.05 -11.03 65.09
CA ILE A 971 14.33 -10.36 65.40
C ILE A 971 15.36 -10.70 64.32
N ALA A 972 16.23 -9.76 63.97
CA ALA A 972 17.34 -10.01 63.06
C ALA A 972 18.67 -10.12 63.82
N ILE A 973 19.51 -11.07 63.42
CA ILE A 973 20.90 -11.18 63.86
C ILE A 973 21.76 -11.51 62.62
N ARG A 974 22.72 -10.64 62.30
CA ARG A 974 23.62 -10.72 61.14
C ARG A 974 22.91 -11.07 59.84
N GLY A 975 21.85 -10.32 59.51
CA GLY A 975 21.10 -10.50 58.27
C GLY A 975 20.16 -11.73 58.23
N VAL A 976 20.03 -12.49 59.32
CA VAL A 976 19.12 -13.63 59.42
C VAL A 976 17.97 -13.29 60.36
N VAL A 977 16.75 -13.58 59.94
CA VAL A 977 15.52 -13.27 60.68
C VAL A 977 14.98 -14.52 61.38
N PHE A 978 14.76 -14.41 62.68
CA PHE A 978 14.27 -15.47 63.55
C PHE A 978 12.89 -15.15 64.13
N ASP A 979 12.13 -16.21 64.41
CA ASP A 979 10.84 -16.16 65.11
C ASP A 979 11.08 -15.94 66.61
N PHE A 980 11.22 -14.67 66.99
CA PHE A 980 11.58 -14.29 68.35
C PHE A 980 10.48 -14.65 69.36
N GLY A 981 9.21 -14.48 68.98
CA GLY A 981 8.07 -14.86 69.84
C GLY A 981 8.06 -16.34 70.21
N LYS A 982 8.56 -17.22 69.33
CA LYS A 982 8.73 -18.66 69.66
C LYS A 982 9.98 -18.96 70.47
N PHE A 983 11.02 -18.14 70.35
CA PHE A 983 12.28 -18.35 71.04
C PHE A 983 12.26 -17.81 72.49
N MET A 984 11.56 -16.70 72.74
CA MET A 984 11.51 -16.04 74.05
C MET A 984 11.26 -16.98 75.25
N PRO A 985 10.29 -17.93 75.19
CA PRO A 985 10.06 -18.86 76.31
C PRO A 985 11.18 -19.89 76.52
N ALA A 986 12.01 -20.10 75.51
CA ALA A 986 13.15 -21.02 75.53
C ALA A 986 14.49 -20.30 75.79
N HIS A 987 14.48 -18.99 76.08
CA HIS A 987 15.69 -18.20 76.33
C HIS A 987 16.37 -18.63 77.64
N TYR A 988 17.66 -18.99 77.56
CA TYR A 988 18.46 -19.46 78.69
C TYR A 988 19.69 -18.55 78.91
N PRO A 989 20.04 -18.20 80.16
CA PRO A 989 19.32 -18.51 81.41
C PRO A 989 18.04 -17.67 81.56
N SER A 990 17.00 -18.24 82.17
CA SER A 990 15.64 -17.65 82.31
C SER A 990 15.56 -16.52 83.36
N ILE A 991 16.62 -15.72 83.46
CA ILE A 991 16.79 -14.65 84.46
C ILE A 991 16.14 -13.33 83.96
N VAL A 992 15.89 -13.21 82.65
CA VAL A 992 15.26 -12.06 82.00
C VAL A 992 13.80 -12.36 81.71
N SER A 993 12.88 -11.43 82.02
CA SER A 993 11.45 -11.61 81.75
C SER A 993 11.13 -11.52 80.26
N GLU A 994 10.10 -12.24 79.80
CA GLU A 994 9.63 -12.18 78.41
C GLU A 994 9.28 -10.73 78.00
N SER A 995 8.64 -9.96 78.87
CA SER A 995 8.33 -8.54 78.61
C SER A 995 9.55 -7.63 78.43
N ALA A 996 10.71 -8.02 78.96
CA ALA A 996 11.96 -7.29 78.76
C ALA A 996 12.61 -7.68 77.42
N LEU A 997 12.46 -8.95 77.01
CA LEU A 997 12.90 -9.45 75.72
C LEU A 997 12.07 -8.86 74.57
N GLU A 998 10.75 -8.73 74.74
CA GLU A 998 9.80 -8.17 73.76
C GLU A 998 10.22 -6.79 73.23
N LYS A 999 10.92 -5.99 74.03
CA LYS A 999 11.45 -4.67 73.62
C LYS A 999 12.45 -4.73 72.47
N TYR A 1000 13.03 -5.90 72.21
CA TYR A 1000 13.96 -6.14 71.11
C TYR A 1000 13.26 -6.70 69.86
N ALA A 1001 11.96 -6.99 69.92
CA ALA A 1001 11.20 -7.42 68.76
C ALA A 1001 11.15 -6.30 67.69
N GLY A 1002 11.25 -6.70 66.42
CA GLY A 1002 11.29 -5.80 65.27
C GLY A 1002 12.60 -5.04 65.08
N THR A 1003 13.65 -5.35 65.85
CA THR A 1003 14.97 -4.69 65.76
C THR A 1003 16.07 -5.63 65.25
N ASP A 1004 17.18 -5.04 64.78
CA ASP A 1004 18.41 -5.78 64.50
C ASP A 1004 19.30 -5.82 65.75
N ALA A 1005 19.47 -7.04 66.28
CA ALA A 1005 20.21 -7.32 67.50
C ALA A 1005 21.67 -7.71 67.26
N THR A 1006 22.19 -7.55 66.03
CA THR A 1006 23.57 -7.94 65.68
C THR A 1006 24.63 -7.39 66.63
N ASN A 1007 24.53 -6.13 67.06
CA ASN A 1007 25.51 -5.51 67.95
C ASN A 1007 25.47 -6.06 69.40
N LEU A 1008 24.43 -6.80 69.77
CA LEU A 1008 24.37 -7.48 71.06
C LEU A 1008 25.30 -8.70 71.09
N PHE A 1009 25.67 -9.25 69.94
CA PHE A 1009 26.49 -10.46 69.80
C PHE A 1009 27.85 -10.13 69.15
N PRO A 1010 28.82 -9.61 69.92
CA PRO A 1010 30.17 -9.45 69.42
C PRO A 1010 30.80 -10.83 69.19
N VAL A 1011 31.61 -10.97 68.13
CA VAL A 1011 32.15 -12.28 67.70
C VAL A 1011 33.67 -12.31 67.72
N GLN A 1012 34.23 -13.49 67.97
CA GLN A 1012 35.67 -13.72 67.89
C GLN A 1012 36.09 -13.95 66.43
N VAL A 1013 36.90 -13.05 65.87
CA VAL A 1013 37.30 -13.09 64.45
C VAL A 1013 38.04 -14.38 64.11
N SER A 1014 38.99 -14.80 64.94
CA SER A 1014 39.78 -16.01 64.71
C SER A 1014 39.01 -17.34 64.79
N ALA A 1015 37.81 -17.35 65.38
CA ALA A 1015 36.93 -18.52 65.38
C ALA A 1015 36.10 -18.64 64.09
N LEU A 1016 35.79 -17.49 63.46
CA LEU A 1016 34.87 -17.41 62.31
C LEU A 1016 35.58 -17.23 60.96
N CYS A 1017 36.85 -16.86 60.99
CA CYS A 1017 37.65 -16.55 59.82
C CYS A 1017 39.08 -17.08 59.98
N GLN A 1018 39.60 -17.71 58.93
CA GLN A 1018 40.95 -18.27 58.90
C GLN A 1018 42.00 -17.24 58.43
N GLY A 1019 41.59 -16.20 57.73
CA GLY A 1019 42.48 -15.15 57.23
C GLY A 1019 43.19 -15.52 55.92
N VAL A 1020 44.17 -14.69 55.53
CA VAL A 1020 44.98 -14.87 54.30
C VAL A 1020 45.93 -16.06 54.45
N ASP A 1021 46.55 -16.19 55.62
CA ASP A 1021 47.53 -17.24 55.95
C ASP A 1021 46.85 -18.52 56.47
N GLU A 1022 47.43 -19.67 56.19
CA GLU A 1022 46.93 -20.97 56.69
C GLU A 1022 47.13 -21.14 58.22
N GLY A 1023 47.95 -20.28 58.83
CA GLY A 1023 48.25 -20.28 60.27
C GLY A 1023 47.15 -19.71 61.17
N GLY A 1024 46.03 -19.24 60.60
CA GLY A 1024 44.93 -18.64 61.34
C GLY A 1024 45.17 -17.18 61.74
N ILE A 1025 44.15 -16.56 62.33
CA ILE A 1025 44.21 -15.16 62.80
C ILE A 1025 44.55 -15.14 64.29
N ASP A 1026 45.39 -14.21 64.71
CA ASP A 1026 45.69 -13.99 66.12
C ASP A 1026 44.41 -13.69 66.93
N PRO A 1027 44.15 -14.37 68.06
CA PRO A 1027 42.97 -14.15 68.90
C PRO A 1027 42.80 -12.71 69.42
N ALA A 1028 43.85 -11.89 69.47
CA ALA A 1028 43.77 -10.49 69.82
C ALA A 1028 43.02 -9.67 68.76
N VAL A 1029 43.01 -10.08 67.49
CA VAL A 1029 42.41 -9.30 66.41
C VAL A 1029 40.89 -9.26 66.56
N GLN A 1030 40.37 -8.04 66.68
CA GLN A 1030 38.94 -7.78 66.80
C GLN A 1030 38.40 -7.13 65.54
N LEU A 1031 37.11 -7.31 65.27
CA LEU A 1031 36.35 -6.55 64.29
C LEU A 1031 35.26 -5.78 65.03
N ASP A 1032 35.38 -4.47 65.06
CA ASP A 1032 34.32 -3.59 65.53
C ASP A 1032 33.22 -3.53 64.46
N TYR A 1033 32.32 -4.50 64.49
CA TYR A 1033 31.14 -4.49 63.64
C TYR A 1033 30.11 -3.54 64.25
N LYS A 1034 29.91 -2.38 63.60
CA LYS A 1034 28.78 -1.51 63.88
C LYS A 1034 27.75 -1.72 62.77
N THR A 1035 26.54 -2.17 63.10
CA THR A 1035 25.42 -1.99 62.16
C THR A 1035 25.23 -0.49 61.97
N HIS A 1036 25.60 0.04 60.81
CA HIS A 1036 25.32 1.44 60.52
C HIS A 1036 23.81 1.60 60.40
N ASN A 1037 23.26 2.64 61.03
CA ASN A 1037 21.86 2.96 60.90
C ASN A 1037 21.61 3.56 59.50
N TYR A 1038 21.34 2.71 58.52
CA TYR A 1038 21.23 3.13 57.12
C TYR A 1038 19.94 3.93 56.82
N THR A 1039 18.98 3.88 57.74
CA THR A 1039 17.75 4.68 57.79
C THR A 1039 17.79 5.58 59.03
N ASN A 1040 17.25 6.79 59.01
CA ASN A 1040 17.28 7.72 60.17
C ASN A 1040 16.32 7.31 61.32
N GLN A 1041 16.14 6.01 61.55
CA GLN A 1041 15.17 5.41 62.49
C GLN A 1041 15.96 4.58 63.53
N PRO A 1042 15.65 4.58 64.84
CA PRO A 1042 16.46 3.90 65.85
C PRO A 1042 16.29 2.37 65.79
N LEU A 1043 16.89 1.73 64.79
CA LEU A 1043 16.57 0.35 64.37
C LEU A 1043 17.60 -0.71 64.76
N THR A 1044 18.71 -0.29 65.34
CA THR A 1044 19.82 -1.16 65.70
C THR A 1044 20.09 -1.02 67.19
N ILE A 1045 20.25 -2.16 67.88
CA ILE A 1045 20.66 -2.14 69.29
C ILE A 1045 22.04 -1.46 69.36
N SER A 1046 22.19 -0.42 70.19
CA SER A 1046 23.48 0.25 70.37
C SER A 1046 24.49 -0.70 71.02
N ARG A 1047 25.76 -0.62 70.61
CA ARG A 1047 26.87 -1.33 71.28
C ARG A 1047 27.09 -0.91 72.74
N THR A 1048 26.45 0.19 73.18
CA THR A 1048 26.43 0.66 74.56
C THR A 1048 25.31 0.03 75.40
N ASP A 1049 24.54 -0.90 74.84
CA ASP A 1049 23.55 -1.66 75.61
C ASP A 1049 24.28 -2.47 76.69
N THR A 1050 23.85 -2.28 77.94
CA THR A 1050 24.41 -2.97 79.11
C THR A 1050 24.29 -4.48 79.02
N ASN A 1051 23.43 -5.01 78.15
CA ASN A 1051 23.20 -6.44 77.98
C ASN A 1051 24.18 -7.11 77.00
N ALA A 1052 24.96 -6.35 76.23
CA ALA A 1052 25.96 -6.91 75.32
C ALA A 1052 27.07 -7.67 76.06
N GLN A 1053 27.39 -7.28 77.30
CA GLN A 1053 28.39 -7.95 78.14
C GLN A 1053 28.09 -9.43 78.41
N TYR A 1054 26.81 -9.84 78.39
CA TYR A 1054 26.40 -11.23 78.63
C TYR A 1054 26.55 -12.13 77.40
N HIS A 1055 26.84 -11.55 76.25
CA HIS A 1055 27.01 -12.24 74.97
C HIS A 1055 28.44 -12.07 74.42
N ASP A 1056 29.31 -11.36 75.15
CA ASP A 1056 30.70 -11.12 74.78
C ASP A 1056 31.63 -12.19 75.35
N PHE A 1057 31.92 -13.20 74.52
CA PHE A 1057 32.83 -14.31 74.85
C PHE A 1057 34.14 -14.23 74.04
N ARG A 1058 34.52 -13.03 73.60
CA ARG A 1058 35.74 -12.80 72.83
C ARG A 1058 36.97 -13.05 73.69
N TRP A 1059 38.10 -13.35 73.07
CA TRP A 1059 39.34 -13.72 73.77
C TRP A 1059 39.83 -12.67 74.77
N ALA A 1060 39.61 -11.38 74.48
CA ALA A 1060 39.96 -10.28 75.39
C ALA A 1060 39.12 -10.26 76.69
N THR A 1061 38.02 -11.01 76.75
CA THR A 1061 37.23 -11.20 77.97
C THR A 1061 37.79 -12.36 78.80
N ASN A 1062 37.64 -12.32 80.12
CA ASN A 1062 38.14 -13.36 81.03
C ASN A 1062 37.30 -14.67 80.99
N ASP A 1063 36.33 -14.80 80.06
CA ASP A 1063 35.48 -15.98 79.79
C ASP A 1063 35.37 -16.19 78.28
N SER A 1064 36.45 -16.67 77.65
CA SER A 1064 36.48 -16.86 76.19
C SER A 1064 35.84 -18.17 75.76
N ARG A 1065 34.87 -18.09 74.84
CA ARG A 1065 34.18 -19.24 74.24
C ARG A 1065 34.08 -19.04 72.71
N PRO A 1066 35.09 -19.49 71.94
CA PRO A 1066 35.21 -19.12 70.53
C PRO A 1066 34.06 -19.64 69.66
N ASP A 1067 33.57 -20.85 69.91
CA ASP A 1067 32.55 -21.51 69.08
C ASP A 1067 31.11 -21.18 69.48
N TRP A 1068 30.91 -20.52 70.64
CA TRP A 1068 29.58 -20.30 71.22
C TRP A 1068 28.62 -19.59 70.25
N PHE A 1069 29.08 -18.54 69.57
CA PHE A 1069 28.24 -17.81 68.62
C PHE A 1069 27.79 -18.69 67.45
N THR A 1070 28.69 -19.51 66.93
CA THR A 1070 28.41 -20.45 65.83
C THR A 1070 27.40 -21.49 66.26
N GLU A 1071 27.57 -22.08 67.44
CA GLU A 1071 26.63 -23.07 68.01
C GLU A 1071 25.23 -22.46 68.21
N GLN A 1072 25.15 -21.24 68.77
CA GLN A 1072 23.86 -20.55 68.94
C GLN A 1072 23.21 -20.22 67.60
N MET A 1073 23.98 -19.76 66.60
CA MET A 1073 23.46 -19.52 65.26
C MET A 1073 22.97 -20.80 64.58
N ILE A 1074 23.64 -21.93 64.76
CA ILE A 1074 23.19 -23.24 64.24
C ILE A 1074 21.88 -23.65 64.90
N MET A 1075 21.78 -23.54 66.23
CA MET A 1075 20.57 -23.86 67.00
C MET A 1075 19.39 -22.96 66.60
N LEU A 1076 19.61 -21.65 66.51
CA LEU A 1076 18.58 -20.68 66.13
C LEU A 1076 18.11 -20.88 64.69
N LYS A 1077 19.04 -21.16 63.75
CA LYS A 1077 18.68 -21.47 62.35
C LYS A 1077 17.90 -22.77 62.22
N GLY A 1078 18.27 -23.81 62.97
CA GLY A 1078 17.59 -25.10 62.92
C GLY A 1078 16.14 -25.03 63.40
N ASN A 1079 15.87 -24.27 64.46
CA ASN A 1079 14.58 -24.31 65.16
C ASN A 1079 13.68 -23.10 64.88
N TYR A 1080 14.26 -21.91 64.62
CA TYR A 1080 13.52 -20.63 64.64
C TYR A 1080 13.71 -19.78 63.39
N TRP A 1081 14.33 -20.30 62.31
CA TRP A 1081 14.53 -19.55 61.07
C TRP A 1081 13.22 -19.16 60.38
N LYS A 1082 13.15 -17.92 59.88
CA LYS A 1082 12.01 -17.40 59.09
C LYS A 1082 12.38 -16.82 57.74
N GLY A 1083 13.56 -16.24 57.62
CA GLY A 1083 14.01 -15.62 56.39
C GLY A 1083 15.29 -14.82 56.62
N ASN A 1084 15.59 -13.94 55.68
CA ASN A 1084 16.79 -13.10 55.71
C ASN A 1084 16.41 -11.64 55.54
N VAL A 1085 17.25 -10.73 56.03
CA VAL A 1085 17.08 -9.29 55.79
C VAL A 1085 17.29 -8.99 54.30
N GLY A 1086 16.42 -8.16 53.74
CA GLY A 1086 16.37 -7.84 52.32
C GLY A 1086 16.88 -6.47 51.97
N TYR A 1087 17.84 -6.42 51.06
CA TYR A 1087 18.31 -5.17 50.47
C TYR A 1087 17.95 -5.11 48.99
N SER A 1088 17.22 -4.07 48.59
CA SER A 1088 16.94 -3.87 47.16
C SER A 1088 18.20 -3.36 46.44
N PRO A 1089 18.38 -3.67 45.13
CA PRO A 1089 19.51 -3.14 44.36
C PRO A 1089 19.58 -1.61 44.35
N GLU A 1090 18.43 -0.95 44.37
CA GLU A 1090 18.33 0.52 44.44
C GLU A 1090 18.82 1.02 45.80
N TYR A 1091 18.42 0.36 46.88
CA TYR A 1091 18.86 0.73 48.22
C TYR A 1091 20.37 0.55 48.40
N ILE A 1092 20.94 -0.56 47.91
CA ILE A 1092 22.40 -0.82 47.96
C ILE A 1092 23.18 0.30 47.25
N LYS A 1093 22.70 0.78 46.10
CA LYS A 1093 23.30 1.95 45.42
C LYS A 1093 23.24 3.21 46.28
N THR A 1094 22.10 3.49 46.90
CA THR A 1094 22.00 4.66 47.79
C THR A 1094 22.93 4.60 49.00
N LEU A 1095 23.28 3.38 49.46
CA LEU A 1095 24.22 3.21 50.56
C LEU A 1095 25.66 3.41 50.10
N ALA A 1096 25.99 2.99 48.88
CA ALA A 1096 27.27 3.28 48.25
C ALA A 1096 27.48 4.80 48.03
N ASP A 1097 26.44 5.52 47.60
CA ASP A 1097 26.48 6.99 47.45
C ASP A 1097 26.78 7.70 48.79
N LYS A 1098 26.37 7.10 49.92
CA LYS A 1098 26.70 7.56 51.27
C LYS A 1098 28.10 7.14 51.74
N SER A 1099 28.99 6.74 50.83
CA SER A 1099 30.36 6.28 51.11
C SER A 1099 30.45 5.02 51.98
N ASN A 1100 29.43 4.16 51.97
CA ASN A 1100 29.53 2.82 52.56
C ASN A 1100 30.10 1.83 51.52
N ASN A 1101 30.96 0.93 51.96
CA ASN A 1101 31.60 -0.09 51.11
C ASN A 1101 30.77 -1.38 51.12
N ILE A 1102 29.60 -1.34 50.46
CA ILE A 1102 28.61 -2.41 50.43
C ILE A 1102 28.43 -2.95 49.01
N GLY A 1103 28.32 -4.26 48.86
CA GLY A 1103 28.12 -4.89 47.56
C GLY A 1103 27.51 -6.28 47.70
N TYR A 1104 27.09 -6.88 46.59
CA TYR A 1104 26.51 -8.22 46.63
C TYR A 1104 27.17 -9.18 45.65
N ILE A 1105 27.30 -10.44 46.07
CA ILE A 1105 27.88 -11.55 45.31
C ILE A 1105 26.91 -12.72 45.40
N LYS A 1106 26.52 -13.28 44.24
CA LYS A 1106 25.60 -14.44 44.15
C LYS A 1106 24.31 -14.25 44.96
N GLY A 1107 23.77 -13.02 45.00
CA GLY A 1107 22.54 -12.67 45.73
C GLY A 1107 22.69 -12.47 47.25
N ARG A 1108 23.91 -12.55 47.79
CA ARG A 1108 24.22 -12.26 49.20
C ARG A 1108 24.92 -10.91 49.31
N VAL A 1109 24.52 -10.12 50.29
CA VAL A 1109 24.96 -8.74 50.49
C VAL A 1109 26.01 -8.71 51.61
N TYR A 1110 27.12 -8.03 51.37
CA TYR A 1110 28.24 -7.90 52.29
C TYR A 1110 28.61 -6.44 52.50
N ASP A 1111 28.91 -6.08 53.76
CA ASP A 1111 29.35 -4.73 54.13
C ASP A 1111 30.78 -4.73 54.71
N PHE A 1112 31.68 -4.03 54.04
CA PHE A 1112 33.09 -3.84 54.43
C PHE A 1112 33.37 -2.47 55.06
N THR A 1113 32.36 -1.61 55.24
CA THR A 1113 32.51 -0.23 55.71
C THR A 1113 33.34 -0.13 56.99
N SER A 1114 32.96 -0.87 58.03
CA SER A 1114 33.66 -0.88 59.33
C SER A 1114 35.08 -1.46 59.24
N TYR A 1115 35.33 -2.42 58.33
CA TYR A 1115 36.66 -2.99 58.10
C TYR A 1115 37.60 -1.93 57.50
N THR A 1116 37.14 -1.22 56.45
CA THR A 1116 37.92 -0.17 55.78
C THR A 1116 38.14 1.08 56.63
N ALA A 1117 37.21 1.39 57.54
CA ALA A 1117 37.30 2.54 58.45
C ALA A 1117 38.32 2.37 59.59
N GLY A 1118 38.96 1.20 59.72
CA GLY A 1118 40.00 0.94 60.72
C GLY A 1118 39.52 0.32 62.03
N GLY A 1119 38.31 -0.25 62.08
CA GLY A 1119 37.75 -0.94 63.24
C GLY A 1119 38.36 -2.32 63.54
N ARG A 1120 39.69 -2.47 63.43
CA ARG A 1120 40.41 -3.76 63.48
C ARG A 1120 41.47 -3.86 64.59
N SER A 1121 41.39 -3.00 65.61
CA SER A 1121 42.42 -2.91 66.65
C SER A 1121 42.52 -4.23 67.44
N PRO A 1122 43.74 -4.74 67.72
CA PRO A 1122 43.89 -5.86 68.62
C PRO A 1122 43.52 -5.46 70.04
N ASP A 1123 42.84 -6.35 70.75
CA ASP A 1123 42.43 -6.20 72.14
C ASP A 1123 42.91 -7.39 72.96
N TYR A 1124 43.35 -7.14 74.19
CA TYR A 1124 44.03 -8.13 75.03
C TYR A 1124 43.34 -8.26 76.39
N PRO A 1125 43.35 -9.46 77.00
CA PRO A 1125 42.83 -9.65 78.35
C PRO A 1125 43.48 -8.72 79.38
N ALA A 1126 42.70 -8.30 80.37
CA ALA A 1126 43.21 -7.48 81.48
C ALA A 1126 44.35 -8.19 82.22
N GLY A 1127 45.55 -7.59 82.21
CA GLY A 1127 46.77 -8.13 82.84
C GLY A 1127 47.71 -8.88 81.90
N TYR A 1128 47.44 -8.91 80.59
CA TYR A 1128 48.32 -9.51 79.57
C TYR A 1128 49.41 -8.54 79.09
N ASP A 1129 50.66 -8.99 78.97
CA ASP A 1129 51.77 -8.18 78.47
C ASP A 1129 51.64 -8.00 76.94
N VAL A 1130 51.36 -6.78 76.49
CA VAL A 1130 51.16 -6.46 75.06
C VAL A 1130 52.49 -6.66 74.29
N PRO A 1131 52.52 -7.53 73.25
CA PRO A 1131 53.72 -7.73 72.43
C PRO A 1131 54.19 -6.42 71.76
N LYS A 1132 55.52 -6.21 71.67
CA LYS A 1132 56.11 -5.03 71.03
C LYS A 1132 55.78 -4.93 69.54
N ASP A 1133 55.74 -6.07 68.85
CA ASP A 1133 55.29 -6.18 67.46
C ASP A 1133 53.84 -6.66 67.46
N LYS A 1134 52.91 -5.76 67.10
CA LYS A 1134 51.48 -6.08 67.09
C LYS A 1134 51.15 -7.04 65.92
N PRO A 1135 50.27 -8.03 66.13
CA PRO A 1135 49.84 -8.91 65.05
C PRO A 1135 49.14 -8.12 63.94
N SER A 1136 49.22 -8.61 62.70
CA SER A 1136 48.55 -7.98 61.56
C SER A 1136 47.04 -8.02 61.76
N SER A 1137 46.43 -6.83 61.83
CA SER A 1137 44.98 -6.67 61.89
C SER A 1137 44.28 -6.82 60.53
N ASN A 1138 45.04 -6.93 59.44
CA ASN A 1138 44.52 -7.10 58.09
C ASN A 1138 44.46 -8.58 57.76
N TYR A 1139 43.28 -9.17 57.88
CA TYR A 1139 43.05 -10.59 57.65
C TYR A 1139 42.25 -10.91 56.38
N MET A 1140 41.78 -9.89 55.65
CA MET A 1140 41.21 -10.02 54.31
C MET A 1140 42.24 -9.66 53.25
N ASP A 1141 42.28 -10.42 52.15
CA ASP A 1141 43.15 -10.14 51.01
C ASP A 1141 42.83 -8.77 50.38
N GLN A 1142 43.87 -8.02 50.02
CA GLN A 1142 43.71 -6.64 49.55
C GLN A 1142 42.89 -6.57 48.26
N SER A 1143 42.97 -7.57 47.38
CA SER A 1143 42.20 -7.64 46.13
C SER A 1143 40.69 -7.73 46.40
N VAL A 1144 40.31 -8.40 47.50
CA VAL A 1144 38.92 -8.51 47.95
C VAL A 1144 38.45 -7.19 48.55
N VAL A 1145 39.29 -6.55 49.36
CA VAL A 1145 38.98 -5.24 49.96
C VAL A 1145 38.81 -4.17 48.87
N ASP A 1146 39.72 -4.15 47.88
CA ASP A 1146 39.71 -3.25 46.74
C ASP A 1146 38.45 -3.42 45.88
N LEU A 1147 37.93 -4.65 45.80
CA LEU A 1147 36.69 -4.93 45.08
C LEU A 1147 35.49 -4.18 45.68
N PHE A 1148 35.38 -4.14 47.00
CA PHE A 1148 34.29 -3.45 47.71
C PHE A 1148 34.51 -1.93 47.81
N THR A 1149 35.75 -1.45 47.82
CA THR A 1149 36.04 0.00 47.86
C THR A 1149 35.90 0.66 46.48
N GLN A 1150 36.35 0.00 45.40
CA GLN A 1150 36.31 0.58 44.06
C GLN A 1150 34.95 0.44 43.38
N ARG A 1151 34.17 -0.58 43.74
CA ARG A 1151 32.91 -0.94 43.04
C ARG A 1151 31.74 -1.13 44.00
N SER A 1152 31.71 -0.33 45.07
CA SER A 1152 30.57 -0.31 46.00
C SER A 1152 29.25 -0.04 45.26
N GLY A 1153 28.16 -0.67 45.73
CA GLY A 1153 26.81 -0.47 45.20
C GLY A 1153 26.43 -1.35 44.00
N GLN A 1154 27.32 -2.23 43.53
CA GLN A 1154 27.14 -3.02 42.31
C GLN A 1154 27.09 -4.55 42.57
N ASP A 1155 26.72 -5.31 41.53
CA ASP A 1155 26.89 -6.76 41.50
C ASP A 1155 28.37 -7.11 41.31
N LEU A 1156 28.97 -7.67 42.35
CA LEU A 1156 30.39 -8.01 42.38
C LEU A 1156 30.66 -9.45 41.91
N THR A 1157 29.63 -10.24 41.57
CA THR A 1157 29.74 -11.68 41.29
C THR A 1157 30.76 -11.98 40.19
N LYS A 1158 30.68 -11.29 39.06
CA LYS A 1158 31.60 -11.51 37.93
C LYS A 1158 33.03 -11.12 38.27
N TYR A 1159 33.20 -10.05 39.05
CA TYR A 1159 34.51 -9.56 39.43
C TYR A 1159 35.16 -10.47 40.48
N TRP A 1160 34.37 -10.98 41.43
CA TRP A 1160 34.78 -11.99 42.41
C TRP A 1160 35.30 -13.26 41.73
N GLU A 1161 34.59 -13.77 40.74
CA GLU A 1161 35.00 -14.97 40.00
C GLU A 1161 36.26 -14.74 39.15
N ALA A 1162 36.45 -13.50 38.66
CA ALA A 1162 37.60 -13.08 37.86
C ALA A 1162 38.84 -12.66 38.67
N LEU A 1163 38.77 -12.61 40.01
CA LEU A 1163 39.93 -12.29 40.84
C LEU A 1163 41.04 -13.33 40.67
N ASN A 1164 42.27 -12.88 40.44
CA ASN A 1164 43.46 -13.74 40.31
C ASN A 1164 43.97 -14.22 41.68
N ILE A 1165 43.14 -14.99 42.39
CA ILE A 1165 43.44 -15.59 43.69
C ILE A 1165 43.27 -17.11 43.62
N ASP A 1166 44.10 -17.83 44.37
CA ASP A 1166 44.05 -19.29 44.47
C ASP A 1166 42.69 -19.78 45.01
N GLU A 1167 42.24 -20.97 44.58
CA GLU A 1167 40.93 -21.52 44.96
C GLU A 1167 40.83 -21.78 46.48
N GLY A 1168 41.92 -22.20 47.12
CA GLY A 1168 42.00 -22.37 48.57
C GLY A 1168 41.85 -21.05 49.31
N LEU A 1169 42.57 -20.01 48.86
CA LEU A 1169 42.46 -18.66 49.41
C LEU A 1169 41.06 -18.06 49.19
N ARG A 1170 40.48 -18.26 48.01
CA ARG A 1170 39.11 -17.81 47.67
C ARG A 1170 38.07 -18.41 48.62
N ASN A 1171 38.17 -19.70 48.93
CA ASN A 1171 37.27 -20.36 49.88
C ASN A 1171 37.42 -19.84 51.32
N ARG A 1172 38.66 -19.56 51.77
CA ARG A 1172 38.91 -18.93 53.07
C ARG A 1172 38.32 -17.52 53.14
N MET A 1173 38.57 -16.70 52.12
CA MET A 1173 38.02 -15.34 52.03
C MET A 1173 36.49 -15.35 51.98
N GLN A 1174 35.89 -16.28 51.24
CA GLN A 1174 34.44 -16.43 51.19
C GLN A 1174 33.85 -16.85 52.56
N THR A 1175 34.53 -17.74 53.29
CA THR A 1175 34.13 -18.12 54.66
C THR A 1175 34.18 -16.94 55.61
N CYS A 1176 35.25 -16.13 55.54
CA CYS A 1176 35.38 -14.89 56.31
C CYS A 1176 34.27 -13.89 55.96
N MET A 1177 33.94 -13.74 54.67
CA MET A 1177 32.85 -12.88 54.21
C MET A 1177 31.48 -13.32 54.72
N ASP A 1178 31.19 -14.61 54.62
CA ASP A 1178 29.91 -15.19 55.02
C ASP A 1178 29.66 -15.09 56.53
N ASN A 1179 30.70 -15.20 57.35
CA ASN A 1179 30.56 -15.20 58.80
C ASN A 1179 30.70 -13.79 59.41
N LEU A 1180 31.55 -12.92 58.84
CA LEU A 1180 31.88 -11.61 59.43
C LEU A 1180 31.21 -10.42 58.76
N PHE A 1181 31.02 -10.45 57.44
CA PHE A 1181 30.61 -9.28 56.65
C PHE A 1181 29.21 -9.40 56.02
N TYR A 1182 28.57 -10.56 56.14
CA TYR A 1182 27.23 -10.80 55.62
C TYR A 1182 26.17 -9.98 56.36
N VAL A 1183 25.34 -9.26 55.61
CA VAL A 1183 24.28 -8.39 56.17
C VAL A 1183 22.86 -8.74 55.71
N GLY A 1184 22.72 -9.52 54.63
CA GLY A 1184 21.40 -9.92 54.13
C GLY A 1184 21.43 -10.47 52.71
N ASN A 1185 20.24 -10.68 52.13
CA ASN A 1185 20.07 -11.14 50.75
C ASN A 1185 19.52 -10.03 49.86
N LEU A 1186 19.77 -10.15 48.56
CA LEU A 1186 19.23 -9.26 47.55
C LEU A 1186 17.70 -9.45 47.43
N ASP A 1187 16.94 -8.38 47.63
CA ASP A 1187 15.49 -8.38 47.42
C ASP A 1187 15.17 -8.13 45.94
N THR A 1188 14.75 -9.18 45.23
CA THR A 1188 14.39 -9.10 43.80
C THR A 1188 12.89 -9.04 43.57
N ARG A 1189 12.06 -8.84 44.61
CA ARG A 1189 10.60 -8.79 44.48
C ARG A 1189 10.13 -7.63 43.60
N ASN A 1190 10.86 -6.51 43.59
CA ASN A 1190 10.64 -5.36 42.71
C ASN A 1190 11.44 -5.42 41.39
N SER A 1191 11.98 -6.58 41.03
CA SER A 1191 12.68 -6.75 39.75
C SER A 1191 11.71 -6.60 38.56
N PRO A 1192 12.21 -6.20 37.38
CA PRO A 1192 11.39 -6.09 36.18
C PRO A 1192 10.69 -7.40 35.80
N GLN A 1193 11.28 -8.56 36.11
CA GLN A 1193 10.69 -9.88 35.86
C GLN A 1193 9.44 -10.12 36.72
N CYS A 1194 9.52 -9.81 38.02
CA CYS A 1194 8.41 -9.95 38.94
C CYS A 1194 7.31 -8.91 38.71
N LEU A 1195 7.68 -7.67 38.36
CA LEU A 1195 6.73 -6.63 37.96
C LEU A 1195 5.98 -7.01 36.68
N PHE A 1196 6.67 -7.58 35.69
CA PHE A 1196 6.05 -8.10 34.47
C PHE A 1196 4.98 -9.16 34.78
N ALA A 1197 5.30 -10.13 35.65
CA ALA A 1197 4.35 -11.16 36.08
C ALA A 1197 3.11 -10.57 36.79
N LYS A 1198 3.29 -9.50 37.57
CA LYS A 1198 2.17 -8.80 38.22
C LYS A 1198 1.27 -8.07 37.22
N TYR A 1199 1.85 -7.32 36.29
CA TYR A 1199 1.09 -6.52 35.34
C TYR A 1199 0.39 -7.36 34.26
N ILE A 1200 1.00 -8.45 33.80
CA ILE A 1200 0.36 -9.35 32.82
C ILE A 1200 -0.91 -10.00 33.38
N LEU A 1201 -0.90 -10.41 34.66
CA LEU A 1201 -2.08 -10.95 35.33
C LEU A 1201 -3.19 -9.91 35.48
N LEU A 1202 -2.83 -8.67 35.83
CA LEU A 1202 -3.80 -7.57 35.98
C LEU A 1202 -4.46 -7.24 34.64
N ALA A 1203 -3.69 -7.16 33.55
CA ALA A 1203 -4.20 -6.86 32.23
C ALA A 1203 -5.22 -7.92 31.76
N ILE A 1204 -4.92 -9.21 31.96
CA ILE A 1204 -5.83 -10.30 31.55
C ILE A 1204 -7.07 -10.35 32.44
N SER A 1205 -6.94 -10.07 33.74
CA SER A 1205 -8.08 -9.99 34.66
C SER A 1205 -9.04 -8.87 34.24
N LEU A 1206 -8.52 -7.71 33.83
CA LEU A 1206 -9.33 -6.61 33.29
C LEU A 1206 -10.04 -6.98 31.99
N VAL A 1207 -9.37 -7.71 31.09
CA VAL A 1207 -10.00 -8.22 29.86
C VAL A 1207 -11.12 -9.21 30.19
N LEU A 1208 -10.91 -10.11 31.14
CA LEU A 1208 -11.91 -11.11 31.52
C LEU A 1208 -13.14 -10.46 32.19
N VAL A 1209 -12.93 -9.49 33.09
CA VAL A 1209 -14.01 -8.69 33.68
C VAL A 1209 -14.75 -7.88 32.62
N SER A 1210 -14.04 -7.29 31.65
CA SER A 1210 -14.66 -6.58 30.53
C SER A 1210 -15.53 -7.51 29.67
N VAL A 1211 -15.05 -8.71 29.34
CA VAL A 1211 -15.82 -9.70 28.57
C VAL A 1211 -17.05 -10.17 29.35
N ILE A 1212 -16.93 -10.40 30.66
CA ILE A 1212 -18.09 -10.75 31.50
C ILE A 1212 -19.07 -9.58 31.58
N GLY A 1213 -18.58 -8.35 31.73
CA GLY A 1213 -19.39 -7.14 31.75
C GLY A 1213 -20.16 -6.93 30.43
N VAL A 1214 -19.50 -7.11 29.29
CA VAL A 1214 -20.13 -7.05 27.97
C VAL A 1214 -21.14 -8.18 27.80
N LYS A 1215 -20.83 -9.41 28.24
CA LYS A 1215 -21.78 -10.53 28.21
C LYS A 1215 -23.00 -10.28 29.10
N PHE A 1216 -22.80 -9.69 30.28
CA PHE A 1216 -23.88 -9.32 31.20
C PHE A 1216 -24.75 -8.21 30.61
N LEU A 1217 -24.15 -7.16 30.04
CA LEU A 1217 -24.87 -6.08 29.35
C LEU A 1217 -25.63 -6.58 28.11
N ALA A 1218 -25.05 -7.52 27.35
CA ALA A 1218 -25.72 -8.16 26.22
C ALA A 1218 -26.87 -9.09 26.68
N ALA A 1219 -26.73 -9.74 27.83
CA ALA A 1219 -27.77 -10.59 28.42
C ALA A 1219 -28.95 -9.77 28.98
N LEU A 1220 -28.72 -8.52 29.40
CA LEU A 1220 -29.77 -7.62 29.91
C LEU A 1220 -30.82 -7.17 28.88
N GLN A 1221 -30.78 -7.67 27.63
CA GLN A 1221 -31.81 -7.48 26.59
C GLN A 1221 -32.42 -6.06 26.53
N PHE A 1222 -31.58 -5.01 26.48
CA PHE A 1222 -32.06 -3.64 26.25
C PHE A 1222 -32.54 -3.38 24.80
N GLY A 1223 -32.51 -4.40 23.94
CA GLY A 1223 -33.10 -4.34 22.59
C GLY A 1223 -34.54 -4.86 22.60
N LYS A 1224 -35.43 -4.21 21.84
CA LYS A 1224 -36.76 -4.77 21.53
C LYS A 1224 -36.56 -6.19 20.99
N LYS A 1225 -37.39 -7.16 21.45
CA LYS A 1225 -37.38 -8.55 20.95
C LYS A 1225 -37.29 -8.55 19.42
N SER A 1226 -36.12 -8.89 18.87
CA SER A 1226 -36.00 -9.16 17.45
C SER A 1226 -36.78 -10.43 17.18
N MET A 1227 -37.87 -10.32 16.45
CA MET A 1227 -38.54 -11.50 15.92
C MET A 1227 -37.53 -12.18 14.98
N PRO A 1228 -37.35 -13.51 15.06
CA PRO A 1228 -36.43 -14.21 14.16
C PRO A 1228 -36.91 -14.05 12.71
N GLU A 1229 -36.01 -13.70 11.79
CA GLU A 1229 -36.27 -13.51 10.35
C GLU A 1229 -36.76 -14.78 9.62
N ASN A 1230 -36.83 -15.93 10.30
CA ASN A 1230 -37.28 -17.20 9.74
C ASN A 1230 -38.78 -17.46 9.99
N LEU A 1231 -39.66 -16.49 9.73
CA LEU A 1231 -41.12 -16.70 9.74
C LEU A 1231 -41.64 -17.26 8.41
N ASP A 1232 -40.80 -17.33 7.37
CA ASP A 1232 -41.19 -17.78 6.02
C ASP A 1232 -41.25 -19.31 5.84
N LYS A 1233 -40.95 -20.10 6.88
CA LYS A 1233 -41.02 -21.57 6.82
C LYS A 1233 -42.44 -22.06 7.12
N PHE A 1234 -42.90 -23.10 6.42
CA PHE A 1234 -44.18 -23.74 6.70
C PHE A 1234 -44.14 -24.43 8.08
N ILE A 1235 -45.15 -24.17 8.92
CA ILE A 1235 -45.21 -24.67 10.29
C ILE A 1235 -46.44 -25.54 10.48
N ILE A 1236 -46.22 -26.74 11.01
CA ILE A 1236 -47.28 -27.64 11.42
C ILE A 1236 -47.39 -27.56 12.94
N ALA A 1237 -48.47 -26.97 13.43
CA ALA A 1237 -48.80 -26.90 14.85
C ALA A 1237 -49.67 -28.12 15.20
N THR A 1238 -49.05 -29.14 15.78
CA THR A 1238 -49.75 -30.34 16.23
C THR A 1238 -50.38 -30.09 17.60
N VAL A 1239 -51.69 -30.25 17.71
CA VAL A 1239 -52.44 -30.07 18.97
C VAL A 1239 -53.04 -31.43 19.35
N PRO A 1240 -52.37 -32.20 20.22
CA PRO A 1240 -52.93 -33.45 20.70
C PRO A 1240 -54.00 -33.16 21.77
N ALA A 1241 -55.25 -33.58 21.53
CA ALA A 1241 -56.40 -33.36 22.40
C ALA A 1241 -56.92 -34.73 22.90
N TYR A 1242 -56.51 -35.13 24.10
CA TYR A 1242 -56.81 -36.46 24.64
C TYR A 1242 -58.02 -36.49 25.59
N THR A 1243 -58.31 -35.41 26.33
CA THR A 1243 -59.41 -35.34 27.32
C THR A 1243 -59.82 -33.90 27.69
N GLU A 1244 -59.70 -32.93 26.77
CA GLU A 1244 -59.86 -31.49 27.08
C GLU A 1244 -61.34 -31.05 26.99
N ASP A 1245 -61.77 -30.18 27.91
CA ASP A 1245 -63.10 -29.54 27.86
C ASP A 1245 -63.16 -28.47 26.76
N GLU A 1246 -64.37 -28.17 26.25
CA GLU A 1246 -64.57 -27.31 25.08
C GLU A 1246 -63.90 -25.94 25.22
N ASP A 1247 -63.92 -25.36 26.42
CA ASP A 1247 -63.30 -24.08 26.72
C ASP A 1247 -61.77 -24.16 26.69
N SER A 1248 -61.18 -25.27 27.13
CA SER A 1248 -59.74 -25.48 27.12
C SER A 1248 -59.23 -25.72 25.70
N LEU A 1249 -59.93 -26.55 24.92
CA LEU A 1249 -59.60 -26.81 23.53
C LEU A 1249 -59.73 -25.53 22.69
N ARG A 1250 -60.80 -24.74 22.91
CA ARG A 1250 -60.98 -23.44 22.25
C ARG A 1250 -59.85 -22.47 22.56
N ARG A 1251 -59.41 -22.38 23.82
CA ARG A 1251 -58.26 -21.51 24.19
C ARG A 1251 -56.95 -22.00 23.59
N ALA A 1252 -56.74 -23.31 23.51
CA ALA A 1252 -55.55 -23.90 22.88
C ALA A 1252 -55.50 -23.59 21.37
N ILE A 1253 -56.63 -23.76 20.68
CA ILE A 1253 -56.79 -23.43 19.26
C ILE A 1253 -56.65 -21.92 19.03
N ASP A 1254 -57.30 -21.07 19.83
CA ASP A 1254 -57.21 -19.61 19.71
C ASP A 1254 -55.78 -19.11 19.99
N SER A 1255 -55.09 -19.71 20.95
CA SER A 1255 -53.68 -19.38 21.24
C SER A 1255 -52.77 -19.78 20.09
N ALA A 1256 -52.99 -20.97 19.50
CA ALA A 1256 -52.23 -21.43 18.36
C ALA A 1256 -52.55 -20.60 17.10
N ALA A 1257 -53.82 -20.23 16.89
CA ALA A 1257 -54.29 -19.36 15.81
C ALA A 1257 -53.74 -17.92 15.92
N ARG A 1258 -53.52 -17.38 17.13
CA ARG A 1258 -52.95 -16.03 17.33
C ARG A 1258 -51.42 -15.97 17.29
N MET A 1259 -50.73 -17.07 17.02
CA MET A 1259 -49.28 -17.05 16.84
C MET A 1259 -48.91 -16.16 15.63
N LYS A 1260 -47.82 -15.39 15.76
CA LYS A 1260 -47.36 -14.41 14.75
C LYS A 1260 -46.78 -15.01 13.45
N TYR A 1261 -47.02 -16.28 13.18
CA TYR A 1261 -46.63 -16.92 11.93
C TYR A 1261 -47.69 -16.60 10.86
N ASP A 1262 -47.28 -16.46 9.60
CA ASP A 1262 -48.20 -16.24 8.49
C ASP A 1262 -49.23 -17.37 8.41
N ASP A 1263 -50.52 -17.03 8.49
CA ASP A 1263 -51.62 -18.00 8.50
C ASP A 1263 -51.69 -18.81 7.20
N LYS A 1264 -51.14 -18.31 6.09
CA LYS A 1264 -51.03 -19.05 4.81
C LYS A 1264 -50.07 -20.23 4.88
N ARG A 1265 -49.16 -20.25 5.86
CA ARG A 1265 -48.07 -21.24 5.99
C ARG A 1265 -48.17 -22.03 7.29
N LYS A 1266 -49.36 -22.06 7.87
CA LYS A 1266 -49.65 -22.65 9.17
C LYS A 1266 -50.69 -23.74 9.02
N LEU A 1267 -50.31 -24.95 9.37
CA LEU A 1267 -51.22 -26.09 9.42
C LEU A 1267 -51.44 -26.49 10.87
N LEU A 1268 -52.64 -26.26 11.39
CA LEU A 1268 -53.06 -26.78 12.69
C LEU A 1268 -53.51 -28.23 12.51
N PHE A 1269 -52.75 -29.17 13.08
CA PHE A 1269 -53.05 -30.60 13.01
C PHE A 1269 -53.53 -31.07 14.38
N ILE A 1270 -54.84 -31.09 14.57
CA ILE A 1270 -55.46 -31.46 15.84
C ILE A 1270 -55.66 -32.97 15.83
N VAL A 1271 -55.02 -33.65 16.77
CA VAL A 1271 -55.10 -35.11 16.94
C VAL A 1271 -55.98 -35.37 18.14
N CYS A 1272 -57.25 -35.69 17.88
CA CYS A 1272 -58.20 -36.10 18.91
C CYS A 1272 -58.17 -37.63 19.06
N ASP A 1273 -58.21 -38.12 20.30
CA ASP A 1273 -58.49 -39.53 20.62
C ASP A 1273 -60.00 -39.79 20.72
#